data_AF-A0AAN8WD98-F1
#
_entry.id   AF-A0AAN8WD98-F1
#
_cell.length_a   1.000
_cell.length_b   1.000
_cell.length_c   1.000
_cell.angle_alpha   90.00
_cell.angle_beta   90.00
_cell.angle_gamma   90.00
#
_symmetry.space_group_name_H-M   'P 1'
#
loop_
_entity.id
_entity.type
_entity.pdbx_description
1 polymer ?
#
loop_
_entity_poly.entity_id
_entity_poly.type
_entity_poly.pdbx_seq_one_letter_code
_entity_poly.pdbx_strand_id
1 'polypeptide(L)'
;MAAIHLLLISFFSLLLPSLSSKAIHHRAHLLYTSDLHSQPRSSNHTPLTEYFEVSKPINLPKTKPCSYLVLQHDFGYSYRKPPVLANYTPPENCPSKKFSKIVLEWKSTCRGRQFDRIFGVWLGGVEILRSCTAEPIATGTIWTVVKDITRYDSLLMQNQTLAVYLGNVVDSTYTGIYHVNITIRFYPEEHSLNRFLTSLRNLGHENHHSRANLILPISRNLPLNDGLWFEIENSTDIQVKDFKIPRNVYRAVLEVYVSFHENDESWYYNPPQEYIDANNLTDTPGNGPFREVVVSLDGVVVGAVWPFTVIYTGGFNPLLWRPITGIGSFDLPSYDIEITPFLEKILDGETHEFAFSVTNALNVWYVDANLHLWLDTESKQTEGKLLSSVSVPSLVSVESNFRGLNGTFLMDVSRSIASSGWVKSSHGRVTTHFAQEFNYTNRMVIGNDGDMQIVNQVINFNTTVNFEMPSSQIHFSDLHEKFLIQLYSNNEDQANGTYVLIANITLGFDEDRSSGGNFGVSSSSLRNLQNGHGFILAKGNLVQSGIGSTQQVYDYDGSKSCYFRNENLSVYLHMGSFSYDWELDHLSKHSEKSNSAAVKYTPYTSRSSVSSITAPDDCFPRTLKVKPTTTIPLSAMAVFHLLLVSLFSLLLQSLSTTATLHRAHHLYTSDLLSHAGSLNHTPLTEYFEVSKPINLPKTKPCSYLVLQHDFGYTYKKPPVLANYTPPKNCPSQKFSKIVLEWKSTCRGRQFDRIFGVWLGGVEILRSCTAEPIATGTIWTVAKDITRFDSLLMQDQTLAVYLGNVVDSTYTGIYHVNITINFYPEEHGLKRFSPSLRDLGHGNHHSRANLILPISRNLPLNGGLWFKIENSTDIQVKDFKIPRNVHRAVLEVYVSFHEKDEFWYSNPPQEYIDANNLTDTPGNGPFREVMVSLDGVVVGAVWPFTVIYTGGFNPLLWRPITGIGSFDLPSYDIEITPFLEKILDGETHEFTFSVTNALNVWYVDANLHLWLDSESTQTEGKLLSSISVPSLVSLESNFKGLNGTFSMNVSRSISSSGWVKSSHGTVTTYFAQEFNYTNRMVIGNDGDMQIVNQVINFNTTVNFEMPSSKIHVSNSHKKFLIQLYSNNEDQANGTYALMANVTLGTDEDRSSGGNFGVSSHSRRNLQSGQGFILVKGNLVQSGIGSTQQVYDYDGSKSCYFRNVSSSNYTILYDTIDKSCCKRMKSTWGFRNRRWQNPSHRAFLASEQDVKRLQFRCRRYALDCIGCATYGTFTASQNEED
;
A
#
# COMPACT_ATOMS: atom_id res chain seq x y z
N MET A 1 22.57 -65.45 12.76
CA MET A 1 22.22 -65.53 11.32
C MET A 1 21.31 -64.34 11.05
N ALA A 2 21.47 -63.46 10.05
CA ALA A 2 21.84 -63.68 8.64
C ALA A 2 20.73 -64.41 7.85
N ALA A 3 20.21 -63.91 6.73
CA ALA A 3 20.39 -62.60 6.07
C ALA A 3 19.27 -62.34 5.01
N ILE A 4 19.36 -61.20 4.31
CA ILE A 4 18.82 -60.92 2.95
C ILE A 4 17.31 -60.57 2.80
N HIS A 5 17.06 -59.35 2.27
CA HIS A 5 15.94 -58.75 1.48
C HIS A 5 14.46 -59.20 1.70
N LEU A 6 13.39 -58.41 1.46
CA LEU A 6 13.14 -57.22 0.62
C LEU A 6 11.77 -56.59 1.05
N LEU A 7 11.40 -55.31 0.89
CA LEU A 7 12.03 -53.99 1.10
C LEU A 7 10.92 -52.90 1.01
N LEU A 8 10.97 -51.83 1.81
CA LEU A 8 9.97 -50.70 1.94
C LEU A 8 8.55 -51.12 2.41
N ILE A 9 7.97 -50.71 3.57
CA ILE A 9 7.99 -49.49 4.42
C ILE A 9 7.19 -48.34 3.77
N SER A 10 6.13 -47.75 4.38
CA SER A 10 5.51 -47.86 5.73
C SER A 10 4.04 -47.41 5.73
N PHE A 11 3.22 -47.74 6.75
CA PHE A 11 2.19 -46.83 7.32
C PHE A 11 1.59 -47.35 8.67
N PHE A 12 1.71 -46.58 9.77
CA PHE A 12 0.78 -46.45 10.95
C PHE A 12 0.40 -47.72 11.80
N SER A 13 -0.01 -47.69 13.08
CA SER A 13 -0.68 -46.70 13.96
C SER A 13 -0.79 -47.13 15.47
N LEU A 14 -1.31 -46.21 16.33
CA LEU A 14 -2.05 -46.44 17.62
C LEU A 14 -1.25 -46.92 18.87
N LEU A 15 -1.68 -46.74 20.14
CA LEU A 15 -2.99 -46.57 20.83
C LEU A 15 -3.07 -45.27 21.69
N LEU A 16 -4.19 -44.50 21.77
CA LEU A 16 -5.42 -44.59 22.62
C LEU A 16 -5.20 -44.37 24.14
N PRO A 17 -6.14 -43.75 24.92
CA PRO A 17 -7.61 -43.56 24.76
C PRO A 17 -8.00 -42.10 24.31
N SER A 18 -9.10 -41.37 24.64
CA SER A 18 -10.21 -41.43 25.65
C SER A 18 -11.50 -40.65 25.24
N LEU A 19 -12.46 -40.45 26.17
CA LEU A 19 -13.83 -39.85 26.02
C LEU A 19 -14.22 -39.05 27.32
N SER A 20 -15.38 -38.39 27.57
CA SER A 20 -16.72 -38.33 26.91
C SER A 20 -17.63 -37.17 27.42
N SER A 21 -18.78 -36.95 26.74
CA SER A 21 -20.05 -36.28 27.15
C SER A 21 -20.19 -34.74 27.34
N LYS A 22 -21.25 -34.19 26.73
CA LYS A 22 -21.75 -32.79 26.65
C LYS A 22 -22.26 -32.23 28.03
N ALA A 23 -22.62 -30.95 28.26
CA ALA A 23 -22.99 -29.80 27.40
C ALA A 23 -23.00 -28.44 28.19
N ILE A 24 -23.24 -27.28 27.52
CA ILE A 24 -23.72 -25.98 28.10
C ILE A 24 -22.71 -25.18 28.98
N HIS A 25 -22.47 -23.85 28.88
CA HIS A 25 -23.21 -22.70 28.29
C HIS A 25 -22.30 -21.53 27.76
N HIS A 26 -22.92 -20.40 27.38
CA HIS A 26 -22.35 -19.05 27.10
C HIS A 26 -21.95 -18.25 28.37
N ARG A 27 -21.29 -17.07 28.33
CA ARG A 27 -21.11 -16.05 27.27
C ARG A 27 -19.81 -15.22 27.41
N ALA A 28 -19.52 -14.36 26.43
CA ALA A 28 -18.38 -13.45 26.37
C ALA A 28 -18.31 -12.39 27.49
N HIS A 29 -17.10 -11.89 27.73
CA HIS A 29 -16.81 -10.45 27.68
C HIS A 29 -15.29 -10.19 27.61
N LEU A 30 -14.94 -8.98 27.14
CA LEU A 30 -13.58 -8.42 27.01
C LEU A 30 -13.17 -7.59 28.26
N LEU A 31 -11.87 -7.57 28.62
CA LEU A 31 -10.93 -6.40 28.60
C LEU A 31 -9.54 -6.72 29.24
N TYR A 32 -8.49 -5.92 28.91
CA TYR A 32 -7.04 -6.08 29.26
C TYR A 32 -6.66 -5.91 30.76
N THR A 33 -5.43 -6.13 31.29
CA THR A 33 -4.02 -6.30 30.79
C THR A 33 -3.34 -7.59 31.39
N SER A 34 -2.03 -7.88 31.57
CA SER A 34 -0.81 -7.11 31.97
C SER A 34 0.54 -7.87 31.79
N ASP A 35 1.66 -7.12 31.68
CA ASP A 35 3.08 -7.58 31.68
C ASP A 35 3.43 -8.71 32.69
N LEU A 36 4.30 -9.68 32.30
CA LEU A 36 5.73 -9.78 32.71
C LEU A 36 6.46 -11.02 32.11
N HIS A 37 7.80 -11.03 32.12
CA HIS A 37 8.75 -12.00 31.52
C HIS A 37 8.81 -13.42 32.18
N SER A 38 9.43 -14.48 31.60
CA SER A 38 10.72 -14.57 30.85
C SER A 38 10.85 -15.77 29.87
N GLN A 39 11.70 -15.68 28.80
CA GLN A 39 11.81 -16.65 27.67
C GLN A 39 13.25 -16.87 27.08
N PRO A 40 13.73 -18.14 26.90
CA PRO A 40 14.96 -18.49 26.13
C PRO A 40 14.90 -19.86 25.36
N ARG A 41 15.91 -20.41 24.61
CA ARG A 41 16.66 -20.09 23.33
C ARG A 41 16.60 -21.36 22.41
N SER A 42 16.96 -21.50 21.12
CA SER A 42 17.49 -20.67 20.00
C SER A 42 16.91 -21.15 18.62
N SER A 43 17.40 -21.00 17.36
CA SER A 43 18.58 -20.45 16.61
C SER A 43 18.25 -20.45 15.07
N ASN A 44 18.38 -19.42 14.20
CA ASN A 44 18.48 -17.93 14.30
C ASN A 44 18.36 -17.21 12.91
N HIS A 45 17.49 -16.19 12.71
CA HIS A 45 17.75 -14.91 11.95
C HIS A 45 16.58 -13.91 12.08
N THR A 46 16.88 -12.62 12.00
CA THR A 46 15.96 -11.48 12.20
C THR A 46 14.92 -11.30 11.07
N PRO A 47 13.73 -10.78 11.44
CA PRO A 47 12.86 -10.00 10.56
C PRO A 47 13.30 -8.49 10.32
N LEU A 48 12.47 -7.49 9.90
CA LEU A 48 12.74 -6.46 8.80
C LEU A 48 12.14 -4.91 8.76
N THR A 49 12.38 -3.65 9.43
CA THR A 49 11.60 -2.39 10.19
C THR A 49 10.18 -1.52 10.33
N GLU A 50 9.08 -0.91 9.69
CA GLU A 50 8.41 -0.28 8.39
C GLU A 50 8.88 1.04 7.70
N TYR A 51 8.90 1.24 6.35
CA TYR A 51 8.84 2.58 5.67
C TYR A 51 7.67 2.71 4.68
N PHE A 52 7.12 3.93 4.57
CA PHE A 52 6.16 4.34 3.55
C PHE A 52 6.25 5.83 3.24
N GLU A 53 5.65 6.23 2.12
CA GLU A 53 5.19 7.60 1.88
C GLU A 53 3.69 7.69 2.23
N VAL A 54 3.24 8.76 2.87
CA VAL A 54 1.80 9.02 3.05
C VAL A 54 1.26 9.72 1.81
N SER A 55 0.54 8.96 0.97
CA SER A 55 -0.18 9.49 -0.19
C SER A 55 -1.68 9.14 -0.12
N LYS A 56 -2.49 9.83 -0.93
CA LYS A 56 -3.93 9.55 -1.08
C LYS A 56 -4.13 8.12 -1.58
N PRO A 57 -4.99 7.32 -0.93
CA PRO A 57 -5.58 6.15 -1.55
C PRO A 57 -6.18 6.51 -2.90
N ILE A 58 -5.58 5.98 -3.96
CA ILE A 58 -6.14 6.07 -5.29
C ILE A 58 -7.57 5.49 -5.19
N ASN A 59 -8.54 6.19 -5.78
CA ASN A 59 -9.95 5.76 -5.80
C ASN A 59 -10.18 4.85 -7.00
N LEU A 60 -10.72 3.67 -6.75
CA LEU A 60 -10.34 2.49 -7.52
C LEU A 60 -11.57 1.54 -7.73
N PRO A 61 -12.16 1.46 -8.96
CA PRO A 61 -13.56 1.01 -9.28
C PRO A 61 -14.06 -0.38 -8.82
N LYS A 62 -15.38 -0.62 -8.94
CA LYS A 62 -16.11 -1.59 -8.08
C LYS A 62 -16.06 -3.09 -8.39
N THR A 63 -14.89 -3.69 -8.56
CA THR A 63 -14.63 -4.86 -9.37
C THR A 63 -13.29 -5.70 -8.90
N LYS A 64 -12.93 -7.00 -9.30
CA LYS A 64 -11.64 -7.89 -9.31
C LYS A 64 -10.84 -8.23 -10.70
N PRO A 65 -9.54 -8.08 -11.07
CA PRO A 65 -8.25 -8.79 -10.77
C PRO A 65 -7.95 -10.21 -11.40
N CYS A 66 -7.04 -10.31 -12.41
CA CYS A 66 -6.13 -11.37 -12.96
C CYS A 66 -4.75 -10.69 -12.81
N SER A 67 -3.59 -11.14 -13.31
CA SER A 67 -2.33 -10.65 -12.67
C SER A 67 -1.06 -10.52 -13.49
N TYR A 68 -0.87 -9.47 -14.32
CA TYR A 68 0.31 -9.32 -15.23
C TYR A 68 1.65 -9.53 -14.48
N LEU A 69 2.22 -10.79 -14.41
CA LEU A 69 3.49 -11.43 -13.86
C LEU A 69 4.63 -12.05 -14.81
N VAL A 70 5.26 -11.39 -15.82
CA VAL A 70 6.51 -11.75 -16.61
C VAL A 70 7.81 -12.06 -15.82
N LEU A 71 8.65 -11.08 -15.40
CA LEU A 71 10.13 -11.17 -15.18
C LEU A 71 10.67 -10.66 -13.78
N GLN A 72 11.55 -11.41 -13.06
CA GLN A 72 11.55 -11.63 -11.58
C GLN A 72 12.97 -11.85 -10.87
N HIS A 73 13.81 -10.85 -10.51
CA HIS A 73 15.31 -11.00 -10.55
C HIS A 73 16.15 -9.96 -9.74
N ASP A 74 17.45 -10.16 -9.49
CA ASP A 74 18.30 -9.53 -8.44
C ASP A 74 19.59 -8.67 -8.71
N PHE A 75 19.57 -7.44 -9.23
CA PHE A 75 20.76 -6.64 -9.54
C PHE A 75 21.89 -6.47 -8.39
N GLY A 76 22.83 -7.47 -8.05
CA GLY A 76 24.30 -7.49 -7.48
C GLY A 76 25.80 -7.49 -8.23
N TYR A 77 26.15 -7.72 -9.55
CA TYR A 77 27.24 -7.32 -10.53
C TYR A 77 26.87 -6.70 -11.99
N SER A 78 25.95 -5.70 -12.12
CA SER A 78 25.22 -5.04 -13.22
C SER A 78 24.96 -3.51 -13.25
N TYR A 79 25.26 -2.69 -12.24
CA TYR A 79 25.37 -1.25 -12.51
C TYR A 79 26.33 -1.13 -13.69
N ARG A 80 25.90 -0.44 -14.75
CA ARG A 80 26.50 -0.53 -16.10
C ARG A 80 26.29 -1.89 -16.82
N LYS A 81 25.05 -2.37 -16.88
CA LYS A 81 24.52 -3.51 -17.70
C LYS A 81 23.09 -3.21 -18.15
N PRO A 82 22.57 -3.89 -19.17
CA PRO A 82 21.25 -3.60 -19.70
C PRO A 82 20.10 -3.67 -18.69
N PRO A 83 19.06 -2.85 -18.92
CA PRO A 83 17.69 -3.19 -18.58
C PRO A 83 17.39 -4.65 -18.91
N VAL A 84 16.79 -5.40 -17.98
CA VAL A 84 16.31 -6.75 -18.33
C VAL A 84 14.94 -6.61 -18.95
N LEU A 85 14.73 -7.43 -19.95
CA LEU A 85 13.67 -7.27 -20.93
C LEU A 85 12.84 -8.53 -20.91
N ALA A 86 11.53 -8.39 -20.90
CA ALA A 86 10.67 -9.52 -21.16
C ALA A 86 9.29 -9.11 -21.68
N ASN A 87 8.55 -10.11 -22.13
CA ASN A 87 7.54 -9.94 -23.17
C ASN A 87 6.18 -9.58 -22.58
N TYR A 88 5.77 -8.33 -22.75
CA TYR A 88 4.45 -7.86 -22.38
C TYR A 88 3.38 -8.36 -23.38
N THR A 89 2.29 -8.94 -22.88
CA THR A 89 1.14 -9.44 -23.64
C THR A 89 -0.13 -9.10 -22.85
N PRO A 90 -0.89 -8.06 -23.22
CA PRO A 90 -2.23 -7.87 -22.69
C PRO A 90 -2.96 -9.18 -22.85
N PRO A 91 -3.80 -9.53 -21.88
CA PRO A 91 -4.29 -10.86 -21.80
C PRO A 91 -5.17 -11.00 -23.03
N GLU A 92 -4.88 -11.92 -23.93
CA GLU A 92 -5.80 -12.29 -25.02
C GLU A 92 -7.22 -12.53 -24.46
N ASN A 93 -7.21 -12.84 -23.18
CA ASN A 93 -7.88 -13.83 -22.43
C ASN A 93 -8.11 -13.27 -21.00
N CYS A 94 -8.23 -11.94 -20.76
CA CYS A 94 -8.99 -11.38 -19.60
C CYS A 94 -10.24 -10.61 -20.12
N PRO A 95 -11.30 -10.43 -19.29
CA PRO A 95 -12.71 -10.40 -19.71
C PRO A 95 -13.51 -9.12 -20.00
N SER A 96 -12.92 -7.95 -19.93
CA SER A 96 -13.49 -6.75 -20.53
C SER A 96 -12.31 -5.98 -21.06
N LYS A 97 -12.40 -5.57 -22.31
CA LYS A 97 -11.29 -4.96 -23.06
C LYS A 97 -11.34 -3.43 -22.99
N LYS A 98 -12.01 -2.87 -21.97
CA LYS A 98 -12.22 -1.44 -21.76
C LYS A 98 -12.03 -1.09 -20.28
N PHE A 99 -11.11 -0.18 -19.97
CA PHE A 99 -10.55 -0.06 -18.62
C PHE A 99 -10.73 1.31 -17.94
N SER A 100 -11.80 1.43 -17.14
CA SER A 100 -12.09 2.53 -16.20
C SER A 100 -10.89 3.03 -15.40
N LYS A 101 -9.92 2.15 -15.13
CA LYS A 101 -8.77 2.43 -14.27
C LYS A 101 -7.61 1.47 -14.56
N ILE A 102 -6.37 1.84 -14.27
CA ILE A 102 -5.16 1.01 -14.39
C ILE A 102 -4.16 1.50 -13.33
N VAL A 103 -3.38 0.63 -12.70
CA VAL A 103 -2.54 1.01 -11.55
C VAL A 103 -1.19 0.28 -11.58
N LEU A 104 -0.18 0.91 -11.02
CA LEU A 104 1.18 0.44 -10.88
C LEU A 104 1.53 0.38 -9.39
N GLU A 105 2.19 -0.68 -8.95
CA GLU A 105 3.08 -0.64 -7.78
C GLU A 105 4.45 -1.18 -8.23
N TRP A 106 5.53 -0.87 -7.50
CA TRP A 106 6.85 -1.60 -7.54
C TRP A 106 6.80 -2.90 -6.58
N LYS A 107 7.72 -3.79 -6.01
CA LYS A 107 7.72 -5.08 -5.09
C LYS A 107 8.93 -6.09 -4.90
N SER A 108 9.77 -6.03 -3.84
CA SER A 108 10.90 -6.92 -3.31
C SER A 108 11.21 -7.13 -1.79
N THR A 109 11.96 -8.15 -1.34
CA THR A 109 12.60 -8.28 0.02
C THR A 109 13.68 -7.17 0.31
N CYS A 110 14.41 -6.94 1.45
CA CYS A 110 15.58 -5.95 1.54
C CYS A 110 16.62 -6.01 2.66
N ARG A 111 17.80 -6.62 2.46
CA ARG A 111 18.76 -7.27 3.37
C ARG A 111 20.23 -6.69 3.46
N GLY A 112 20.99 -6.27 4.57
CA GLY A 112 22.52 -5.96 4.76
C GLY A 112 23.31 -4.62 5.16
N ARG A 113 24.18 -3.98 4.30
CA ARG A 113 24.77 -2.57 4.17
C ARG A 113 24.83 -1.93 2.69
N GLN A 114 24.36 -0.66 2.44
CA GLN A 114 24.04 0.01 1.12
C GLN A 114 23.56 1.51 1.21
N PHE A 115 23.29 2.20 0.07
CA PHE A 115 22.71 3.57 -0.10
C PHE A 115 21.56 3.65 -1.11
N ASP A 116 20.81 4.75 -1.14
CA ASP A 116 19.73 4.99 -2.10
C ASP A 116 20.14 5.35 -3.55
N ARG A 117 19.17 5.13 -4.47
CA ARG A 117 19.36 4.90 -5.91
C ARG A 117 18.05 5.14 -6.67
N ILE A 118 18.11 5.82 -7.82
CA ILE A 118 16.96 5.98 -8.71
C ILE A 118 16.70 4.73 -9.60
N PHE A 119 15.45 4.53 -10.00
CA PHE A 119 15.02 3.52 -10.98
C PHE A 119 13.84 3.97 -11.85
N GLY A 120 13.64 3.28 -12.98
CA GLY A 120 12.49 3.47 -13.89
C GLY A 120 11.84 2.17 -14.36
N VAL A 121 10.56 2.27 -14.74
CA VAL A 121 9.69 1.25 -15.38
C VAL A 121 9.38 1.70 -16.80
N TRP A 122 9.61 0.86 -17.80
CA TRP A 122 9.27 1.18 -19.19
C TRP A 122 8.47 0.08 -19.88
N LEU A 123 7.31 0.46 -20.44
CA LEU A 123 6.50 -0.44 -21.25
C LEU A 123 6.48 -0.02 -22.72
N GLY A 124 6.96 -0.88 -23.62
CA GLY A 124 7.16 -0.50 -25.03
C GLY A 124 8.13 0.68 -25.18
N GLY A 125 8.94 0.94 -24.15
CA GLY A 125 9.76 2.14 -24.00
C GLY A 125 9.08 3.33 -23.30
N VAL A 126 7.79 3.28 -22.93
CA VAL A 126 7.05 4.39 -22.28
C VAL A 126 7.30 4.36 -20.76
N GLU A 127 7.84 5.42 -20.15
CA GLU A 127 8.11 5.43 -18.70
C GLU A 127 6.79 5.50 -17.92
N ILE A 128 6.41 4.44 -17.21
CA ILE A 128 5.14 4.39 -16.45
C ILE A 128 5.33 4.50 -14.93
N LEU A 129 6.57 4.49 -14.44
CA LEU A 129 6.97 4.91 -13.09
C LEU A 129 8.44 5.28 -13.07
N ARG A 130 8.76 6.36 -12.36
CA ARG A 130 10.09 6.64 -11.81
C ARG A 130 10.08 6.62 -10.29
N SER A 131 11.15 6.20 -9.64
CA SER A 131 11.21 6.26 -8.18
C SER A 131 12.63 6.19 -7.60
N CYS A 132 12.82 6.67 -6.38
CA CYS A 132 14.02 6.39 -5.60
C CYS A 132 13.84 5.15 -4.73
N THR A 133 14.92 4.40 -4.51
CA THR A 133 14.96 3.45 -3.42
C THR A 133 14.97 4.17 -2.11
N ALA A 134 14.31 3.63 -1.10
CA ALA A 134 14.68 3.96 0.25
C ALA A 134 15.96 3.27 0.72
N GLU A 135 16.62 3.98 1.61
CA GLU A 135 17.92 3.69 2.17
C GLU A 135 17.82 2.69 3.36
N PRO A 136 18.79 1.80 3.47
CA PRO A 136 19.16 1.04 4.67
C PRO A 136 19.19 1.74 6.02
N ILE A 137 18.89 0.93 7.05
CA ILE A 137 19.77 0.84 8.23
C ILE A 137 20.54 -0.49 8.12
N ALA A 138 21.44 -0.86 9.03
CA ALA A 138 22.28 -2.09 8.97
C ALA A 138 21.47 -3.42 9.11
N THR A 139 20.20 -3.37 8.71
CA THR A 139 19.05 -3.94 9.40
C THR A 139 17.65 -3.57 8.80
N GLY A 140 17.51 -2.50 7.97
CA GLY A 140 16.31 -1.94 7.24
C GLY A 140 15.32 -2.81 6.35
N THR A 141 14.87 -2.62 5.05
CA THR A 141 14.21 -1.53 4.16
C THR A 141 13.16 -2.16 3.14
N ILE A 142 12.43 -1.63 2.09
CA ILE A 142 11.17 -2.19 1.31
C ILE A 142 9.76 -1.49 1.22
N TRP A 143 9.64 -0.17 1.23
CA TRP A 143 8.39 0.61 1.09
C TRP A 143 7.58 0.39 -0.20
N THR A 144 6.50 1.19 -0.42
CA THR A 144 5.70 1.18 -1.65
C THR A 144 5.71 2.45 -2.49
N VAL A 145 5.41 2.28 -3.78
CA VAL A 145 4.85 3.31 -4.66
C VAL A 145 3.61 2.78 -5.31
N VAL A 146 2.45 3.39 -5.04
CA VAL A 146 1.24 3.19 -5.84
C VAL A 146 1.09 4.35 -6.80
N LYS A 147 1.09 4.07 -8.11
CA LYS A 147 0.89 5.06 -9.17
C LYS A 147 -0.33 4.72 -10.01
N ASP A 148 -1.13 5.72 -10.36
CA ASP A 148 -2.30 5.56 -11.21
C ASP A 148 -1.94 5.58 -12.70
N ILE A 149 -1.67 4.42 -13.30
CA ILE A 149 -1.34 4.30 -14.73
C ILE A 149 -2.58 4.16 -15.63
N THR A 150 -3.77 4.62 -15.19
CA THR A 150 -5.02 4.66 -15.99
C THR A 150 -4.84 5.34 -17.34
N ARG A 151 -4.00 6.37 -17.37
CA ARG A 151 -3.71 7.18 -18.56
C ARG A 151 -3.09 6.37 -19.72
N TYR A 152 -2.54 5.18 -19.46
CA TYR A 152 -1.77 4.41 -20.43
C TYR A 152 -2.56 3.30 -21.18
N ASP A 153 -3.90 3.30 -21.13
CA ASP A 153 -4.70 2.11 -21.49
C ASP A 153 -4.53 1.60 -22.93
N SER A 154 -4.30 2.47 -23.90
CA SER A 154 -4.05 2.09 -25.29
C SER A 154 -2.74 1.32 -25.51
N LEU A 155 -1.65 1.74 -24.86
CA LEU A 155 -0.36 1.03 -24.86
C LEU A 155 -0.52 -0.36 -24.21
N LEU A 156 -1.16 -0.37 -23.05
CA LEU A 156 -1.37 -1.54 -22.21
C LEU A 156 -2.35 -2.56 -22.84
N MET A 157 -3.14 -2.14 -23.83
CA MET A 157 -3.99 -3.04 -24.63
C MET A 157 -3.28 -3.71 -25.81
N GLN A 158 -1.96 -3.54 -25.96
CA GLN A 158 -1.15 -4.15 -27.03
C GLN A 158 0.05 -4.95 -26.49
N ASN A 159 0.49 -5.98 -27.20
CA ASN A 159 1.75 -6.69 -26.87
C ASN A 159 2.93 -5.72 -26.99
N GLN A 160 3.86 -5.77 -26.03
CA GLN A 160 5.01 -4.86 -25.93
C GLN A 160 6.23 -5.62 -25.38
N THR A 161 7.35 -4.93 -25.21
CA THR A 161 8.44 -5.38 -24.32
C THR A 161 8.50 -4.45 -23.11
N LEU A 162 8.67 -5.03 -21.94
CA LEU A 162 8.74 -4.35 -20.67
C LEU A 162 10.21 -4.34 -20.20
N ALA A 163 10.69 -3.23 -19.66
CA ALA A 163 12.11 -2.94 -19.46
C ALA A 163 12.35 -2.06 -18.24
N VAL A 164 13.48 -2.27 -17.56
CA VAL A 164 13.76 -1.74 -16.20
C VAL A 164 15.08 -1.03 -16.13
N TYR A 165 15.30 -0.22 -15.10
CA TYR A 165 16.66 -0.07 -14.61
C TYR A 165 16.74 0.32 -13.15
N LEU A 166 17.69 -0.27 -12.42
CA LEU A 166 18.25 0.26 -11.19
C LEU A 166 19.73 -0.09 -11.10
N GLY A 167 20.60 0.89 -11.27
CA GLY A 167 22.05 0.72 -11.15
C GLY A 167 22.51 0.57 -9.70
N ASN A 168 22.46 -0.64 -9.14
CA ASN A 168 23.04 -0.93 -7.82
C ASN A 168 24.54 -1.28 -7.87
N VAL A 169 25.34 -0.99 -6.84
CA VAL A 169 26.79 -1.33 -6.73
C VAL A 169 27.02 -2.34 -5.58
N VAL A 170 28.11 -3.13 -5.63
CA VAL A 170 28.39 -4.27 -4.71
C VAL A 170 29.88 -4.58 -4.67
N ASP A 171 30.35 -4.79 -3.46
CA ASP A 171 31.72 -5.13 -3.09
C ASP A 171 31.72 -5.51 -1.59
N SER A 172 32.82 -5.24 -0.88
CA SER A 172 32.96 -5.48 0.56
C SER A 172 32.36 -4.39 1.46
N THR A 173 31.99 -3.24 0.91
CA THR A 173 31.50 -2.06 1.64
C THR A 173 30.03 -1.85 1.35
N TYR A 174 29.72 -1.79 0.06
CA TYR A 174 28.40 -2.05 -0.48
C TYR A 174 28.23 -3.55 -0.47
N THR A 175 28.09 -4.14 0.72
CA THR A 175 27.81 -5.58 0.79
C THR A 175 26.58 -5.86 -0.03
N GLY A 176 25.62 -4.93 -0.06
CA GLY A 176 24.44 -4.97 -0.91
C GLY A 176 24.61 -4.25 -2.23
N ILE A 177 23.93 -4.51 -3.34
CA ILE A 177 23.01 -5.60 -3.71
C ILE A 177 21.51 -5.15 -3.39
N TYR A 178 20.58 -4.87 -4.35
CA TYR A 178 19.11 -4.40 -4.25
C TYR A 178 17.87 -5.46 -4.55
N HIS A 179 16.76 -5.54 -5.36
CA HIS A 179 16.27 -6.75 -6.27
C HIS A 179 14.98 -6.48 -7.13
N VAL A 180 14.79 -6.60 -8.51
CA VAL A 180 13.60 -6.31 -9.47
C VAL A 180 12.36 -7.32 -9.83
N ASN A 181 11.02 -7.01 -9.68
CA ASN A 181 9.74 -7.81 -9.93
C ASN A 181 8.56 -6.93 -10.51
N ILE A 182 8.52 -6.25 -11.68
CA ILE A 182 7.28 -5.47 -12.12
C ILE A 182 6.01 -6.30 -12.04
N THR A 183 4.77 -5.83 -12.12
CA THR A 183 3.65 -6.71 -12.54
C THR A 183 2.79 -5.77 -13.53
N ILE A 184 1.48 -5.73 -13.85
CA ILE A 184 0.76 -4.51 -14.41
C ILE A 184 -0.75 -4.56 -14.07
N ARG A 185 -1.38 -3.49 -13.51
CA ARG A 185 -2.74 -3.57 -12.92
C ARG A 185 -3.85 -2.92 -13.76
N PHE A 186 -5.00 -3.59 -13.96
CA PHE A 186 -6.12 -3.42 -14.94
C PHE A 186 -7.56 -3.39 -14.36
N TYR A 187 -8.16 -2.20 -14.19
CA TYR A 187 -9.57 -1.74 -13.99
C TYR A 187 -10.52 -1.66 -15.17
N PRO A 188 -11.19 -2.72 -15.64
CA PRO A 188 -12.31 -2.66 -16.57
C PRO A 188 -13.49 -1.79 -16.14
N GLU A 189 -14.37 -1.50 -17.09
CA GLU A 189 -15.53 -0.63 -16.89
C GLU A 189 -16.75 -1.39 -16.34
N GLU A 190 -17.35 -0.89 -15.27
CA GLU A 190 -18.63 -1.38 -14.76
C GLU A 190 -19.73 -1.25 -15.83
N HIS A 191 -20.25 -2.36 -16.38
CA HIS A 191 -21.48 -2.29 -17.19
C HIS A 191 -22.68 -1.97 -16.29
N SER A 192 -22.92 -0.67 -16.08
CA SER A 192 -24.22 -0.21 -15.61
C SER A 192 -25.24 -0.32 -16.75
N LEU A 193 -26.37 -0.98 -16.50
CA LEU A 193 -27.46 -1.15 -17.47
C LEU A 193 -28.22 0.16 -17.80
N ASN A 194 -27.72 1.29 -17.30
CA ASN A 194 -28.36 2.59 -17.38
C ASN A 194 -27.96 3.37 -18.65
N ARG A 195 -27.85 2.68 -19.81
CA ARG A 195 -27.48 3.33 -21.09
C ARG A 195 -28.40 4.51 -21.43
N PHE A 196 -29.66 4.48 -20.99
CA PHE A 196 -30.61 5.60 -21.12
C PHE A 196 -30.31 6.78 -20.17
N LEU A 197 -30.11 6.56 -18.86
CA LEU A 197 -29.81 7.67 -17.92
C LEU A 197 -28.37 8.19 -18.04
N THR A 198 -27.44 7.37 -18.52
CA THR A 198 -26.08 7.78 -18.86
C THR A 198 -26.08 8.58 -20.16
N SER A 199 -26.80 8.12 -21.20
CA SER A 199 -27.02 8.93 -22.43
C SER A 199 -27.61 10.31 -22.10
N LEU A 200 -28.65 10.38 -21.26
CA LEU A 200 -29.28 11.64 -20.84
C LEU A 200 -28.39 12.54 -19.94
N ARG A 201 -27.19 12.10 -19.56
CA ARG A 201 -26.14 12.94 -18.93
C ARG A 201 -24.94 13.19 -19.86
N ASN A 202 -24.61 12.25 -20.73
CA ASN A 202 -23.43 12.29 -21.58
C ASN A 202 -23.66 13.03 -22.91
N LEU A 203 -24.93 13.20 -23.34
CA LEU A 203 -25.34 13.97 -24.53
C LEU A 203 -24.93 15.47 -24.52
N GLY A 204 -24.20 15.93 -23.51
CA GLY A 204 -23.51 17.22 -23.48
C GLY A 204 -22.19 17.20 -22.70
N HIS A 205 -21.53 16.03 -22.56
CA HIS A 205 -20.38 15.90 -21.66
C HIS A 205 -19.25 14.95 -22.12
N GLU A 206 -19.40 14.25 -23.24
CA GLU A 206 -18.33 13.43 -23.82
C GLU A 206 -17.38 14.28 -24.69
N ASN A 207 -16.15 14.52 -24.20
CA ASN A 207 -14.91 14.17 -24.93
C ASN A 207 -13.60 14.53 -24.18
N HIS A 208 -13.55 15.56 -23.33
CA HIS A 208 -12.28 16.07 -22.77
C HIS A 208 -11.63 15.19 -21.67
N HIS A 209 -12.39 14.29 -21.04
CA HIS A 209 -11.88 13.28 -20.10
C HIS A 209 -11.77 11.87 -20.73
N SER A 210 -11.68 11.78 -22.06
CA SER A 210 -11.32 10.54 -22.76
C SER A 210 -9.83 10.21 -22.58
N ARG A 211 -9.46 8.92 -22.66
CA ARG A 211 -8.06 8.46 -22.61
C ARG A 211 -7.42 8.45 -23.99
N ALA A 212 -6.09 8.53 -24.04
CA ALA A 212 -5.33 8.53 -25.28
C ALA A 212 -5.48 7.19 -26.04
N ASN A 213 -5.70 7.26 -27.35
CA ASN A 213 -5.87 6.09 -28.23
C ASN A 213 -4.54 5.49 -28.71
N LEU A 214 -3.44 6.24 -28.60
CA LEU A 214 -2.07 5.81 -28.88
C LEU A 214 -1.14 6.57 -27.93
N ILE A 215 -0.05 5.92 -27.50
CA ILE A 215 1.00 6.56 -26.70
C ILE A 215 2.34 6.17 -27.31
N LEU A 216 3.23 7.16 -27.51
CA LEU A 216 4.56 6.95 -28.05
C LEU A 216 5.65 7.20 -26.98
N PRO A 217 6.69 6.35 -26.93
CA PRO A 217 7.80 6.48 -26.00
C PRO A 217 8.77 7.58 -26.44
N ILE A 218 8.96 8.62 -25.61
CA ILE A 218 9.95 9.67 -25.85
C ILE A 218 11.14 9.42 -24.92
N SER A 219 11.79 8.26 -25.13
CA SER A 219 12.83 7.66 -24.27
C SER A 219 13.96 7.04 -25.11
N ARG A 220 15.12 6.70 -24.54
CA ARG A 220 16.24 6.06 -25.27
C ARG A 220 15.87 4.65 -25.73
N ASN A 221 16.46 4.22 -26.85
CA ASN A 221 16.23 2.90 -27.43
C ASN A 221 17.21 1.85 -26.86
N LEU A 222 16.72 0.63 -26.65
CA LEU A 222 17.51 -0.53 -26.25
C LEU A 222 18.36 -1.11 -27.40
N PRO A 223 19.48 -1.81 -27.12
CA PRO A 223 20.04 -2.10 -25.80
C PRO A 223 20.91 -0.95 -25.26
N LEU A 224 20.78 -0.71 -23.96
CA LEU A 224 21.61 0.22 -23.18
C LEU A 224 22.43 -0.58 -22.16
N ASN A 225 23.28 0.08 -21.37
CA ASN A 225 23.85 -0.47 -20.13
C ASN A 225 23.32 0.28 -18.90
N ASP A 226 22.15 0.90 -19.04
CA ASP A 226 21.64 1.98 -18.21
C ASP A 226 20.13 2.14 -18.44
N GLY A 227 19.45 3.00 -17.67
CA GLY A 227 18.03 3.34 -17.86
C GLY A 227 17.72 3.95 -19.22
N LEU A 228 16.43 3.95 -19.61
CA LEU A 228 16.02 4.56 -20.88
C LEU A 228 15.85 6.09 -20.78
N TRP A 229 16.02 6.68 -19.60
CA TRP A 229 16.02 8.14 -19.43
C TRP A 229 17.16 8.79 -20.19
N PHE A 230 16.94 9.97 -20.72
CA PHE A 230 18.02 10.88 -21.07
C PHE A 230 18.71 11.36 -19.81
N GLU A 231 20.04 11.19 -19.76
CA GLU A 231 20.90 11.84 -18.77
C GLU A 231 21.30 13.19 -19.34
N ILE A 232 21.04 14.27 -18.61
CA ILE A 232 21.48 15.63 -18.95
C ILE A 232 22.72 15.90 -18.10
N GLU A 233 23.89 15.88 -18.75
CA GLU A 233 25.19 15.92 -18.07
C GLU A 233 25.54 17.29 -17.47
N ASN A 234 24.91 18.38 -17.95
CA ASN A 234 25.09 19.76 -17.47
C ASN A 234 24.08 20.71 -18.17
N SER A 235 24.04 21.98 -17.74
CA SER A 235 23.14 23.01 -18.28
C SER A 235 23.26 23.37 -19.78
N THR A 236 24.27 22.87 -20.50
CA THR A 236 24.40 23.03 -21.97
C THR A 236 24.03 21.79 -22.76
N ASP A 237 23.76 20.67 -22.08
CA ASP A 237 23.37 19.41 -22.72
C ASP A 237 21.89 19.44 -23.14
N ILE A 238 21.62 18.91 -24.33
CA ILE A 238 20.30 18.90 -24.97
C ILE A 238 20.06 17.50 -25.53
N GLN A 239 19.12 16.80 -24.91
CA GLN A 239 18.84 15.40 -25.20
C GLN A 239 17.61 15.29 -26.09
N VAL A 240 17.74 14.55 -27.21
CA VAL A 240 16.80 14.60 -28.35
C VAL A 240 16.19 13.26 -28.72
N LYS A 241 14.99 13.29 -29.31
CA LYS A 241 14.24 12.10 -29.70
C LYS A 241 13.36 12.31 -30.93
N ASP A 242 13.71 11.61 -32.01
CA ASP A 242 12.86 11.40 -33.19
C ASP A 242 11.56 10.65 -32.83
N PHE A 243 10.43 11.15 -33.35
CA PHE A 243 9.13 10.50 -33.31
C PHE A 243 8.27 10.83 -34.55
N LYS A 244 7.15 10.11 -34.73
CA LYS A 244 6.24 10.24 -35.87
C LYS A 244 4.83 9.83 -35.46
N ILE A 245 3.83 10.66 -35.80
CA ILE A 245 2.42 10.43 -35.39
C ILE A 245 1.49 10.09 -36.58
N PRO A 246 0.33 9.46 -36.34
CA PRO A 246 -0.70 9.30 -37.38
C PRO A 246 -1.30 10.65 -37.81
N ARG A 247 -1.58 10.81 -39.12
CA ARG A 247 -2.17 12.04 -39.69
C ARG A 247 -3.62 12.34 -39.25
N ASN A 248 -4.22 11.53 -38.37
CA ASN A 248 -5.58 11.68 -37.86
C ASN A 248 -5.65 11.96 -36.34
N VAL A 249 -4.55 12.41 -35.71
CA VAL A 249 -4.56 12.85 -34.31
C VAL A 249 -5.36 14.16 -34.16
N TYR A 250 -6.20 14.28 -33.13
CA TYR A 250 -6.94 15.52 -32.82
C TYR A 250 -6.64 16.12 -31.43
N ARG A 251 -5.94 15.40 -30.54
CA ARG A 251 -5.39 15.92 -29.29
C ARG A 251 -4.04 15.24 -29.00
N ALA A 252 -3.10 15.97 -28.42
CA ALA A 252 -1.81 15.46 -27.98
C ALA A 252 -1.37 16.12 -26.65
N VAL A 253 -0.93 15.31 -25.68
CA VAL A 253 -0.40 15.74 -24.39
C VAL A 253 0.94 15.05 -24.17
N LEU A 254 1.98 15.81 -23.83
CA LEU A 254 3.26 15.24 -23.40
C LEU A 254 3.26 15.16 -21.87
N GLU A 255 3.58 14.00 -21.32
CA GLU A 255 3.84 13.80 -19.89
C GLU A 255 5.35 13.69 -19.68
N VAL A 256 5.91 14.46 -18.75
CA VAL A 256 7.36 14.54 -18.51
C VAL A 256 7.70 14.04 -17.11
N TYR A 257 8.76 13.25 -17.00
CA TYR A 257 9.31 12.71 -15.77
C TYR A 257 10.72 13.29 -15.51
N VAL A 258 10.99 13.69 -14.27
CA VAL A 258 12.23 14.39 -13.88
C VAL A 258 12.78 13.82 -12.58
N SER A 259 14.10 13.64 -12.50
CA SER A 259 14.81 13.38 -11.24
C SER A 259 16.26 13.87 -11.32
N PHE A 260 16.82 14.21 -10.16
CA PHE A 260 18.10 14.92 -9.98
C PHE A 260 18.98 14.17 -8.99
N HIS A 261 20.30 14.08 -9.23
CA HIS A 261 21.24 13.19 -8.53
C HIS A 261 22.62 13.83 -8.37
N GLU A 262 23.53 13.18 -7.64
CA GLU A 262 24.92 13.64 -7.39
C GLU A 262 24.92 15.08 -6.84
N ASN A 263 25.77 16.00 -7.35
CA ASN A 263 25.83 17.41 -6.93
C ASN A 263 24.47 18.16 -7.03
N ASP A 264 23.52 17.68 -7.84
CA ASP A 264 22.18 18.25 -7.93
C ASP A 264 21.12 17.45 -7.16
N GLU A 265 21.47 16.40 -6.42
CA GLU A 265 20.52 15.68 -5.55
C GLU A 265 19.89 16.64 -4.52
N SER A 266 20.70 17.54 -3.96
CA SER A 266 20.30 18.56 -2.99
C SER A 266 20.13 19.97 -3.60
N TRP A 267 19.86 20.08 -4.92
CA TRP A 267 19.85 21.36 -5.67
C TRP A 267 19.19 22.54 -4.96
N TYR A 268 18.06 22.30 -4.27
CA TYR A 268 17.28 23.26 -3.50
C TYR A 268 18.04 23.96 -2.34
N TYR A 269 19.21 23.43 -1.98
CA TYR A 269 20.10 23.90 -0.93
C TYR A 269 21.45 24.42 -1.48
N ASN A 270 21.71 24.31 -2.79
CA ASN A 270 22.98 24.71 -3.40
C ASN A 270 23.13 26.26 -3.46
N PRO A 271 24.24 26.84 -2.98
CA PRO A 271 24.49 28.28 -3.10
C PRO A 271 24.79 28.74 -4.55
N PRO A 272 24.68 30.05 -4.84
CA PRO A 272 25.06 30.61 -6.15
C PRO A 272 26.55 30.38 -6.47
N GLN A 273 26.87 30.21 -7.76
CA GLN A 273 28.24 29.93 -8.21
C GLN A 273 29.25 31.03 -7.80
N GLU A 274 28.84 32.30 -7.79
CA GLU A 274 29.69 33.41 -7.34
C GLU A 274 30.13 33.30 -5.87
N TYR A 275 29.37 32.61 -5.01
CA TYR A 275 29.76 32.33 -3.63
C TYR A 275 30.78 31.18 -3.55
N ILE A 276 30.65 30.16 -4.40
CA ILE A 276 31.63 29.08 -4.58
C ILE A 276 32.97 29.66 -5.02
N ASP A 277 32.95 30.43 -6.11
CA ASP A 277 34.13 31.04 -6.73
C ASP A 277 34.84 32.01 -5.78
N ALA A 278 34.09 32.91 -5.12
CA ALA A 278 34.67 33.91 -4.22
C ALA A 278 35.27 33.32 -2.93
N ASN A 279 34.84 32.12 -2.51
CA ASN A 279 35.38 31.41 -1.35
C ASN A 279 36.40 30.31 -1.73
N ASN A 280 36.61 30.03 -3.02
CA ASN A 280 37.42 28.92 -3.54
C ASN A 280 36.95 27.55 -3.00
N LEU A 281 35.64 27.33 -2.91
CA LEU A 281 35.08 26.04 -2.52
C LEU A 281 35.21 25.06 -3.70
N THR A 282 36.07 24.05 -3.58
CA THR A 282 36.22 23.00 -4.61
C THR A 282 35.20 21.87 -4.44
N ASP A 283 34.77 21.66 -3.20
CA ASP A 283 34.00 20.51 -2.75
C ASP A 283 32.63 21.03 -2.26
N THR A 284 31.89 21.77 -3.10
CA THR A 284 30.54 22.26 -2.77
C THR A 284 29.73 22.54 -4.05
N PRO A 285 28.57 21.90 -4.26
CA PRO A 285 27.71 22.16 -5.41
C PRO A 285 27.26 23.63 -5.55
N GLY A 286 27.31 24.16 -6.77
CA GLY A 286 26.99 25.56 -7.07
C GLY A 286 25.68 25.77 -7.85
N ASN A 287 25.71 26.76 -8.76
CA ASN A 287 24.59 27.16 -9.62
C ASN A 287 23.26 27.57 -8.94
N GLY A 288 23.23 27.73 -7.62
CA GLY A 288 22.07 28.27 -6.89
C GLY A 288 20.87 27.33 -6.80
N PRO A 289 19.81 27.71 -6.05
CA PRO A 289 18.75 26.78 -5.63
C PRO A 289 17.60 26.58 -6.63
N PHE A 290 17.78 26.91 -7.91
CA PHE A 290 16.73 26.83 -8.94
C PHE A 290 17.17 26.03 -10.16
N ARG A 291 16.28 25.15 -10.63
CA ARG A 291 16.44 24.24 -11.78
C ARG A 291 15.11 24.15 -12.50
N GLU A 292 15.13 24.13 -13.83
CA GLU A 292 13.95 24.05 -14.68
C GLU A 292 14.21 23.16 -15.88
N VAL A 293 13.30 22.24 -16.18
CA VAL A 293 13.35 21.45 -17.42
C VAL A 293 12.57 22.18 -18.50
N VAL A 294 13.23 22.49 -19.61
CA VAL A 294 12.62 23.10 -20.80
C VAL A 294 12.36 22.02 -21.84
N VAL A 295 11.18 22.06 -22.46
CA VAL A 295 10.74 21.10 -23.47
C VAL A 295 10.48 21.82 -24.79
N SER A 296 11.05 21.32 -25.88
CA SER A 296 10.84 21.85 -27.23
C SER A 296 10.49 20.76 -28.24
N LEU A 297 9.79 21.18 -29.30
CA LEU A 297 9.33 20.39 -30.43
C LEU A 297 9.81 21.07 -31.72
N ASP A 298 10.61 20.37 -32.53
CA ASP A 298 11.27 20.92 -33.72
C ASP A 298 11.97 22.28 -33.43
N GLY A 299 12.68 22.35 -32.31
CA GLY A 299 13.37 23.55 -31.81
C GLY A 299 12.47 24.66 -31.23
N VAL A 300 11.15 24.48 -31.17
CA VAL A 300 10.21 25.47 -30.59
C VAL A 300 9.79 25.03 -29.19
N VAL A 301 9.98 25.87 -28.18
CA VAL A 301 9.57 25.57 -26.79
C VAL A 301 8.05 25.41 -26.70
N VAL A 302 7.60 24.27 -26.16
CA VAL A 302 6.18 23.91 -26.00
C VAL A 302 5.70 23.90 -24.54
N GLY A 303 6.63 23.82 -23.58
CA GLY A 303 6.32 23.83 -22.15
C GLY A 303 7.56 23.78 -21.27
N ALA A 304 7.36 23.84 -19.95
CA ALA A 304 8.41 23.69 -18.95
C ALA A 304 7.91 22.91 -17.72
N VAL A 305 8.86 22.43 -16.91
CA VAL A 305 8.63 21.73 -15.65
C VAL A 305 9.54 22.31 -14.56
N TRP A 306 8.93 22.76 -13.46
CA TRP A 306 9.63 23.16 -12.24
C TRP A 306 9.32 22.08 -11.18
N PRO A 307 10.27 21.18 -10.88
CA PRO A 307 9.96 19.96 -10.13
C PRO A 307 9.61 20.23 -8.66
N PHE A 308 8.76 19.37 -8.09
CA PHE A 308 8.57 19.28 -6.66
C PHE A 308 9.90 18.89 -6.01
N THR A 309 10.22 19.51 -4.87
CA THR A 309 11.43 19.20 -4.09
C THR A 309 11.26 17.89 -3.34
N VAL A 310 11.37 16.79 -4.09
CA VAL A 310 11.54 15.43 -3.56
C VAL A 310 12.81 15.41 -2.74
N ILE A 311 12.72 14.90 -1.51
CA ILE A 311 13.89 14.58 -0.69
C ILE A 311 13.98 13.07 -0.64
N TYR A 312 15.08 12.54 -1.18
CA TYR A 312 15.37 11.11 -1.10
C TYR A 312 15.73 10.72 0.33
N THR A 313 15.96 9.44 0.53
CA THR A 313 15.76 8.80 1.83
C THR A 313 17.03 8.75 2.69
N GLY A 314 18.20 8.84 2.06
CA GLY A 314 19.46 9.22 2.69
C GLY A 314 19.62 10.72 2.94
N GLY A 315 18.77 11.54 2.32
CA GLY A 315 18.95 12.99 2.19
C GLY A 315 19.10 13.77 3.51
N PHE A 316 20.17 14.55 3.62
CA PHE A 316 20.60 15.56 4.62
C PHE A 316 20.46 15.26 6.14
N ASN A 317 19.39 14.63 6.62
CA ASN A 317 19.37 13.89 7.88
C ASN A 317 18.51 12.64 7.69
N PRO A 318 19.12 11.47 7.45
CA PRO A 318 18.39 10.25 7.11
C PRO A 318 17.48 9.75 8.25
N LEU A 319 17.66 10.21 9.50
CA LEU A 319 16.77 9.84 10.60
C LEU A 319 15.38 10.48 10.51
N LEU A 320 15.18 11.47 9.62
CA LEU A 320 13.87 12.07 9.36
C LEU A 320 13.04 11.23 8.38
N TRP A 321 13.69 10.61 7.41
CA TRP A 321 13.04 9.75 6.40
C TRP A 321 12.88 8.31 6.87
N ARG A 322 13.53 7.98 7.99
CA ARG A 322 13.33 6.77 8.78
C ARG A 322 12.16 6.98 9.76
N PRO A 323 10.95 6.44 9.51
CA PRO A 323 10.52 5.67 8.35
C PRO A 323 9.58 6.34 7.35
N ILE A 324 9.06 7.52 7.68
CA ILE A 324 8.12 8.22 6.83
C ILE A 324 8.96 9.01 5.85
N THR A 325 9.15 8.50 4.64
CA THR A 325 10.09 9.09 3.67
C THR A 325 9.57 10.39 3.08
N GLY A 326 10.46 11.15 2.44
CA GLY A 326 10.10 12.40 1.80
C GLY A 326 8.93 12.25 0.82
N ILE A 327 8.04 13.24 0.81
CA ILE A 327 6.97 13.34 -0.20
C ILE A 327 7.56 13.18 -1.61
N GLY A 328 6.93 12.35 -2.44
CA GLY A 328 7.37 12.04 -3.79
C GLY A 328 8.69 11.27 -3.92
N SER A 329 9.39 10.91 -2.82
CA SER A 329 10.60 10.05 -2.88
C SER A 329 10.27 8.69 -3.47
N PHE A 330 9.03 8.26 -3.21
CA PHE A 330 8.46 7.06 -3.73
C PHE A 330 7.75 7.40 -5.04
N ASP A 331 6.52 7.94 -5.04
CA ASP A 331 5.87 8.17 -6.34
C ASP A 331 6.34 9.48 -6.96
N LEU A 332 7.48 9.45 -7.68
CA LEU A 332 8.04 10.67 -8.27
C LEU A 332 7.00 11.29 -9.23
N PRO A 333 6.69 12.60 -9.08
CA PRO A 333 5.69 13.25 -9.91
C PRO A 333 6.04 13.26 -11.40
N SER A 334 5.01 13.19 -12.24
CA SER A 334 5.07 13.48 -13.67
C SER A 334 4.20 14.69 -14.00
N TYR A 335 4.55 15.40 -15.07
CA TYR A 335 4.03 16.74 -15.37
C TYR A 335 3.43 16.78 -16.78
N ASP A 336 2.18 17.27 -16.90
CA ASP A 336 1.43 17.29 -18.16
C ASP A 336 1.57 18.62 -18.92
N ILE A 337 1.89 18.54 -20.21
CA ILE A 337 2.03 19.66 -21.15
C ILE A 337 1.06 19.44 -22.32
N GLU A 338 0.06 20.31 -22.49
CA GLU A 338 -0.97 20.18 -23.53
C GLU A 338 -0.48 20.76 -24.88
N ILE A 339 0.07 19.88 -25.73
CA ILE A 339 0.69 20.27 -27.01
C ILE A 339 -0.27 20.26 -28.21
N THR A 340 -1.56 19.94 -28.00
CA THR A 340 -2.63 20.00 -29.03
C THR A 340 -2.59 21.24 -29.94
N PRO A 341 -2.31 22.47 -29.45
CA PRO A 341 -2.13 23.65 -30.30
C PRO A 341 -1.14 23.49 -31.47
N PHE A 342 -0.11 22.65 -31.32
CA PHE A 342 0.96 22.45 -32.30
C PHE A 342 0.66 21.36 -33.34
N LEU A 343 -0.45 20.64 -33.24
CA LEU A 343 -0.74 19.46 -34.08
C LEU A 343 -0.67 19.72 -35.59
N GLU A 344 -0.95 20.95 -36.07
CA GLU A 344 -0.71 21.34 -37.47
C GLU A 344 0.67 20.91 -37.99
N LYS A 345 1.72 21.18 -37.22
CA LYS A 345 3.11 20.98 -37.62
C LYS A 345 3.50 19.51 -37.77
N ILE A 346 2.84 18.64 -37.00
CA ILE A 346 3.23 17.24 -36.81
C ILE A 346 2.23 16.24 -37.43
N LEU A 347 1.16 16.74 -38.06
CA LEU A 347 0.17 15.95 -38.81
C LEU A 347 0.54 15.75 -40.28
N ASP A 348 1.71 16.22 -40.73
CA ASP A 348 2.19 16.00 -42.10
C ASP A 348 2.66 14.55 -42.33
N GLY A 349 2.89 13.78 -41.26
CA GLY A 349 3.34 12.40 -41.33
C GLY A 349 4.78 12.23 -41.83
N GLU A 350 5.66 13.20 -41.58
CA GLU A 350 7.12 13.04 -41.66
C GLU A 350 7.71 12.63 -40.29
N THR A 351 8.90 13.09 -39.89
CA THR A 351 9.52 12.77 -38.59
C THR A 351 9.86 14.09 -37.89
N HIS A 352 9.63 14.15 -36.59
CA HIS A 352 9.77 15.34 -35.74
C HIS A 352 10.60 15.02 -34.51
N GLU A 353 11.14 16.04 -33.85
CA GLU A 353 12.05 15.89 -32.72
C GLU A 353 11.48 16.53 -31.44
N PHE A 354 11.46 15.79 -30.33
CA PHE A 354 11.41 16.40 -29.00
C PHE A 354 12.82 16.58 -28.44
N ALA A 355 13.08 17.74 -27.85
CA ALA A 355 14.36 18.06 -27.22
C ALA A 355 14.18 18.62 -25.80
N PHE A 356 15.00 18.13 -24.87
CA PHE A 356 14.96 18.40 -23.44
C PHE A 356 16.29 18.97 -22.94
N SER A 357 16.23 19.97 -22.07
CA SER A 357 17.40 20.61 -21.44
C SER A 357 17.06 21.11 -20.03
N VAL A 358 17.99 21.08 -19.07
CA VAL A 358 17.76 21.60 -17.71
C VAL A 358 18.60 22.85 -17.44
N THR A 359 17.95 23.96 -17.08
CA THR A 359 18.65 25.19 -16.71
C THR A 359 19.43 25.02 -15.41
N ASN A 360 20.62 25.62 -15.34
CA ASN A 360 21.52 25.60 -14.17
C ASN A 360 22.01 24.20 -13.72
N ALA A 361 21.67 23.12 -14.42
CA ALA A 361 22.11 21.76 -14.06
C ALA A 361 23.64 21.63 -13.97
N LEU A 362 24.09 20.99 -12.88
CA LEU A 362 25.48 20.65 -12.63
C LEU A 362 25.83 19.33 -13.34
N ASN A 363 25.21 18.22 -12.93
CA ASN A 363 25.32 16.91 -13.56
C ASN A 363 24.16 15.97 -13.16
N VAL A 364 23.97 14.90 -13.95
CA VAL A 364 23.03 13.78 -13.74
C VAL A 364 21.59 14.22 -13.42
N TRP A 365 20.95 14.87 -14.40
CA TRP A 365 19.49 14.99 -14.45
C TRP A 365 18.92 13.91 -15.36
N TYR A 366 18.11 12.99 -14.82
CA TYR A 366 17.36 12.08 -15.68
C TYR A 366 16.06 12.75 -16.14
N VAL A 367 15.81 12.73 -17.44
CA VAL A 367 14.59 13.25 -18.07
C VAL A 367 14.04 12.20 -19.04
N ASP A 368 12.72 12.06 -19.07
CA ASP A 368 12.02 11.12 -19.95
C ASP A 368 10.59 11.62 -20.17
N ALA A 369 9.92 11.16 -21.23
CA ALA A 369 8.56 11.60 -21.52
C ALA A 369 7.70 10.60 -22.31
N ASN A 370 6.39 10.77 -22.20
CA ASN A 370 5.38 9.97 -22.88
C ASN A 370 4.46 10.88 -23.71
N LEU A 371 4.33 10.61 -25.00
CA LEU A 371 3.44 11.35 -25.88
C LEU A 371 2.08 10.66 -25.97
N HIS A 372 1.09 11.19 -25.27
CA HIS A 372 -0.30 10.73 -25.25
C HIS A 372 -1.09 11.33 -26.42
N LEU A 373 -1.72 10.52 -27.28
CA LEU A 373 -2.37 10.92 -28.53
C LEU A 373 -3.82 10.43 -28.63
N TRP A 374 -4.74 11.28 -29.09
CA TRP A 374 -6.13 10.93 -29.37
C TRP A 374 -6.41 10.95 -30.89
N LEU A 375 -7.08 9.93 -31.41
CA LEU A 375 -7.22 9.64 -32.84
C LEU A 375 -8.67 9.76 -33.32
N ASP A 376 -8.89 10.43 -34.45
CA ASP A 376 -10.17 10.48 -35.14
C ASP A 376 -10.40 9.16 -35.89
N THR A 377 -11.39 8.37 -35.47
CA THR A 377 -11.72 7.09 -36.11
C THR A 377 -12.58 7.21 -37.38
N GLU A 378 -13.15 8.39 -37.64
CA GLU A 378 -14.02 8.62 -38.79
C GLU A 378 -13.32 9.37 -39.94
N SER A 379 -12.26 10.15 -39.65
CA SER A 379 -11.41 10.76 -40.66
C SER A 379 -10.08 10.02 -40.87
N LYS A 380 -9.60 10.00 -42.13
CA LYS A 380 -8.26 9.53 -42.49
C LYS A 380 -7.17 10.59 -42.24
N GLN A 381 -7.55 11.85 -42.11
CA GLN A 381 -6.65 12.96 -41.82
C GLN A 381 -7.39 14.08 -41.07
N THR A 382 -6.75 14.66 -40.06
CA THR A 382 -7.22 15.86 -39.36
C THR A 382 -6.53 17.10 -39.93
N GLU A 383 -7.22 18.26 -39.86
CA GLU A 383 -6.67 19.54 -40.28
C GLU A 383 -6.37 20.39 -39.04
N GLY A 384 -5.09 20.69 -38.77
CA GLY A 384 -4.69 21.61 -37.70
C GLY A 384 -4.47 23.04 -38.20
N LYS A 385 -4.44 24.00 -37.27
CA LYS A 385 -3.68 25.24 -37.39
C LYS A 385 -3.27 25.81 -36.02
N LEU A 386 -1.98 26.09 -35.84
CA LEU A 386 -1.45 26.90 -34.74
C LEU A 386 -1.88 28.37 -34.96
N LEU A 387 -2.50 28.97 -33.94
CA LEU A 387 -2.94 30.36 -33.95
C LEU A 387 -1.89 31.29 -33.31
N SER A 388 -1.29 30.85 -32.21
CA SER A 388 -0.23 31.57 -31.50
C SER A 388 0.60 30.61 -30.63
N SER A 389 1.88 30.91 -30.48
CA SER A 389 2.77 30.28 -29.50
C SER A 389 3.67 31.39 -28.94
N VAL A 390 3.74 31.46 -27.62
CA VAL A 390 4.53 32.43 -26.85
C VAL A 390 5.20 31.66 -25.72
N SER A 391 6.53 31.62 -25.70
CA SER A 391 7.31 31.14 -24.55
C SER A 391 8.21 32.27 -24.13
N VAL A 392 7.87 32.96 -23.04
CA VAL A 392 8.75 33.96 -22.44
C VAL A 392 9.88 33.20 -21.72
N PRO A 393 11.17 33.50 -21.97
CA PRO A 393 12.26 32.95 -21.19
C PRO A 393 12.12 33.31 -19.70
N SER A 394 12.64 32.46 -18.83
CA SER A 394 12.56 32.62 -17.37
C SER A 394 13.19 33.94 -16.92
N LEU A 395 12.38 34.83 -16.35
CA LEU A 395 12.81 36.10 -15.78
C LEU A 395 13.38 35.82 -14.38
N VAL A 396 14.71 35.76 -14.30
CA VAL A 396 15.47 35.46 -13.09
C VAL A 396 15.99 36.75 -12.44
N SER A 397 15.76 36.90 -11.14
CA SER A 397 16.36 37.90 -10.27
C SER A 397 17.12 37.21 -9.15
N VAL A 398 18.38 37.59 -8.93
CA VAL A 398 19.23 37.06 -7.84
C VAL A 398 19.85 38.24 -7.09
N GLU A 399 19.73 38.25 -5.76
CA GLU A 399 20.45 39.16 -4.88
C GLU A 399 21.33 38.36 -3.90
N SER A 400 22.64 38.41 -4.12
CA SER A 400 23.65 37.78 -3.25
C SER A 400 24.33 38.82 -2.37
N ASN A 401 24.34 38.60 -1.05
CA ASN A 401 25.04 39.45 -0.10
C ASN A 401 25.78 38.58 0.92
N PHE A 402 27.09 38.44 0.76
CA PHE A 402 27.92 37.54 1.57
C PHE A 402 29.31 38.15 1.87
N ARG A 403 29.96 37.61 2.90
CA ARG A 403 31.33 37.97 3.30
C ARG A 403 32.03 36.74 3.88
N GLY A 404 32.92 36.16 3.09
CA GLY A 404 33.42 34.82 3.38
C GLY A 404 32.26 33.81 3.28
N LEU A 405 32.23 32.87 4.22
CA LEU A 405 31.26 31.78 4.27
C LEU A 405 29.90 32.16 4.89
N ASN A 406 29.69 33.42 5.33
CA ASN A 406 28.39 33.90 5.81
C ASN A 406 27.71 34.75 4.73
N GLY A 407 26.43 34.49 4.46
CA GLY A 407 25.68 35.18 3.41
C GLY A 407 24.16 35.08 3.49
N THR A 408 23.50 35.89 2.68
CA THR A 408 22.07 35.77 2.36
C THR A 408 21.93 35.86 0.85
N PHE A 409 21.12 34.97 0.30
CA PHE A 409 20.86 34.85 -1.13
C PHE A 409 19.35 34.86 -1.33
N LEU A 410 18.87 35.78 -2.16
CA LEU A 410 17.48 35.86 -2.57
C LEU A 410 17.41 35.50 -4.05
N MET A 411 16.42 34.69 -4.43
CA MET A 411 16.19 34.32 -5.82
C MET A 411 14.70 34.29 -6.11
N ASP A 412 14.28 35.16 -7.03
CA ASP A 412 12.92 35.21 -7.56
C ASP A 412 12.96 34.84 -9.05
N VAL A 413 12.12 33.91 -9.48
CA VAL A 413 12.00 33.52 -10.89
C VAL A 413 10.54 33.52 -11.32
N SER A 414 10.25 34.03 -12.51
CA SER A 414 8.91 33.92 -13.12
C SER A 414 8.99 33.47 -14.58
N ARG A 415 7.98 32.73 -15.03
CA ARG A 415 7.86 32.27 -16.42
C ARG A 415 6.40 32.19 -16.85
N SER A 416 6.16 32.58 -18.11
CA SER A 416 4.88 32.42 -18.80
C SER A 416 5.10 31.67 -20.13
N ILE A 417 4.37 30.58 -20.34
CA ILE A 417 4.27 29.89 -21.63
C ILE A 417 2.80 29.81 -21.98
N ALA A 418 2.42 30.26 -23.18
CA ALA A 418 1.07 30.18 -23.70
C ALA A 418 1.06 29.73 -25.17
N SER A 419 0.16 28.81 -25.52
CA SER A 419 -0.07 28.40 -26.90
C SER A 419 -1.56 28.29 -27.20
N SER A 420 -1.91 28.45 -28.46
CA SER A 420 -3.30 28.35 -28.92
C SER A 420 -3.34 27.88 -30.37
N GLY A 421 -4.25 26.96 -30.67
CA GLY A 421 -4.41 26.37 -31.99
C GLY A 421 -5.77 25.69 -32.11
N TRP A 422 -6.18 25.37 -33.34
CA TRP A 422 -7.37 24.55 -33.55
C TRP A 422 -7.07 23.29 -34.34
N VAL A 423 -7.83 22.23 -34.09
CA VAL A 423 -7.84 21.03 -34.92
C VAL A 423 -9.27 20.71 -35.32
N LYS A 424 -9.44 20.37 -36.61
CA LYS A 424 -10.71 19.98 -37.22
C LYS A 424 -10.68 18.48 -37.51
N SER A 425 -11.63 17.78 -36.89
CA SER A 425 -11.88 16.35 -37.03
C SER A 425 -13.34 16.11 -37.46
N SER A 426 -13.75 14.84 -37.54
CA SER A 426 -15.16 14.41 -37.61
C SER A 426 -16.06 15.09 -36.56
N HIS A 427 -15.52 15.37 -35.38
CA HIS A 427 -16.20 16.02 -34.26
C HIS A 427 -16.32 17.55 -34.44
N GLY A 428 -15.84 18.10 -35.56
CA GLY A 428 -15.78 19.53 -35.87
C GLY A 428 -14.44 20.17 -35.52
N ARG A 429 -14.41 21.51 -35.47
CA ARG A 429 -13.22 22.29 -35.08
C ARG A 429 -13.23 22.54 -33.57
N VAL A 430 -12.23 22.02 -32.87
CA VAL A 430 -11.93 22.34 -31.47
C VAL A 430 -10.78 23.36 -31.44
N THR A 431 -10.93 24.48 -30.72
CA THR A 431 -9.80 25.35 -30.36
C THR A 431 -9.28 24.93 -28.99
N THR A 432 -7.97 24.81 -28.84
CA THR A 432 -7.30 24.61 -27.54
C THR A 432 -6.43 25.81 -27.22
N HIS A 433 -6.54 26.30 -25.99
CA HIS A 433 -5.64 27.28 -25.38
C HIS A 433 -4.99 26.63 -24.16
N PHE A 434 -3.66 26.68 -24.09
CA PHE A 434 -2.86 26.15 -22.99
C PHE A 434 -1.98 27.27 -22.44
N ALA A 435 -1.93 27.43 -21.12
CA ALA A 435 -1.03 28.36 -20.45
C ALA A 435 -0.43 27.74 -19.19
N GLN A 436 0.86 27.98 -18.98
CA GLN A 436 1.60 27.71 -17.75
C GLN A 436 2.16 29.02 -17.20
N GLU A 437 1.80 29.36 -15.97
CA GLU A 437 2.32 30.51 -15.23
C GLU A 437 3.07 30.03 -13.99
N PHE A 438 4.33 30.43 -13.84
CA PHE A 438 5.22 29.98 -12.78
C PHE A 438 5.80 31.16 -11.99
N ASN A 439 5.86 31.05 -10.66
CA ASN A 439 6.49 32.02 -9.75
C ASN A 439 7.21 31.30 -8.60
N TYR A 440 8.54 31.44 -8.53
CA TYR A 440 9.42 30.82 -7.54
C TYR A 440 10.03 31.94 -6.70
N THR A 441 10.12 31.72 -5.39
CA THR A 441 10.79 32.61 -4.45
C THR A 441 11.63 31.77 -3.49
N ASN A 442 12.92 32.03 -3.37
CA ASN A 442 13.81 31.42 -2.39
C ASN A 442 14.53 32.49 -1.57
N ARG A 443 14.59 32.27 -0.26
CA ARG A 443 15.50 32.95 0.65
C ARG A 443 16.38 31.93 1.35
N MET A 444 17.65 31.92 0.99
CA MET A 444 18.72 31.15 1.60
C MET A 444 19.57 32.06 2.51
N VAL A 445 19.99 31.53 3.66
CA VAL A 445 20.96 32.17 4.56
C VAL A 445 22.01 31.14 4.91
N ILE A 446 23.28 31.49 4.78
CA ILE A 446 24.42 30.71 5.30
C ILE A 446 25.04 31.53 6.44
N GLY A 447 25.35 30.87 7.55
CA GLY A 447 25.87 31.48 8.77
C GLY A 447 26.78 30.50 9.53
N ASN A 448 27.21 30.90 10.72
CA ASN A 448 28.18 30.14 11.54
C ASN A 448 29.43 29.74 10.72
N ASP A 449 29.95 30.67 9.90
CA ASP A 449 31.09 30.46 9.01
C ASP A 449 30.95 29.26 8.05
N GLY A 450 29.71 28.92 7.67
CA GLY A 450 29.36 27.85 6.74
C GLY A 450 28.62 26.66 7.39
N ASP A 451 28.71 26.52 8.72
CA ASP A 451 28.15 25.37 9.44
C ASP A 451 26.62 25.45 9.67
N MET A 452 25.99 26.62 9.52
CA MET A 452 24.54 26.81 9.62
C MET A 452 23.98 27.28 8.29
N GLN A 453 22.87 26.69 7.83
CA GLN A 453 22.13 27.24 6.70
C GLN A 453 20.62 27.02 6.81
N ILE A 454 19.88 27.99 6.29
CA ILE A 454 18.42 28.09 6.36
C ILE A 454 17.89 28.36 4.96
N VAL A 455 16.97 27.53 4.47
CA VAL A 455 16.28 27.70 3.18
C VAL A 455 14.79 27.87 3.42
N ASN A 456 14.21 28.93 2.86
CA ASN A 456 12.77 29.10 2.74
C ASN A 456 12.42 29.29 1.27
N GLN A 457 11.82 28.28 0.65
CA GLN A 457 11.48 28.27 -0.77
C GLN A 457 10.00 27.95 -0.96
N VAL A 458 9.38 28.69 -1.89
CA VAL A 458 8.00 28.48 -2.33
C VAL A 458 7.98 28.50 -3.86
N ILE A 459 7.37 27.48 -4.45
CA ILE A 459 7.06 27.42 -5.87
C ILE A 459 5.55 27.53 -6.02
N ASN A 460 5.08 28.50 -6.78
CA ASN A 460 3.67 28.67 -7.13
C ASN A 460 3.53 28.45 -8.64
N PHE A 461 2.64 27.54 -9.02
CA PHE A 461 2.40 27.12 -10.39
C PHE A 461 0.91 27.21 -10.68
N ASN A 462 0.55 27.63 -11.89
CA ASN A 462 -0.81 27.60 -12.38
C ASN A 462 -0.82 27.13 -13.85
N THR A 463 -1.52 26.03 -14.12
CA THR A 463 -1.79 25.57 -15.48
C THR A 463 -3.27 25.73 -15.80
N THR A 464 -3.57 26.40 -16.90
CA THR A 464 -4.92 26.56 -17.45
C THR A 464 -4.98 25.92 -18.84
N VAL A 465 -5.95 25.02 -19.04
CA VAL A 465 -6.30 24.47 -20.36
C VAL A 465 -7.77 24.76 -20.66
N ASN A 466 -8.02 25.51 -21.74
CA ASN A 466 -9.35 25.84 -22.22
C ASN A 466 -9.60 25.22 -23.60
N PHE A 467 -10.77 24.63 -23.79
CA PHE A 467 -11.24 24.09 -25.06
C PHE A 467 -12.52 24.81 -25.50
N GLU A 468 -12.50 25.36 -26.72
CA GLU A 468 -13.69 25.90 -27.39
C GLU A 468 -14.23 24.85 -28.38
N MET A 469 -15.49 24.45 -28.21
CA MET A 469 -16.13 23.43 -29.04
C MET A 469 -17.04 24.06 -30.12
N PRO A 470 -17.30 23.36 -31.25
CA PRO A 470 -18.17 23.85 -32.34
C PRO A 470 -19.58 24.26 -31.89
N SER A 471 -20.04 23.70 -30.79
CA SER A 471 -21.32 23.95 -30.11
C SER A 471 -21.37 25.25 -29.31
N SER A 472 -20.33 26.09 -29.36
CA SER A 472 -20.12 27.24 -28.45
C SER A 472 -20.10 26.84 -26.97
N GLN A 473 -19.69 25.61 -26.69
CA GLN A 473 -19.44 25.12 -25.33
C GLN A 473 -17.96 25.32 -25.01
N ILE A 474 -17.67 25.87 -23.83
CA ILE A 474 -16.31 26.01 -23.30
C ILE A 474 -16.13 24.96 -22.21
N HIS A 475 -15.03 24.23 -22.29
CA HIS A 475 -14.54 23.37 -21.21
C HIS A 475 -13.21 23.90 -20.70
N PHE A 476 -13.05 23.96 -19.38
CA PHE A 476 -11.84 24.46 -18.74
C PHE A 476 -11.29 23.46 -17.71
N SER A 477 -9.98 23.51 -17.51
CA SER A 477 -9.26 22.83 -16.44
C SER A 477 -8.15 23.75 -15.93
N ASP A 478 -8.31 24.21 -14.68
CA ASP A 478 -7.32 24.99 -13.95
C ASP A 478 -6.71 24.12 -12.85
N LEU A 479 -5.38 24.18 -12.73
CA LEU A 479 -4.58 23.48 -11.73
C LEU A 479 -3.64 24.50 -11.09
N HIS A 480 -3.91 24.89 -9.84
CA HIS A 480 -3.01 25.69 -9.04
C HIS A 480 -2.27 24.79 -8.05
N GLU A 481 -0.94 24.82 -8.08
CA GLU A 481 -0.10 24.08 -7.15
C GLU A 481 0.86 25.04 -6.43
N LYS A 482 1.10 24.74 -5.15
CA LYS A 482 2.03 25.48 -4.30
C LYS A 482 2.92 24.51 -3.53
N PHE A 483 4.16 24.35 -3.98
CA PHE A 483 5.19 23.56 -3.31
C PHE A 483 5.94 24.44 -2.30
N LEU A 484 6.27 23.91 -1.13
CA LEU A 484 7.01 24.63 -0.09
C LEU A 484 8.08 23.76 0.55
N ILE A 485 9.20 24.39 0.90
CA ILE A 485 10.22 23.83 1.77
C ILE A 485 10.75 24.91 2.71
N GLN A 486 10.74 24.60 4.01
CA GLN A 486 11.37 25.37 5.08
C GLN A 486 12.35 24.42 5.76
N LEU A 487 13.65 24.64 5.57
CA LEU A 487 14.72 23.77 6.03
C LEU A 487 15.70 24.58 6.89
N TYR A 488 16.04 24.06 8.05
CA TYR A 488 17.10 24.54 8.94
C TYR A 488 18.08 23.41 9.21
N SER A 489 19.37 23.68 9.04
CA SER A 489 20.45 22.80 9.46
C SER A 489 21.58 23.60 10.14
N ASN A 490 22.19 23.00 11.16
CA ASN A 490 23.34 23.55 11.89
C ASN A 490 24.27 22.43 12.35
N ASN A 491 25.55 22.51 11.98
CA ASN A 491 26.62 21.64 12.46
C ASN A 491 27.28 22.27 13.69
N GLU A 492 27.44 21.49 14.77
CA GLU A 492 28.08 21.92 16.02
C GLU A 492 29.28 21.03 16.35
N ASP A 493 30.48 21.60 16.33
CA ASP A 493 31.72 20.84 16.42
C ASP A 493 32.02 20.32 17.84
N GLN A 494 32.32 19.02 17.97
CA GLN A 494 32.50 18.30 19.25
C GLN A 494 33.97 17.87 19.49
N ALA A 495 34.91 18.40 18.70
CA ALA A 495 36.32 18.03 18.63
C ALA A 495 36.59 16.59 18.16
N ASN A 496 37.87 16.25 17.94
CA ASN A 496 38.35 14.93 17.48
C ASN A 496 37.68 14.40 16.19
N GLY A 497 37.20 15.31 15.32
CA GLY A 497 36.51 15.00 14.06
C GLY A 497 35.01 14.70 14.19
N THR A 498 34.45 14.76 15.40
CA THR A 498 33.02 14.55 15.68
C THR A 498 32.26 15.88 15.65
N TYR A 499 31.02 15.87 15.15
CA TYR A 499 30.08 17.01 15.13
C TYR A 499 28.65 16.54 15.41
N VAL A 500 27.77 17.48 15.78
CA VAL A 500 26.31 17.27 15.83
C VAL A 500 25.66 18.06 14.69
N LEU A 501 24.99 17.40 13.77
CA LEU A 501 24.05 18.06 12.86
C LEU A 501 22.68 18.13 13.54
N ILE A 502 22.14 19.33 13.71
CA ILE A 502 20.75 19.59 14.09
C ILE A 502 19.97 19.91 12.81
N ALA A 503 18.82 19.26 12.60
CA ALA A 503 18.00 19.41 11.40
C ALA A 503 16.51 19.58 11.73
N ASN A 504 15.88 20.61 11.17
CA ASN A 504 14.42 20.79 11.18
C ASN A 504 13.94 21.03 9.75
N ILE A 505 12.80 20.47 9.38
CA ILE A 505 12.19 20.66 8.07
C ILE A 505 10.66 20.64 8.12
N THR A 506 10.06 21.55 7.35
CA THR A 506 8.68 21.47 6.91
C THR A 506 8.68 21.50 5.38
N LEU A 507 8.34 20.37 4.74
CA LEU A 507 8.11 20.30 3.29
C LEU A 507 6.65 19.94 2.99
N GLY A 508 6.17 20.27 1.80
CA GLY A 508 4.85 19.85 1.37
C GLY A 508 4.32 20.57 0.15
N PHE A 509 3.09 20.24 -0.21
CA PHE A 509 2.36 20.93 -1.26
C PHE A 509 0.88 21.15 -0.89
N ASP A 510 0.34 22.26 -1.39
CA ASP A 510 -1.09 22.49 -1.52
C ASP A 510 -1.42 22.43 -3.03
N GLU A 511 -2.47 21.69 -3.45
CA GLU A 511 -3.01 21.65 -4.82
C GLU A 511 -4.49 22.01 -4.79
N ASP A 512 -4.90 23.02 -5.57
CA ASP A 512 -6.29 23.37 -5.85
C ASP A 512 -6.59 23.15 -7.34
N ARG A 513 -7.41 22.14 -7.65
CA ARG A 513 -7.81 21.81 -9.03
C ARG A 513 -9.27 22.14 -9.25
N SER A 514 -9.59 22.81 -10.36
CA SER A 514 -10.97 23.09 -10.78
C SER A 514 -11.17 22.78 -12.26
N SER A 515 -12.28 22.15 -12.62
CA SER A 515 -12.60 21.81 -14.01
C SER A 515 -14.10 21.86 -14.23
N GLY A 516 -14.54 22.28 -15.42
CA GLY A 516 -15.96 22.49 -15.66
C GLY A 516 -16.36 22.79 -17.09
N GLY A 517 -17.66 23.07 -17.23
CA GLY A 517 -18.32 23.47 -18.47
C GLY A 517 -19.81 23.73 -18.21
N ASN A 518 -20.61 23.83 -19.28
CA ASN A 518 -21.99 24.31 -19.21
C ASN A 518 -22.98 23.46 -18.37
N PHE A 519 -22.58 22.28 -17.88
CA PHE A 519 -23.42 21.40 -17.05
C PHE A 519 -22.93 21.24 -15.59
N GLY A 520 -21.80 21.85 -15.22
CA GLY A 520 -21.29 21.83 -13.85
C GLY A 520 -19.81 22.16 -13.73
N VAL A 521 -19.38 22.41 -12.49
CA VAL A 521 -17.97 22.57 -12.11
C VAL A 521 -17.65 21.55 -11.01
N SER A 522 -16.52 20.86 -11.14
CA SER A 522 -15.92 20.04 -10.09
C SER A 522 -14.62 20.67 -9.61
N SER A 523 -14.53 20.92 -8.31
CA SER A 523 -13.29 21.29 -7.62
C SER A 523 -12.77 20.15 -6.74
N SER A 524 -11.49 20.23 -6.41
CA SER A 524 -10.87 19.50 -5.30
C SER A 524 -9.65 20.24 -4.78
N SER A 525 -9.52 20.35 -3.47
CA SER A 525 -8.30 20.78 -2.79
C SER A 525 -7.55 19.57 -2.23
N LEU A 526 -6.23 19.71 -2.12
CA LEU A 526 -5.32 18.73 -1.58
C LEU A 526 -4.21 19.44 -0.80
N ARG A 527 -3.79 18.86 0.31
CA ARG A 527 -2.67 19.29 1.12
C ARG A 527 -1.90 18.08 1.65
N ASN A 528 -0.61 18.00 1.33
CA ASN A 528 0.31 17.02 1.88
C ASN A 528 1.46 17.76 2.57
N LEU A 529 1.59 17.62 3.90
CA LEU A 529 2.55 18.37 4.71
C LEU A 529 3.33 17.43 5.62
N GLN A 530 4.66 17.48 5.52
CA GLN A 530 5.58 16.67 6.29
C GLN A 530 6.48 17.58 7.14
N ASN A 531 6.53 17.31 8.45
CA ASN A 531 7.35 18.03 9.41
C ASN A 531 8.33 17.04 10.04
N GLY A 532 9.63 17.24 9.84
CA GLY A 532 10.71 16.47 10.45
C GLY A 532 11.53 17.34 11.41
N HIS A 533 11.95 16.77 12.54
CA HIS A 533 12.91 17.39 13.44
C HIS A 533 13.83 16.33 14.08
N GLY A 534 15.10 16.67 14.27
CA GLY A 534 16.07 15.72 14.79
C GLY A 534 17.49 16.24 14.89
N PHE A 535 18.38 15.39 15.39
CA PHE A 535 19.81 15.60 15.39
C PHE A 535 20.56 14.28 15.23
N ILE A 536 21.74 14.34 14.63
CA ILE A 536 22.70 13.24 14.56
C ILE A 536 24.05 13.68 15.11
N LEU A 537 24.67 12.85 15.95
CA LEU A 537 26.09 12.93 16.26
C LEU A 537 26.83 12.06 15.24
N ALA A 538 27.72 12.67 14.46
CA ALA A 538 28.48 12.02 13.40
C ALA A 538 29.98 12.28 13.53
N LYS A 539 30.81 11.42 12.94
CA LYS A 539 32.27 11.57 12.89
C LYS A 539 32.77 11.33 11.46
N GLY A 540 33.07 12.41 10.75
CA GLY A 540 33.00 12.39 9.29
C GLY A 540 31.60 11.94 8.86
N ASN A 541 31.51 11.19 7.77
CA ASN A 541 30.24 10.63 7.29
C ASN A 541 29.62 9.58 8.21
N LEU A 542 30.26 9.14 9.31
CA LEU A 542 29.77 8.05 10.16
C LEU A 542 28.83 8.55 11.27
N VAL A 543 27.52 8.29 11.16
CA VAL A 543 26.53 8.48 12.26
C VAL A 543 26.87 7.55 13.43
N GLN A 544 26.94 8.11 14.64
CA GLN A 544 27.29 7.40 15.88
C GLN A 544 26.12 7.26 16.86
N SER A 545 25.18 8.22 16.84
CA SER A 545 23.93 8.22 17.63
C SER A 545 23.05 9.37 17.14
N GLY A 546 21.74 9.34 17.38
CA GLY A 546 20.85 10.44 16.98
C GLY A 546 19.39 10.19 17.31
N ILE A 547 18.55 11.19 17.03
CA ILE A 547 17.09 11.12 17.13
C ILE A 547 16.52 11.84 15.92
N GLY A 548 15.56 11.21 15.25
CA GLY A 548 14.76 11.84 14.19
C GLY A 548 13.28 11.58 14.41
N SER A 549 12.42 12.55 14.15
CA SER A 549 10.99 12.40 14.34
C SER A 549 10.20 13.20 13.32
N THR A 550 9.30 12.50 12.64
CA THR A 550 8.61 12.98 11.44
C THR A 550 7.11 12.73 11.56
N GLN A 551 6.34 13.77 11.26
CA GLN A 551 4.88 13.74 11.14
C GLN A 551 4.48 14.10 9.72
N GLN A 552 3.60 13.30 9.10
CA GLN A 552 3.03 13.60 7.80
C GLN A 552 1.51 13.65 7.86
N VAL A 553 0.94 14.78 7.42
CA VAL A 553 -0.50 15.06 7.38
C VAL A 553 -0.94 15.18 5.93
N TYR A 554 -1.90 14.35 5.55
CA TYR A 554 -2.48 14.30 4.22
C TYR A 554 -3.98 14.59 4.31
N ASP A 555 -4.44 15.67 3.67
CA ASP A 555 -5.83 16.12 3.69
C ASP A 555 -6.30 16.46 2.27
N TYR A 556 -7.44 15.91 1.85
CA TYR A 556 -7.99 16.04 0.50
C TYR A 556 -9.51 16.24 0.58
N ASP A 557 -10.02 17.34 0.04
CA ASP A 557 -11.46 17.60 -0.08
C ASP A 557 -11.85 17.79 -1.54
N GLY A 558 -12.43 16.75 -2.12
CA GLY A 558 -12.93 16.77 -3.49
C GLY A 558 -14.45 16.76 -3.55
N SER A 559 -15.01 17.47 -4.54
CA SER A 559 -16.44 17.49 -4.89
C SER A 559 -17.13 16.12 -5.05
N LYS A 560 -16.37 15.02 -5.10
CA LYS A 560 -16.84 13.62 -5.15
C LYS A 560 -16.48 12.77 -3.91
N SER A 561 -15.47 13.17 -3.12
CA SER A 561 -14.92 12.37 -2.00
C SER A 561 -13.93 13.19 -1.18
N CYS A 562 -13.88 12.99 0.14
CA CYS A 562 -12.89 13.58 1.04
C CYS A 562 -11.99 12.47 1.64
N TYR A 563 -10.73 12.76 1.96
CA TYR A 563 -9.79 11.82 2.60
C TYR A 563 -8.83 12.55 3.54
N PHE A 564 -8.61 11.99 4.73
CA PHE A 564 -7.66 12.49 5.72
C PHE A 564 -6.85 11.34 6.34
N ARG A 565 -5.52 11.54 6.47
CA ARG A 565 -4.56 10.67 7.17
C ARG A 565 -3.50 11.53 7.89
N ASN A 566 -3.05 11.09 9.05
CA ASN A 566 -2.06 11.78 9.88
C ASN A 566 -1.23 10.73 10.61
N GLU A 567 0.04 10.59 10.24
CA GLU A 567 1.00 9.67 10.84
C GLU A 567 2.06 10.49 11.58
N ASN A 568 2.52 10.04 12.75
CA ASN A 568 3.57 10.69 13.54
C ASN A 568 4.46 9.64 14.20
N LEU A 569 5.78 9.79 14.10
CA LEU A 569 6.72 8.78 14.56
C LEU A 569 8.08 9.38 15.00
N SER A 570 8.82 8.63 15.82
CA SER A 570 10.12 9.04 16.36
C SER A 570 11.08 7.85 16.44
N VAL A 571 12.25 7.98 15.82
CA VAL A 571 13.34 6.99 15.77
C VAL A 571 14.51 7.45 16.64
N TYR A 572 15.14 6.50 17.34
CA TYR A 572 16.22 6.74 18.29
C TYR A 572 17.41 5.81 17.98
N LEU A 573 18.63 6.35 17.98
CA LEU A 573 19.90 5.63 17.82
C LEU A 573 20.80 5.92 19.01
N HIS A 574 21.15 4.89 19.77
CA HIS A 574 21.95 5.01 21.00
C HIS A 574 23.45 4.78 20.74
N MET A 575 24.29 5.45 21.52
CA MET A 575 25.74 5.19 21.51
C MET A 575 26.04 3.74 21.87
N GLY A 576 26.72 3.03 20.97
CA GLY A 576 27.13 1.63 21.15
C GLY A 576 26.28 0.60 20.38
N SER A 577 25.13 1.00 19.82
CA SER A 577 24.35 0.18 18.88
C SER A 577 24.61 0.63 17.45
N PHE A 578 25.64 0.04 16.84
CA PHE A 578 26.12 0.26 15.47
C PHE A 578 26.57 1.70 15.12
N SER A 579 27.15 1.84 13.92
CA SER A 579 27.56 3.11 13.33
C SER A 579 27.52 2.99 11.80
N TYR A 580 26.93 3.98 11.12
CA TYR A 580 26.57 3.88 9.71
C TYR A 580 26.99 5.14 8.96
N ASP A 581 27.64 4.98 7.80
CA ASP A 581 28.07 6.11 6.98
C ASP A 581 26.87 6.64 6.21
N TRP A 582 26.63 7.96 6.22
CA TRP A 582 25.63 8.62 5.37
C TRP A 582 26.33 9.39 4.24
N GLU A 583 25.76 9.36 3.04
CA GLU A 583 26.27 10.12 1.91
C GLU A 583 25.91 11.60 2.12
N LEU A 584 26.92 12.47 2.23
CA LEU A 584 26.78 13.91 2.40
C LEU A 584 27.60 14.56 1.29
N ASP A 585 26.93 15.04 0.24
CA ASP A 585 27.50 15.92 -0.79
C ASP A 585 27.71 17.34 -0.22
N HIS A 586 28.66 17.32 0.70
CA HIS A 586 29.57 18.34 1.21
C HIS A 586 29.00 19.53 1.98
N LEU A 587 29.24 19.52 3.30
CA LEU A 587 29.64 20.71 4.06
C LEU A 587 30.56 20.33 5.25
N SER A 588 31.74 20.96 5.29
CA SER A 588 32.60 21.17 6.48
C SER A 588 33.26 19.97 7.21
N LYS A 589 34.49 19.61 6.79
CA LYS A 589 35.63 19.42 7.74
C LYS A 589 37.03 19.46 7.12
N HIS A 590 37.77 20.54 7.36
CA HIS A 590 39.18 20.68 6.94
C HIS A 590 40.18 20.48 8.10
N SER A 591 40.66 19.24 8.31
CA SER A 591 41.98 18.90 8.89
C SER A 591 42.15 17.36 8.91
N GLU A 592 43.31 16.71 8.66
CA GLU A 592 44.67 17.18 8.35
C GLU A 592 45.32 16.40 7.18
N LYS A 593 46.32 17.02 6.55
CA LYS A 593 47.48 16.47 5.80
C LYS A 593 47.56 14.95 5.54
N SER A 594 47.29 14.60 4.29
CA SER A 594 47.96 13.59 3.45
C SER A 594 49.10 12.73 4.06
N ASN A 595 49.00 11.41 3.89
CA ASN A 595 50.14 10.59 3.46
C ASN A 595 49.69 9.34 2.69
N SER A 596 50.22 9.14 1.48
CA SER A 596 49.74 8.14 0.51
C SER A 596 50.55 6.86 0.48
N ALA A 597 49.90 5.72 0.23
CA ALA A 597 50.51 4.52 -0.36
C ALA A 597 49.88 4.27 -1.73
N ALA A 598 50.68 4.30 -2.80
CA ALA A 598 50.18 4.40 -4.17
C ALA A 598 50.39 3.13 -5.01
N VAL A 599 49.49 2.91 -5.98
CA VAL A 599 49.80 2.20 -7.23
C VAL A 599 50.05 3.24 -8.32
N LYS A 600 51.02 2.96 -9.20
CA LYS A 600 51.65 3.96 -10.07
C LYS A 600 50.94 4.15 -11.41
N TYR A 601 50.93 5.40 -11.89
CA TYR A 601 51.63 5.72 -13.14
C TYR A 601 52.55 6.93 -12.93
N THR A 602 53.53 7.11 -13.81
CA THR A 602 54.74 7.95 -13.62
C THR A 602 55.31 8.40 -14.96
N PRO A 603 56.23 9.39 -15.02
CA PRO A 603 56.32 10.63 -14.23
C PRO A 603 56.71 11.85 -15.12
N TYR A 604 56.86 13.05 -14.53
CA TYR A 604 57.98 13.95 -14.86
C TYR A 604 58.38 14.77 -13.63
N THR A 605 59.64 15.23 -13.56
CA THR A 605 60.27 15.67 -12.30
C THR A 605 61.00 17.01 -12.40
N SER A 606 60.93 17.80 -11.33
CA SER A 606 61.98 18.78 -10.97
C SER A 606 62.07 18.92 -9.44
N ARG A 607 63.21 19.42 -8.94
CA ARG A 607 63.69 19.25 -7.55
C ARG A 607 63.50 20.48 -6.65
N SER A 608 63.75 20.25 -5.35
CA SER A 608 64.40 21.15 -4.37
C SER A 608 63.64 22.36 -3.80
N SER A 609 63.96 22.89 -2.60
CA SER A 609 64.51 22.33 -1.34
C SER A 609 64.55 23.44 -0.23
N VAL A 610 64.99 23.09 1.00
CA VAL A 610 65.65 23.97 2.01
C VAL A 610 64.77 24.79 3.01
N SER A 611 64.87 24.36 4.29
CA SER A 611 64.98 25.11 5.58
C SER A 611 63.89 26.05 6.17
N SER A 612 63.35 25.63 7.33
CA SER A 612 63.27 26.32 8.66
C SER A 612 63.19 27.85 8.81
N ILE A 613 62.40 28.32 9.81
CA ILE A 613 62.87 29.13 10.98
C ILE A 613 61.78 29.23 12.09
N THR A 614 62.07 29.91 13.20
CA THR A 614 61.57 29.75 14.59
C THR A 614 60.21 30.38 14.99
N ALA A 615 59.75 29.97 16.18
CA ALA A 615 58.70 30.55 17.05
C ALA A 615 59.14 31.94 17.67
N PRO A 616 58.55 32.55 18.75
CA PRO A 616 57.83 31.97 19.93
C PRO A 616 56.69 32.83 20.58
N ASP A 617 56.33 32.49 21.84
CA ASP A 617 55.77 33.36 22.92
C ASP A 617 54.25 33.75 22.90
N ASP A 618 53.49 33.81 24.02
CA ASP A 618 53.69 33.41 25.44
C ASP A 618 52.34 33.29 26.25
N CYS A 619 52.44 32.99 27.55
CA CYS A 619 51.52 33.24 28.69
C CYS A 619 50.50 32.16 29.17
N PHE A 620 50.90 31.49 30.25
CA PHE A 620 50.09 30.83 31.31
C PHE A 620 49.48 31.88 32.30
N PRO A 621 48.87 31.58 33.50
CA PRO A 621 48.61 30.29 34.18
C PRO A 621 47.21 30.11 34.84
N ARG A 622 46.85 28.85 35.20
CA ARG A 622 46.70 28.39 36.61
C ARG A 622 46.41 26.89 36.74
N THR A 623 46.73 26.34 37.91
CA THR A 623 46.78 24.89 38.21
C THR A 623 45.93 24.50 39.42
N LEU A 624 45.41 23.27 39.43
CA LEU A 624 45.24 22.45 40.64
C LEU A 624 45.56 20.98 40.32
N LYS A 625 45.84 20.15 41.36
CA LYS A 625 46.43 18.80 41.26
C LYS A 625 45.93 17.89 42.41
N VAL A 626 46.37 16.62 42.39
CA VAL A 626 46.39 15.60 43.48
C VAL A 626 45.13 14.70 43.56
N LYS A 627 45.19 13.35 43.69
CA LYS A 627 46.18 12.28 43.36
C LYS A 627 45.46 10.89 43.29
N PRO A 628 46.10 9.79 42.81
CA PRO A 628 45.44 8.50 42.54
C PRO A 628 45.73 7.33 43.51
N THR A 629 44.84 6.31 43.50
CA THR A 629 44.89 4.97 44.16
C THR A 629 43.81 4.06 43.51
N THR A 630 43.83 2.71 43.39
CA THR A 630 44.81 1.60 43.58
C THR A 630 44.24 0.30 42.92
N THR A 631 45.03 -0.78 42.77
CA THR A 631 44.65 -2.10 42.17
C THR A 631 44.86 -3.29 43.14
N ILE A 632 44.12 -4.42 43.01
CA ILE A 632 44.56 -5.82 43.32
C ILE A 632 43.49 -6.90 42.92
N PRO A 633 43.83 -8.21 42.67
CA PRO A 633 42.99 -9.14 41.85
C PRO A 633 42.82 -10.64 42.30
N LEU A 634 42.25 -11.49 41.42
CA LEU A 634 42.47 -12.95 41.14
C LEU A 634 41.69 -14.15 41.83
N SER A 635 40.98 -14.93 40.97
CA SER A 635 41.11 -16.41 40.73
C SER A 635 40.27 -17.54 41.41
N ALA A 636 40.27 -18.73 40.74
CA ALA A 636 39.71 -20.09 41.04
C ALA A 636 38.20 -20.34 40.75
N MET A 637 37.67 -21.40 40.10
CA MET A 637 37.99 -22.84 39.83
C MET A 637 37.85 -23.83 41.01
N ALA A 638 37.43 -25.11 40.89
CA ALA A 638 36.60 -25.87 39.92
C ALA A 638 36.36 -27.34 40.45
N VAL A 639 35.49 -28.14 39.78
CA VAL A 639 35.37 -29.63 39.83
C VAL A 639 34.76 -30.32 41.08
N PHE A 640 33.67 -31.07 40.88
CA PHE A 640 33.55 -32.50 41.26
C PHE A 640 32.46 -33.23 40.45
N HIS A 641 32.54 -34.57 40.32
CA HIS A 641 31.74 -35.37 39.37
C HIS A 641 31.17 -36.66 40.01
N LEU A 642 30.05 -37.15 39.45
CA LEU A 642 29.62 -38.56 39.33
C LEU A 642 29.74 -39.49 40.55
N LEU A 643 28.60 -39.84 41.18
CA LEU A 643 28.35 -41.19 41.73
C LEU A 643 26.86 -41.42 42.10
N LEU A 644 26.06 -41.93 41.16
CA LEU A 644 25.17 -43.10 41.32
C LEU A 644 24.34 -43.32 40.05
N VAL A 645 24.47 -44.49 39.43
CA VAL A 645 23.57 -45.01 38.40
C VAL A 645 23.14 -46.41 38.84
N SER A 646 21.90 -46.78 38.53
CA SER A 646 21.26 -48.07 38.81
C SER A 646 21.02 -48.41 40.29
N LEU A 647 19.73 -48.47 40.66
CA LEU A 647 19.10 -49.74 41.04
C LEU A 647 17.58 -49.65 40.88
N PHE A 648 16.92 -50.81 40.77
CA PHE A 648 15.46 -51.03 40.84
C PHE A 648 14.53 -50.32 39.82
N SER A 649 14.28 -51.05 38.72
CA SER A 649 13.00 -51.06 38.01
C SER A 649 11.96 -51.95 38.74
N LEU A 650 10.70 -51.90 38.27
CA LEU A 650 9.56 -52.84 38.47
C LEU A 650 8.53 -52.53 39.58
N LEU A 651 7.26 -52.85 39.25
CA LEU A 651 6.05 -52.97 40.10
C LEU A 651 5.45 -51.63 40.61
N LEU A 652 4.13 -51.38 40.67
CA LEU A 652 2.91 -52.16 40.34
C LEU A 652 1.89 -51.36 39.50
N GLN A 653 0.84 -52.05 39.02
CA GLN A 653 -0.44 -51.51 38.54
C GLN A 653 -1.36 -51.14 39.76
N SER A 654 -2.56 -50.52 39.69
CA SER A 654 -3.70 -50.84 38.83
C SER A 654 -4.97 -49.99 39.15
N LEU A 655 -5.97 -50.09 38.28
CA LEU A 655 -7.43 -50.01 38.53
C LEU A 655 -8.12 -48.67 38.88
N SER A 656 -9.45 -48.70 38.72
CA SER A 656 -10.37 -47.55 38.55
C SER A 656 -11.75 -47.83 39.17
N THR A 657 -12.60 -46.82 39.43
CA THR A 657 -14.08 -46.97 39.44
C THR A 657 -14.83 -45.61 39.46
N THR A 658 -16.17 -45.66 39.41
CA THR A 658 -17.10 -44.57 39.03
C THR A 658 -18.05 -44.09 40.14
N ALA A 659 -18.48 -42.81 40.10
CA ALA A 659 -19.54 -42.24 40.95
C ALA A 659 -20.42 -41.22 40.17
N THR A 660 -21.68 -40.98 40.57
CA THR A 660 -22.70 -40.30 39.72
C THR A 660 -23.87 -39.62 40.47
N LEU A 661 -24.42 -38.52 39.91
CA LEU A 661 -25.66 -37.79 40.27
C LEU A 661 -25.63 -37.03 41.64
N HIS A 662 -26.46 -36.01 41.94
CA HIS A 662 -27.78 -35.59 41.41
C HIS A 662 -27.99 -34.04 41.34
N ARG A 663 -29.14 -33.60 40.79
CA ARG A 663 -29.70 -32.20 40.75
C ARG A 663 -29.82 -31.56 42.17
N ALA A 664 -29.94 -30.23 42.38
CA ALA A 664 -30.99 -29.35 41.81
C ALA A 664 -30.84 -27.81 42.02
N HIS A 665 -31.45 -27.04 41.10
CA HIS A 665 -32.08 -25.70 41.23
C HIS A 665 -31.34 -24.45 41.83
N HIS A 666 -30.87 -23.61 40.90
CA HIS A 666 -31.26 -22.19 40.69
C HIS A 666 -31.09 -21.08 41.76
N LEU A 667 -30.40 -20.01 41.29
CA LEU A 667 -30.56 -18.55 41.53
C LEU A 667 -29.60 -17.82 42.51
N TYR A 668 -29.37 -16.55 42.11
CA TYR A 668 -28.62 -15.45 42.70
C TYR A 668 -27.09 -15.43 42.64
N THR A 669 -26.58 -14.21 42.44
CA THR A 669 -25.20 -13.83 42.16
C THR A 669 -24.65 -12.99 43.30
N SER A 670 -23.57 -13.43 43.96
CA SER A 670 -22.59 -12.56 44.65
C SER A 670 -21.47 -13.41 45.27
N ASP A 671 -20.22 -13.08 44.90
CA ASP A 671 -18.96 -13.15 45.67
C ASP A 671 -18.57 -14.34 46.59
N LEU A 672 -17.25 -14.61 46.61
CA LEU A 672 -16.52 -15.60 47.42
C LEU A 672 -16.88 -17.09 47.13
N LEU A 673 -15.94 -18.04 47.07
CA LEU A 673 -14.67 -18.14 47.78
C LEU A 673 -13.47 -18.54 46.91
N SER A 674 -12.36 -17.87 47.19
CA SER A 674 -10.98 -18.33 46.98
C SER A 674 -10.59 -19.51 47.89
N HIS A 675 -9.42 -20.12 47.62
CA HIS A 675 -8.62 -21.03 48.48
C HIS A 675 -8.92 -22.54 48.45
N ALA A 676 -8.28 -23.23 47.49
CA ALA A 676 -7.57 -24.49 47.76
C ALA A 676 -6.39 -24.64 46.78
N GLY A 677 -5.15 -24.75 47.29
CA GLY A 677 -3.94 -24.91 46.47
C GLY A 677 -3.32 -23.61 45.96
N SER A 678 -2.29 -23.11 46.66
CA SER A 678 -1.59 -21.87 46.28
C SER A 678 -0.52 -22.10 45.21
N LEU A 679 -0.91 -21.91 43.94
CA LEU A 679 0.00 -21.42 42.90
C LEU A 679 -0.38 -19.98 42.60
N ASN A 680 0.59 -19.08 42.51
CA ASN A 680 0.37 -17.66 42.25
C ASN A 680 -0.11 -17.46 40.80
N HIS A 681 -1.42 -17.57 40.57
CA HIS A 681 -2.03 -17.33 39.27
C HIS A 681 -2.00 -15.84 38.94
N THR A 682 -0.94 -15.40 38.27
CA THR A 682 -0.94 -14.15 37.50
C THR A 682 -2.16 -14.11 36.56
N PRO A 683 -2.79 -12.93 36.40
CA PRO A 683 -3.93 -12.78 35.49
C PRO A 683 -3.51 -13.10 34.06
N LEU A 684 -4.48 -13.59 33.26
CA LEU A 684 -4.28 -13.80 31.82
C LEU A 684 -4.33 -12.44 31.12
N THR A 685 -3.39 -12.17 30.23
CA THR A 685 -3.44 -10.96 29.39
C THR A 685 -4.47 -11.13 28.29
N GLU A 686 -5.43 -10.23 28.20
CA GLU A 686 -6.40 -10.27 27.11
C GLU A 686 -5.82 -9.71 25.80
N TYR A 687 -6.16 -10.37 24.69
CA TYR A 687 -5.91 -9.92 23.32
C TYR A 687 -7.24 -9.59 22.63
N PHE A 688 -7.28 -8.54 21.80
CA PHE A 688 -8.44 -8.24 20.92
C PHE A 688 -8.01 -7.78 19.52
N GLU A 689 -8.93 -7.94 18.56
CA GLU A 689 -8.89 -7.27 17.26
C GLU A 689 -9.85 -6.07 17.27
N VAL A 690 -9.45 -4.93 16.70
CA VAL A 690 -10.32 -3.73 16.65
C VAL A 690 -11.30 -3.83 15.47
N SER A 691 -12.60 -3.89 15.81
CA SER A 691 -13.69 -3.93 14.84
C SER A 691 -14.91 -3.14 15.34
N LYS A 692 -15.84 -2.80 14.44
CA LYS A 692 -17.13 -2.21 14.81
C LYS A 692 -17.96 -3.24 15.60
N PRO A 693 -18.41 -2.92 16.83
CA PRO A 693 -19.23 -3.83 17.63
C PRO A 693 -20.46 -4.34 16.89
N ILE A 694 -20.74 -5.64 17.00
CA ILE A 694 -21.94 -6.25 16.42
C ILE A 694 -23.18 -5.58 17.04
N ASN A 695 -24.02 -4.99 16.20
CA ASN A 695 -25.33 -4.49 16.62
C ASN A 695 -26.21 -5.67 17.09
N LEU A 696 -26.41 -5.78 18.40
CA LEU A 696 -27.27 -6.79 19.02
C LEU A 696 -28.69 -6.26 19.26
N PRO A 697 -29.73 -7.10 19.10
CA PRO A 697 -31.09 -6.80 19.57
C PRO A 697 -31.16 -6.61 21.09
N LYS A 698 -32.23 -5.99 21.60
CA LYS A 698 -32.46 -5.87 23.06
C LYS A 698 -32.99 -7.16 23.68
N THR A 699 -33.37 -8.16 22.88
CA THR A 699 -33.83 -9.45 23.36
C THR A 699 -32.69 -10.22 24.04
N LYS A 700 -32.98 -10.87 25.17
CA LYS A 700 -32.03 -11.78 25.81
C LYS A 700 -31.76 -12.95 24.85
N PRO A 701 -30.50 -13.26 24.50
CA PRO A 701 -30.21 -14.39 23.63
C PRO A 701 -30.60 -15.71 24.30
N CYS A 702 -31.11 -16.61 23.48
CA CYS A 702 -31.09 -18.03 23.74
C CYS A 702 -29.71 -18.55 23.34
N SER A 703 -28.97 -19.08 24.30
CA SER A 703 -27.55 -19.39 24.18
C SER A 703 -27.31 -20.90 24.05
N TYR A 704 -26.39 -21.32 23.18
CA TYR A 704 -26.02 -22.72 22.96
C TYR A 704 -24.48 -22.92 22.89
N LEU A 705 -23.88 -23.62 23.87
CA LEU A 705 -22.47 -24.09 23.80
C LEU A 705 -22.47 -25.41 23.04
N VAL A 706 -21.80 -25.42 21.88
CA VAL A 706 -21.77 -26.53 20.93
C VAL A 706 -20.60 -27.47 21.23
N LEU A 707 -19.45 -26.88 21.59
CA LEU A 707 -18.22 -27.59 21.91
C LEU A 707 -17.50 -26.89 23.09
N GLN A 708 -17.00 -27.70 24.01
CA GLN A 708 -15.93 -27.36 24.94
C GLN A 708 -14.82 -28.41 24.75
N HIS A 709 -13.58 -27.97 24.52
CA HIS A 709 -12.49 -28.88 24.20
C HIS A 709 -11.10 -28.30 24.51
N ASP A 710 -10.14 -29.18 24.80
CA ASP A 710 -8.75 -28.84 25.07
C ASP A 710 -7.86 -29.29 23.90
N PHE A 711 -7.51 -28.37 23.02
CA PHE A 711 -6.66 -28.64 21.85
C PHE A 711 -5.19 -28.69 22.28
N GLY A 712 -4.75 -29.87 22.74
CA GLY A 712 -3.36 -30.19 23.02
C GLY A 712 -2.66 -30.89 21.84
N TYR A 713 -2.75 -32.22 21.80
CA TYR A 713 -2.09 -33.05 20.78
C TYR A 713 -3.00 -33.26 19.55
N THR A 714 -3.28 -32.23 18.77
CA THR A 714 -4.31 -32.24 17.68
C THR A 714 -3.76 -32.02 16.27
N TYR A 715 -2.49 -31.61 16.12
CA TYR A 715 -1.84 -31.46 14.82
C TYR A 715 -1.85 -32.76 14.00
N LYS A 716 -2.13 -32.63 12.69
CA LYS A 716 -2.32 -33.74 11.73
C LYS A 716 -3.34 -34.84 12.11
N LYS A 717 -4.19 -34.64 13.13
CA LYS A 717 -5.33 -35.52 13.45
C LYS A 717 -6.62 -35.08 12.75
N PRO A 718 -7.71 -35.87 12.80
CA PRO A 718 -9.03 -35.45 12.36
C PRO A 718 -9.59 -34.28 13.18
N PRO A 719 -10.56 -33.51 12.63
CA PRO A 719 -11.24 -32.46 13.38
C PRO A 719 -12.10 -33.03 14.51
N VAL A 720 -12.27 -32.25 15.56
CA VAL A 720 -13.15 -32.56 16.69
C VAL A 720 -14.59 -32.41 16.22
N LEU A 721 -15.37 -33.49 16.31
CA LEU A 721 -16.77 -33.54 15.86
C LEU A 721 -17.74 -33.43 17.03
N ALA A 722 -18.82 -32.65 16.85
CA ALA A 722 -19.93 -32.57 17.79
C ALA A 722 -21.27 -32.49 17.07
N ASN A 723 -22.24 -33.34 17.43
CA ASN A 723 -23.59 -33.23 16.89
C ASN A 723 -24.25 -31.95 17.39
N TYR A 724 -24.48 -31.01 16.48
CA TYR A 724 -25.24 -29.79 16.65
C TYR A 724 -26.73 -30.09 16.45
N THR A 725 -27.56 -29.59 17.36
CA THR A 725 -29.02 -29.58 17.19
C THR A 725 -29.54 -28.18 17.51
N PRO A 726 -30.44 -27.58 16.70
CA PRO A 726 -30.97 -26.25 16.97
C PRO A 726 -31.65 -26.22 18.34
N PRO A 727 -31.49 -25.15 19.14
CA PRO A 727 -32.01 -25.10 20.50
C PRO A 727 -33.55 -25.00 20.54
N LYS A 728 -34.21 -26.16 20.53
CA LYS A 728 -35.69 -26.35 20.54
C LYS A 728 -36.38 -25.70 21.76
N ASN A 729 -35.63 -25.38 22.83
CA ASN A 729 -36.11 -24.75 24.06
C ASN A 729 -36.05 -23.21 24.06
N CYS A 730 -35.71 -22.56 22.94
CA CYS A 730 -35.70 -21.10 22.86
C CYS A 730 -37.12 -20.49 22.89
N PRO A 731 -37.33 -19.30 23.49
CA PRO A 731 -38.64 -18.63 23.54
C PRO A 731 -39.25 -18.27 22.17
N SER A 732 -38.42 -18.24 21.12
CA SER A 732 -38.81 -18.09 19.73
C SER A 732 -37.98 -19.07 18.91
N GLN A 733 -38.52 -19.54 17.78
CA GLN A 733 -37.78 -20.25 16.72
C GLN A 733 -37.52 -19.35 15.50
N LYS A 734 -37.78 -18.04 15.63
CA LYS A 734 -37.38 -16.97 14.70
C LYS A 734 -36.41 -16.02 15.39
N PHE A 735 -35.26 -15.83 14.75
CA PHE A 735 -34.14 -15.06 15.30
C PHE A 735 -33.78 -13.90 14.38
N SER A 736 -33.66 -12.71 14.97
CA SER A 736 -33.26 -11.48 14.27
C SER A 736 -31.75 -11.41 14.05
N LYS A 737 -30.97 -12.04 14.95
CA LYS A 737 -29.51 -12.10 14.94
C LYS A 737 -29.04 -13.46 15.48
N ILE A 738 -27.97 -14.01 14.92
CA ILE A 738 -27.27 -15.20 15.42
C ILE A 738 -25.77 -14.91 15.42
N VAL A 739 -25.12 -15.04 16.57
CA VAL A 739 -23.70 -14.70 16.76
C VAL A 739 -22.93 -15.91 17.28
N LEU A 740 -21.90 -16.35 16.55
CA LEU A 740 -20.93 -17.30 17.04
C LEU A 740 -19.92 -16.59 17.93
N GLU A 741 -19.54 -17.25 19.01
CA GLU A 741 -18.64 -16.77 20.05
C GLU A 741 -17.63 -17.90 20.32
N TRP A 742 -16.37 -17.67 19.96
CA TRP A 742 -15.23 -18.53 20.33
C TRP A 742 -14.50 -17.85 21.47
N LYS A 743 -14.37 -18.50 22.62
CA LYS A 743 -13.60 -18.01 23.77
C LYS A 743 -12.52 -19.02 24.12
N SER A 744 -11.28 -18.56 24.26
CA SER A 744 -10.14 -19.43 24.53
C SER A 744 -9.15 -18.83 25.51
N THR A 745 -8.43 -19.72 26.21
CA THR A 745 -7.27 -19.39 27.05
C THR A 745 -6.09 -20.32 26.74
N CYS A 746 -4.88 -19.83 26.96
CA CYS A 746 -3.66 -20.62 26.87
C CYS A 746 -2.64 -20.20 27.94
N ARG A 747 -1.94 -21.18 28.51
CA ARG A 747 -0.78 -21.01 29.41
C ARG A 747 0.31 -21.99 28.98
N GLY A 748 1.58 -21.56 29.01
CA GLY A 748 2.71 -22.29 28.43
C GLY A 748 3.15 -21.70 27.10
N ARG A 749 4.28 -22.16 26.55
CA ARG A 749 4.81 -21.68 25.26
C ARG A 749 4.04 -22.32 24.11
N GLN A 750 3.61 -21.52 23.15
CA GLN A 750 3.00 -21.98 21.90
C GLN A 750 3.25 -20.91 20.83
N PHE A 751 3.27 -21.29 19.56
CA PHE A 751 3.14 -20.33 18.47
C PHE A 751 1.68 -20.18 18.04
N ASP A 752 1.40 -19.17 17.25
CA ASP A 752 0.10 -18.99 16.61
C ASP A 752 -0.26 -20.16 15.68
N ARG A 753 -1.58 -20.42 15.56
CA ARG A 753 -2.14 -21.56 14.86
C ARG A 753 -3.40 -21.13 14.12
N ILE A 754 -3.50 -21.46 12.83
CA ILE A 754 -4.76 -21.36 12.09
C ILE A 754 -5.77 -22.40 12.59
N PHE A 755 -7.03 -22.00 12.69
CA PHE A 755 -8.15 -22.90 12.99
C PHE A 755 -9.41 -22.58 12.18
N GLY A 756 -10.25 -23.60 12.03
CA GLY A 756 -11.51 -23.53 11.28
C GLY A 756 -12.66 -24.19 12.03
N VAL A 757 -13.86 -23.67 11.81
CA VAL A 757 -15.13 -24.18 12.35
C VAL A 757 -16.10 -24.36 11.19
N TRP A 758 -16.57 -25.59 10.99
CA TRP A 758 -17.56 -25.94 9.98
C TRP A 758 -18.83 -26.49 10.63
N LEU A 759 -19.97 -26.30 9.99
CA LEU A 759 -21.27 -26.88 10.37
C LEU A 759 -21.89 -27.55 9.15
N GLY A 760 -22.13 -28.86 9.21
CA GLY A 760 -22.55 -29.63 8.02
C GLY A 760 -21.54 -29.63 6.87
N GLY A 761 -20.27 -29.28 7.16
CA GLY A 761 -19.22 -29.05 6.16
C GLY A 761 -19.11 -27.61 5.64
N VAL A 762 -20.04 -26.71 5.97
CA VAL A 762 -20.05 -25.29 5.57
C VAL A 762 -19.15 -24.51 6.54
N GLU A 763 -18.13 -23.79 6.08
CA GLU A 763 -17.22 -23.05 6.96
C GLU A 763 -17.89 -21.78 7.51
N ILE A 764 -17.88 -21.58 8.82
CA ILE A 764 -18.56 -20.44 9.48
C ILE A 764 -17.60 -19.53 10.26
N LEU A 765 -16.41 -20.01 10.62
CA LEU A 765 -15.33 -19.18 11.17
C LEU A 765 -13.96 -19.74 10.73
N ARG A 766 -13.09 -18.85 10.26
CA ARG A 766 -11.65 -19.09 10.11
C ARG A 766 -10.91 -18.05 10.94
N SER A 767 -9.91 -18.46 11.70
CA SER A 767 -9.32 -17.60 12.74
C SER A 767 -7.91 -18.07 13.13
N CYS A 768 -7.10 -17.16 13.65
CA CYS A 768 -5.80 -17.42 14.24
C CYS A 768 -5.89 -17.46 15.78
N THR A 769 -5.14 -18.33 16.43
CA THR A 769 -4.95 -18.24 17.89
C THR A 769 -4.14 -17.01 18.28
N ALA A 770 -4.29 -16.55 19.52
CA ALA A 770 -3.32 -15.66 20.14
C ALA A 770 -2.07 -16.45 20.57
N GLU A 771 -0.88 -15.87 20.37
CA GLU A 771 0.37 -16.39 20.93
C GLU A 771 0.44 -16.12 22.45
N PRO A 772 0.67 -17.14 23.30
CA PRO A 772 0.72 -16.99 24.75
C PRO A 772 1.99 -16.31 25.28
N ILE A 773 1.81 -15.42 26.25
CA ILE A 773 2.89 -14.85 27.07
C ILE A 773 3.06 -15.63 28.39
N ALA A 774 4.10 -15.33 29.16
CA ALA A 774 4.47 -16.09 30.37
C ALA A 774 3.37 -16.12 31.46
N THR A 775 2.54 -15.07 31.58
CA THR A 775 1.37 -15.05 32.48
C THR A 775 0.16 -15.83 31.95
N GLY A 776 0.16 -16.15 30.65
CA GLY A 776 -0.95 -16.71 29.90
C GLY A 776 -1.82 -15.64 29.22
N THR A 777 -2.66 -16.09 28.29
CA THR A 777 -3.49 -15.24 27.42
C THR A 777 -4.97 -15.68 27.43
N ILE A 778 -5.86 -14.73 27.14
CA ILE A 778 -7.31 -14.91 26.93
C ILE A 778 -7.77 -14.07 25.74
N TRP A 779 -8.67 -14.60 24.90
CA TRP A 779 -9.28 -13.84 23.81
C TRP A 779 -10.68 -14.38 23.50
N THR A 780 -11.50 -13.52 22.90
CA THR A 780 -12.85 -13.87 22.45
C THR A 780 -13.08 -13.33 21.04
N VAL A 781 -13.45 -14.22 20.12
CA VAL A 781 -13.89 -13.87 18.76
C VAL A 781 -15.42 -13.93 18.73
N ALA A 782 -16.07 -12.89 18.23
CA ALA A 782 -17.52 -12.85 18.05
C ALA A 782 -17.87 -12.52 16.60
N LYS A 783 -18.55 -13.44 15.90
CA LYS A 783 -18.88 -13.33 14.47
C LYS A 783 -20.39 -13.40 14.23
N ASP A 784 -20.90 -12.53 13.37
CA ASP A 784 -22.30 -12.55 12.94
C ASP A 784 -22.53 -13.67 11.90
N ILE A 785 -23.09 -14.80 12.34
CA ILE A 785 -23.39 -15.95 11.48
C ILE A 785 -24.87 -15.98 11.05
N THR A 786 -25.59 -14.86 11.17
CA THR A 786 -27.02 -14.74 10.76
C THR A 786 -27.25 -15.07 9.27
N ARG A 787 -26.21 -15.01 8.41
CA ARG A 787 -26.33 -15.42 6.99
C ARG A 787 -26.55 -16.93 6.79
N PHE A 788 -26.24 -17.74 7.80
CA PHE A 788 -26.30 -19.22 7.76
C PHE A 788 -27.56 -19.81 8.43
N ASP A 789 -28.65 -19.06 8.57
CA ASP A 789 -29.79 -19.50 9.40
C ASP A 789 -30.48 -20.77 8.91
N SER A 790 -30.63 -20.96 7.59
CA SER A 790 -31.19 -22.18 7.00
C SER A 790 -30.42 -23.45 7.39
N LEU A 791 -29.10 -23.36 7.55
CA LEU A 791 -28.22 -24.43 8.06
C LEU A 791 -28.34 -24.55 9.59
N LEU A 792 -28.33 -23.42 10.31
CA LEU A 792 -28.41 -23.37 11.78
C LEU A 792 -29.76 -23.83 12.33
N MET A 793 -30.83 -23.84 11.52
CA MET A 793 -32.15 -24.37 11.91
C MET A 793 -32.31 -25.87 11.62
N GLN A 794 -31.23 -26.59 11.28
CA GLN A 794 -31.24 -28.04 11.03
C GLN A 794 -30.31 -28.79 12.00
N ASP A 795 -30.60 -30.07 12.28
CA ASP A 795 -29.68 -30.95 12.99
C ASP A 795 -28.47 -31.26 12.07
N GLN A 796 -27.24 -31.04 12.55
CA GLN A 796 -26.01 -31.01 11.75
C GLN A 796 -24.79 -31.54 12.53
N THR A 797 -23.67 -31.80 11.86
CA THR A 797 -22.38 -32.07 12.54
C THR A 797 -21.53 -30.81 12.53
N LEU A 798 -21.17 -30.31 13.71
CA LEU A 798 -20.08 -29.34 13.87
C LEU A 798 -18.75 -30.08 13.73
N ALA A 799 -17.82 -29.54 12.95
CA ALA A 799 -16.43 -29.98 12.88
C ALA A 799 -15.51 -28.81 13.21
N VAL A 800 -14.48 -29.05 14.03
CA VAL A 800 -13.53 -28.02 14.48
C VAL A 800 -12.12 -28.52 14.35
N TYR A 801 -11.27 -27.78 13.63
CA TYR A 801 -9.85 -28.10 13.52
C TYR A 801 -9.00 -26.93 14.03
N LEU A 802 -8.25 -27.18 15.11
CA LEU A 802 -7.11 -26.38 15.55
C LEU A 802 -5.94 -27.36 15.70
N GLY A 803 -4.93 -27.24 14.83
CA GLY A 803 -3.82 -28.17 14.76
C GLY A 803 -2.69 -27.83 15.72
N ASN A 804 -2.81 -28.24 16.99
CA ASN A 804 -1.82 -27.91 18.02
C ASN A 804 -0.81 -29.04 18.29
N VAL A 805 0.41 -28.66 18.67
CA VAL A 805 1.50 -29.55 19.08
C VAL A 805 1.83 -29.26 20.54
N VAL A 806 1.97 -30.32 21.33
CA VAL A 806 2.46 -30.23 22.72
C VAL A 806 3.67 -31.15 22.88
N ASP A 807 4.77 -30.62 23.41
CA ASP A 807 6.02 -31.32 23.69
C ASP A 807 6.85 -30.59 24.78
N SER A 808 8.15 -30.84 24.87
CA SER A 808 9.05 -30.21 25.84
C SER A 808 9.35 -28.72 25.56
N THR A 809 9.08 -28.25 24.34
CA THR A 809 9.25 -26.85 23.93
C THR A 809 7.89 -26.15 23.87
N TYR A 810 6.92 -26.76 23.19
CA TYR A 810 5.57 -26.23 23.06
C TYR A 810 4.69 -26.80 24.18
N THR A 811 4.55 -26.06 25.27
CA THR A 811 3.79 -26.49 26.46
C THR A 811 2.36 -25.97 26.50
N GLY A 812 1.98 -25.06 25.60
CA GLY A 812 0.67 -24.41 25.57
C GLY A 812 -0.45 -25.29 25.02
N ILE A 813 -1.42 -25.60 25.88
CA ILE A 813 -2.72 -26.20 25.51
C ILE A 813 -3.74 -25.08 25.29
N TYR A 814 -4.54 -25.20 24.23
CA TYR A 814 -5.63 -24.27 23.92
C TYR A 814 -6.95 -24.79 24.51
N HIS A 815 -7.40 -24.20 25.61
CA HIS A 815 -8.73 -24.46 26.19
C HIS A 815 -9.76 -23.63 25.41
N VAL A 816 -10.83 -24.25 24.89
CA VAL A 816 -11.75 -23.61 23.94
C VAL A 816 -13.22 -23.90 24.28
N ASN A 817 -14.03 -22.84 24.28
CA ASN A 817 -15.50 -22.88 24.29
C ASN A 817 -16.05 -22.26 22.98
N ILE A 818 -16.97 -22.96 22.31
CA ILE A 818 -17.60 -22.51 21.05
C ILE A 818 -19.11 -22.46 21.19
N THR A 819 -19.67 -21.30 20.88
CA THR A 819 -20.90 -20.86 21.52
C THR A 819 -21.76 -20.02 20.57
N ILE A 820 -22.96 -20.47 20.21
CA ILE A 820 -23.86 -19.74 19.30
C ILE A 820 -25.02 -19.06 20.07
N ASN A 821 -25.09 -17.73 19.99
CA ASN A 821 -26.10 -16.87 20.61
C ASN A 821 -27.23 -16.59 19.61
N PHE A 822 -28.45 -17.06 19.89
CA PHE A 822 -29.64 -16.82 19.07
C PHE A 822 -30.50 -15.73 19.70
N TYR A 823 -30.64 -14.57 19.05
CA TYR A 823 -31.41 -13.43 19.56
C TYR A 823 -32.81 -13.44 18.94
N PRO A 824 -33.89 -13.62 19.72
CA PRO A 824 -35.26 -13.57 19.22
C PRO A 824 -35.58 -12.27 18.47
N GLU A 825 -36.56 -12.32 17.56
CA GLU A 825 -37.22 -11.11 17.05
C GLU A 825 -38.00 -10.39 18.17
N GLU A 826 -38.09 -9.06 18.12
CA GLU A 826 -38.80 -8.27 19.14
C GLU A 826 -40.33 -8.36 18.93
N HIS A 827 -41.00 -9.11 19.82
CA HIS A 827 -42.47 -9.22 19.85
C HIS A 827 -43.12 -7.84 20.06
N GLY A 828 -43.72 -7.29 19.01
CA GLY A 828 -44.54 -6.06 19.08
C GLY A 828 -44.60 -5.29 17.77
N LEU A 829 -43.50 -5.27 17.01
CA LEU A 829 -43.47 -4.62 15.70
C LEU A 829 -44.12 -5.51 14.62
N LYS A 830 -45.44 -5.37 14.45
CA LYS A 830 -46.12 -5.78 13.21
C LYS A 830 -45.59 -4.95 12.03
N ARG A 831 -44.48 -5.39 11.43
CA ARG A 831 -44.23 -5.09 10.02
C ARG A 831 -45.40 -5.65 9.23
N PHE A 832 -45.92 -4.86 8.28
CA PHE A 832 -46.97 -5.29 7.36
C PHE A 832 -46.53 -6.56 6.62
N SER A 833 -47.50 -7.43 6.30
CA SER A 833 -47.27 -8.81 5.87
C SER A 833 -46.26 -8.97 4.71
N PRO A 834 -45.48 -10.06 4.70
CA PRO A 834 -44.55 -10.36 3.61
C PRO A 834 -45.33 -10.81 2.36
N SER A 835 -45.38 -9.93 1.35
CA SER A 835 -45.87 -10.28 0.01
C SER A 835 -45.49 -9.26 -1.08
N LEU A 836 -45.21 -7.98 -0.74
CA LEU A 836 -44.92 -6.92 -1.72
C LEU A 836 -43.69 -6.04 -1.41
N ARG A 837 -42.89 -6.35 -0.37
CA ARG A 837 -41.67 -5.59 -0.05
C ARG A 837 -40.36 -6.29 -0.44
N ASP A 838 -40.33 -7.62 -0.43
CA ASP A 838 -39.09 -8.38 -0.63
C ASP A 838 -38.62 -8.41 -2.10
N LEU A 839 -39.51 -8.15 -3.07
CA LEU A 839 -39.18 -7.90 -4.49
C LEU A 839 -38.87 -6.42 -4.81
N GLY A 840 -38.92 -5.53 -3.81
CA GLY A 840 -38.65 -4.08 -3.95
C GLY A 840 -37.43 -3.61 -3.17
N HIS A 841 -36.90 -4.43 -2.27
CA HIS A 841 -35.69 -4.14 -1.52
C HIS A 841 -34.60 -5.15 -1.87
N GLY A 842 -33.64 -4.72 -2.70
CA GLY A 842 -32.31 -5.31 -2.74
C GLY A 842 -31.54 -5.03 -1.44
N ASN A 843 -32.00 -5.63 -0.34
CA ASN A 843 -31.19 -5.80 0.85
C ASN A 843 -30.36 -7.07 0.66
N HIS A 844 -29.07 -7.00 0.98
CA HIS A 844 -28.21 -8.18 1.20
C HIS A 844 -28.55 -8.91 2.51
N HIS A 845 -29.85 -9.09 2.77
CA HIS A 845 -30.40 -9.62 4.01
C HIS A 845 -31.55 -10.64 3.78
N SER A 846 -31.95 -10.90 2.53
CA SER A 846 -32.67 -12.13 2.21
C SER A 846 -31.69 -13.31 2.38
N ARG A 847 -31.92 -14.14 3.39
CA ARG A 847 -31.02 -15.24 3.75
C ARG A 847 -31.17 -16.39 2.75
N ALA A 848 -30.11 -17.15 2.52
CA ALA A 848 -30.13 -18.27 1.58
C ALA A 848 -31.00 -19.41 2.10
N ASN A 849 -31.86 -19.99 1.26
CA ASN A 849 -32.77 -21.08 1.64
C ASN A 849 -32.03 -22.41 1.84
N LEU A 850 -30.91 -22.57 1.15
CA LEU A 850 -30.03 -23.74 1.21
C LEU A 850 -28.57 -23.24 1.10
N ILE A 851 -27.65 -23.88 1.80
CA ILE A 851 -26.21 -23.59 1.71
C ILE A 851 -25.51 -24.94 1.56
N LEU A 852 -24.73 -25.12 0.48
CA LEU A 852 -24.00 -26.35 0.21
C LEU A 852 -22.51 -26.21 0.56
N PRO A 853 -21.89 -27.24 1.17
CA PRO A 853 -20.48 -27.22 1.52
C PRO A 853 -19.59 -27.53 0.31
N ILE A 854 -18.85 -26.53 -0.16
CA ILE A 854 -17.81 -26.69 -1.18
C ILE A 854 -16.46 -26.85 -0.46
N SER A 855 -16.38 -27.95 0.31
CA SER A 855 -15.27 -28.34 1.19
C SER A 855 -15.02 -29.86 1.12
N ARG A 856 -13.97 -30.37 1.77
CA ARG A 856 -13.64 -31.81 1.78
C ARG A 856 -14.58 -32.61 2.68
N ASN A 857 -14.95 -33.81 2.22
CA ASN A 857 -15.81 -34.72 2.95
C ASN A 857 -15.07 -35.38 4.12
N LEU A 858 -15.74 -35.54 5.27
CA LEU A 858 -15.25 -36.33 6.41
C LEU A 858 -15.32 -37.85 6.12
N PRO A 859 -14.45 -38.68 6.74
CA PRO A 859 -13.37 -38.33 7.65
C PRO A 859 -12.06 -37.99 6.91
N LEU A 860 -11.27 -37.10 7.50
CA LEU A 860 -9.97 -36.66 6.99
C LEU A 860 -9.04 -36.28 8.16
N ASN A 861 -7.75 -36.17 7.90
CA ASN A 861 -6.77 -35.52 8.79
C ASN A 861 -6.62 -34.05 8.38
N GLY A 862 -6.59 -33.13 9.35
CA GLY A 862 -6.57 -31.68 9.12
C GLY A 862 -7.94 -31.01 9.18
N GLY A 863 -8.05 -29.81 8.62
CA GLY A 863 -9.32 -29.12 8.37
C GLY A 863 -10.03 -29.58 7.10
N LEU A 864 -11.30 -29.21 6.94
CA LEU A 864 -12.10 -29.57 5.75
C LEU A 864 -11.74 -28.73 4.52
N TRP A 865 -10.96 -27.66 4.68
CA TRP A 865 -10.39 -26.90 3.57
C TRP A 865 -9.55 -27.78 2.64
N PHE A 866 -9.61 -27.48 1.34
CA PHE A 866 -8.64 -27.97 0.35
C PHE A 866 -7.26 -27.41 0.67
N LYS A 867 -6.22 -28.20 0.41
CA LYS A 867 -4.82 -27.75 0.45
C LYS A 867 -4.33 -27.67 -0.99
N ILE A 868 -3.81 -26.50 -1.38
CA ILE A 868 -3.10 -26.31 -2.64
C ILE A 868 -1.59 -26.41 -2.33
N GLU A 869 -0.91 -27.34 -2.99
CA GLU A 869 0.47 -27.72 -2.69
C GLU A 869 1.52 -27.05 -3.59
N ASN A 870 1.13 -26.39 -4.69
CA ASN A 870 1.98 -25.58 -5.57
C ASN A 870 1.11 -24.84 -6.62
N SER A 871 1.75 -24.05 -7.49
CA SER A 871 1.12 -23.26 -8.55
C SER A 871 0.40 -24.05 -9.66
N THR A 872 0.63 -25.36 -9.76
CA THR A 872 -0.03 -26.26 -10.75
C THR A 872 -1.07 -27.19 -10.14
N ASP A 873 -1.24 -27.15 -8.81
CA ASP A 873 -2.24 -27.97 -8.11
C ASP A 873 -3.66 -27.36 -8.25
N ILE A 874 -4.61 -28.23 -8.58
CA ILE A 874 -6.02 -27.90 -8.84
C ILE A 874 -6.88 -28.81 -7.96
N GLN A 875 -7.61 -28.21 -7.03
CA GLN A 875 -8.46 -28.92 -6.09
C GLN A 875 -9.92 -28.83 -6.56
N VAL A 876 -10.59 -29.99 -6.67
CA VAL A 876 -11.89 -30.14 -7.33
C VAL A 876 -12.96 -30.57 -6.33
N LYS A 877 -14.19 -30.09 -6.52
CA LYS A 877 -15.35 -30.43 -5.69
C LYS A 877 -16.63 -30.59 -6.51
N ASP A 878 -17.10 -31.83 -6.58
CA ASP A 878 -18.41 -32.19 -7.11
C ASP A 878 -19.54 -31.60 -6.26
N PHE A 879 -20.58 -31.08 -6.91
CA PHE A 879 -21.82 -30.63 -6.27
C PHE A 879 -23.03 -30.78 -7.21
N LYS A 880 -24.23 -30.64 -6.64
CA LYS A 880 -25.52 -30.72 -7.34
C LYS A 880 -26.53 -29.81 -6.64
N ILE A 881 -27.30 -29.04 -7.41
CA ILE A 881 -28.28 -28.09 -6.86
C ILE A 881 -29.73 -28.49 -7.20
N PRO A 882 -30.73 -28.00 -6.45
CA PRO A 882 -32.13 -28.13 -6.84
C PRO A 882 -32.44 -27.39 -8.14
N ARG A 883 -33.30 -27.98 -9.01
CA ARG A 883 -33.70 -27.37 -10.29
C ARG A 883 -34.55 -26.10 -10.16
N ASN A 884 -34.89 -25.64 -8.96
CA ASN A 884 -35.66 -24.42 -8.68
C ASN A 884 -34.85 -23.30 -8.01
N VAL A 885 -33.51 -23.33 -8.13
CA VAL A 885 -32.65 -22.21 -7.68
C VAL A 885 -32.87 -20.99 -8.60
N HIS A 886 -33.13 -19.83 -8.01
CA HIS A 886 -33.24 -18.55 -8.74
C HIS A 886 -32.08 -17.57 -8.47
N ARG A 887 -31.23 -17.85 -7.47
CA ARG A 887 -29.99 -17.10 -7.20
C ARG A 887 -28.95 -18.02 -6.56
N ALA A 888 -27.67 -17.85 -6.90
CA ALA A 888 -26.54 -18.55 -6.31
C ALA A 888 -25.34 -17.61 -6.07
N VAL A 889 -24.73 -17.69 -4.87
CA VAL A 889 -23.53 -16.94 -4.49
C VAL A 889 -22.53 -17.90 -3.84
N LEU A 890 -21.30 -17.92 -4.31
CA LEU A 890 -20.20 -18.69 -3.71
C LEU A 890 -19.40 -17.77 -2.79
N GLU A 891 -19.37 -18.07 -1.49
CA GLU A 891 -18.54 -17.39 -0.49
C GLU A 891 -17.26 -18.21 -0.29
N VAL A 892 -16.09 -17.66 -0.63
CA VAL A 892 -14.80 -18.36 -0.59
C VAL A 892 -13.95 -17.88 0.60
N TYR A 893 -13.22 -18.80 1.23
CA TYR A 893 -12.32 -18.59 2.36
C TYR A 893 -10.89 -18.98 1.98
N VAL A 894 -9.92 -18.13 2.33
CA VAL A 894 -8.51 -18.30 1.96
C VAL A 894 -7.62 -18.04 3.19
N SER A 895 -6.60 -18.88 3.38
CA SER A 895 -5.46 -18.61 4.28
C SER A 895 -4.20 -19.28 3.75
N PHE A 896 -3.02 -18.77 4.14
CA PHE A 896 -1.73 -19.03 3.51
C PHE A 896 -0.67 -19.26 4.59
N HIS A 897 0.20 -20.26 4.42
CA HIS A 897 1.02 -20.81 5.52
C HIS A 897 2.40 -21.28 5.03
N GLU A 898 3.30 -21.60 5.98
CA GLU A 898 4.65 -22.12 5.69
C GLU A 898 5.44 -21.17 4.76
N LYS A 899 5.87 -21.62 3.56
CA LYS A 899 6.60 -20.76 2.61
C LYS A 899 5.72 -19.65 2.00
N ASP A 900 4.40 -19.72 2.17
CA ASP A 900 3.47 -18.68 1.76
C ASP A 900 2.82 -17.94 2.95
N GLU A 901 3.23 -18.15 4.19
CA GLU A 901 2.73 -17.36 5.34
C GLU A 901 3.02 -15.86 5.14
N PHE A 902 4.25 -15.58 4.72
CA PHE A 902 4.72 -14.26 4.34
C PHE A 902 4.74 -14.09 2.82
N TRP A 903 3.80 -14.70 2.08
CA TRP A 903 3.76 -14.64 0.60
C TRP A 903 3.95 -13.23 0.05
N TYR A 904 3.36 -12.23 0.69
CA TYR A 904 3.49 -10.83 0.34
C TYR A 904 4.93 -10.30 0.43
N SER A 905 5.80 -10.92 1.22
CA SER A 905 7.23 -10.63 1.32
C SER A 905 8.11 -11.78 0.76
N ASN A 906 7.58 -12.60 -0.17
CA ASN A 906 8.38 -13.57 -0.92
C ASN A 906 9.07 -12.94 -2.15
N PRO A 907 10.37 -13.16 -2.35
CA PRO A 907 11.04 -12.89 -3.62
C PRO A 907 10.60 -13.85 -4.75
N PRO A 908 10.95 -13.57 -6.03
CA PRO A 908 10.85 -14.42 -7.21
C PRO A 908 11.20 -15.88 -7.06
N GLN A 909 10.97 -16.63 -8.13
CA GLN A 909 11.83 -17.77 -8.40
C GLN A 909 13.18 -17.36 -9.03
N GLU A 910 13.20 -16.50 -10.03
CA GLU A 910 14.42 -16.17 -10.78
C GLU A 910 15.52 -15.52 -9.90
N TYR A 911 15.18 -14.73 -8.87
CA TYR A 911 16.09 -14.39 -7.76
C TYR A 911 16.81 -15.61 -7.14
N ILE A 912 15.99 -16.54 -6.65
CA ILE A 912 16.44 -17.69 -5.86
C ILE A 912 17.43 -18.51 -6.69
N ASP A 913 17.19 -18.57 -8.01
CA ASP A 913 18.01 -19.27 -8.99
C ASP A 913 19.40 -18.63 -9.16
N ALA A 914 19.52 -17.32 -9.44
CA ALA A 914 20.83 -16.69 -9.65
C ALA A 914 21.71 -16.65 -8.40
N ASN A 915 21.09 -16.69 -7.22
CA ASN A 915 21.82 -16.67 -5.95
C ASN A 915 21.99 -18.02 -5.31
N ASN A 916 21.48 -19.07 -5.96
CA ASN A 916 21.57 -20.44 -5.47
C ASN A 916 20.99 -20.57 -4.04
N LEU A 917 19.95 -19.77 -3.71
CA LEU A 917 19.34 -19.81 -2.39
C LEU A 917 18.47 -21.06 -2.22
N THR A 918 18.63 -21.73 -1.10
CA THR A 918 17.89 -22.97 -0.78
C THR A 918 16.67 -22.72 0.11
N ASP A 919 16.79 -21.80 1.05
CA ASP A 919 15.89 -21.69 2.20
C ASP A 919 14.98 -20.45 2.19
N THR A 920 15.07 -19.60 1.16
CA THR A 920 14.15 -18.47 0.98
C THR A 920 12.94 -18.89 0.11
N PRO A 921 11.70 -18.49 0.44
CA PRO A 921 10.52 -18.71 -0.40
C PRO A 921 10.58 -17.95 -1.73
N GLY A 922 10.15 -18.59 -2.84
CA GLY A 922 10.19 -18.00 -4.18
C GLY A 922 8.84 -17.59 -4.79
N ASN A 923 8.77 -17.68 -6.12
CA ASN A 923 7.61 -17.37 -6.98
C ASN A 923 7.07 -15.93 -6.92
N GLY A 924 7.74 -15.01 -6.22
CA GLY A 924 7.35 -13.60 -6.08
C GLY A 924 6.13 -13.41 -5.18
N PRO A 925 5.74 -12.15 -4.91
CA PRO A 925 4.80 -11.87 -3.82
C PRO A 925 3.31 -11.81 -4.18
N PHE A 926 2.88 -12.31 -5.35
CA PHE A 926 1.46 -12.38 -5.74
C PHE A 926 0.88 -13.79 -5.76
N ARG A 927 -0.39 -13.95 -5.34
CA ARG A 927 -1.14 -15.21 -5.31
C ARG A 927 -2.61 -14.98 -5.72
N GLU A 928 -3.06 -15.57 -6.83
CA GLU A 928 -4.47 -15.57 -7.27
C GLU A 928 -5.14 -16.90 -6.93
N VAL A 929 -6.15 -16.92 -6.06
CA VAL A 929 -7.02 -18.10 -5.93
C VAL A 929 -8.06 -18.08 -7.04
N MET A 930 -7.83 -18.75 -8.18
CA MET A 930 -8.81 -18.86 -9.26
C MET A 930 -9.95 -19.83 -8.91
N VAL A 931 -11.16 -19.54 -9.39
CA VAL A 931 -12.37 -20.37 -9.19
C VAL A 931 -13.08 -20.61 -10.51
N SER A 932 -13.24 -21.87 -10.90
CA SER A 932 -13.95 -22.28 -12.11
C SER A 932 -15.12 -23.19 -11.80
N LEU A 933 -16.10 -23.21 -12.70
CA LEU A 933 -17.27 -24.07 -12.73
C LEU A 933 -17.29 -24.80 -14.07
N ASP A 934 -17.24 -26.14 -14.05
CA ASP A 934 -17.21 -27.00 -15.25
C ASP A 934 -16.15 -26.52 -16.28
N GLY A 935 -14.91 -26.35 -15.81
CA GLY A 935 -13.79 -25.80 -16.58
C GLY A 935 -13.84 -24.31 -16.95
N VAL A 936 -14.97 -23.62 -16.78
CA VAL A 936 -15.12 -22.18 -17.08
C VAL A 936 -14.87 -21.36 -15.84
N VAL A 937 -13.87 -20.47 -15.85
CA VAL A 937 -13.60 -19.58 -14.70
C VAL A 937 -14.86 -18.76 -14.39
N VAL A 938 -15.31 -18.70 -13.14
CA VAL A 938 -16.49 -17.91 -12.71
C VAL A 938 -16.13 -16.83 -11.70
N GLY A 939 -14.93 -16.92 -11.14
CA GLY A 939 -14.51 -16.16 -9.99
C GLY A 939 -13.04 -16.39 -9.69
N ALA A 940 -12.58 -15.74 -8.62
CA ALA A 940 -11.22 -15.75 -8.10
C ALA A 940 -11.17 -14.78 -6.91
N VAL A 941 -10.25 -14.99 -5.99
CA VAL A 941 -10.09 -14.25 -4.74
C VAL A 941 -8.63 -13.94 -4.50
N TRP A 942 -8.33 -12.70 -4.12
CA TRP A 942 -7.03 -12.37 -3.55
C TRP A 942 -7.23 -11.95 -2.10
N PRO A 943 -6.52 -12.60 -1.18
CA PRO A 943 -6.76 -12.36 0.21
C PRO A 943 -6.19 -11.01 0.62
N PHE A 944 -6.93 -10.31 1.47
CA PHE A 944 -6.33 -9.40 2.42
C PHE A 944 -5.14 -10.07 3.12
N THR A 945 -4.03 -9.37 3.22
CA THR A 945 -2.81 -9.83 3.91
C THR A 945 -2.99 -9.74 5.42
N VAL A 946 -3.77 -10.68 5.96
CA VAL A 946 -3.83 -10.96 7.39
C VAL A 946 -2.41 -11.30 7.86
N ILE A 947 -1.92 -10.60 8.87
CA ILE A 947 -0.71 -10.97 9.60
C ILE A 947 -1.16 -11.72 10.87
N TYR A 948 -0.62 -12.92 11.06
CA TYR A 948 -0.96 -13.78 12.21
C TYR A 948 -0.25 -13.31 13.50
N THR A 949 -0.69 -13.77 14.67
CA THR A 949 -0.34 -13.12 15.95
C THR A 949 1.09 -13.40 16.44
N GLY A 950 1.75 -14.42 15.90
CA GLY A 950 3.19 -14.66 16.04
C GLY A 950 4.00 -14.15 14.84
N GLY A 951 3.33 -13.70 13.78
CA GLY A 951 3.94 -13.31 12.53
C GLY A 951 4.91 -12.14 12.68
N PHE A 952 6.07 -12.25 12.02
CA PHE A 952 6.99 -11.15 11.74
C PHE A 952 7.69 -10.56 12.99
N ASN A 953 7.20 -9.47 13.59
CA ASN A 953 7.55 -9.11 14.96
C ASN A 953 6.34 -9.42 15.87
N PRO A 954 6.37 -10.53 16.63
CA PRO A 954 5.24 -10.96 17.43
C PRO A 954 4.87 -9.99 18.55
N LEU A 955 5.70 -8.99 18.90
CA LEU A 955 5.35 -8.00 19.92
C LEU A 955 4.41 -6.89 19.44
N LEU A 956 4.25 -6.70 18.13
CA LEU A 956 3.32 -5.70 17.59
C LEU A 956 1.87 -6.11 17.84
N TRP A 957 1.60 -7.40 17.81
CA TRP A 957 0.26 -7.98 17.93
C TRP A 957 -0.21 -8.12 19.39
N ARG A 958 0.39 -7.34 20.31
CA ARG A 958 0.28 -7.52 21.76
C ARG A 958 -0.09 -6.23 22.50
N PRO A 959 -1.35 -6.07 22.96
CA PRO A 959 -2.47 -7.02 22.90
C PRO A 959 -3.48 -6.73 21.77
N ILE A 960 -3.19 -5.73 20.92
CA ILE A 960 -3.96 -5.40 19.72
C ILE A 960 -3.48 -6.31 18.58
N THR A 961 -4.28 -7.28 18.14
CA THR A 961 -3.87 -8.21 17.07
C THR A 961 -4.01 -7.62 15.67
N GLY A 962 -3.34 -8.23 14.68
CA GLY A 962 -3.43 -7.83 13.28
C GLY A 962 -4.87 -7.83 12.76
N ILE A 963 -5.22 -6.88 11.89
CA ILE A 963 -6.53 -6.84 11.21
C ILE A 963 -6.85 -8.22 10.60
N GLY A 964 -8.08 -8.71 10.79
CA GLY A 964 -8.56 -9.98 10.25
C GLY A 964 -7.84 -11.23 10.79
N SER A 965 -7.00 -11.12 11.83
CA SER A 965 -6.34 -12.27 12.44
C SER A 965 -7.30 -13.12 13.26
N PHE A 966 -8.26 -12.50 13.94
CA PHE A 966 -9.26 -13.20 14.74
C PHE A 966 -10.52 -13.54 13.96
N ASP A 967 -10.88 -12.78 12.93
CA ASP A 967 -11.91 -13.18 11.95
C ASP A 967 -11.40 -13.00 10.52
N LEU A 968 -10.91 -14.09 9.90
CA LEU A 968 -10.34 -14.04 8.55
C LEU A 968 -11.44 -13.74 7.51
N PRO A 969 -11.20 -12.80 6.56
CA PRO A 969 -12.22 -12.41 5.59
C PRO A 969 -12.65 -13.54 4.63
N SER A 970 -13.93 -13.55 4.29
CA SER A 970 -14.51 -14.33 3.19
C SER A 970 -14.93 -13.43 2.01
N TYR A 971 -15.09 -14.02 0.83
CA TYR A 971 -15.23 -13.30 -0.44
C TYR A 971 -16.40 -13.87 -1.26
N ASP A 972 -17.45 -13.06 -1.44
CA ASP A 972 -18.66 -13.42 -2.19
C ASP A 972 -18.46 -13.25 -3.72
N ILE A 973 -18.83 -14.29 -4.48
CA ILE A 973 -18.83 -14.36 -5.96
C ILE A 973 -20.27 -14.69 -6.41
N GLU A 974 -20.88 -13.89 -7.28
CA GLU A 974 -22.27 -14.11 -7.76
C GLU A 974 -22.30 -15.10 -8.93
N ILE A 975 -22.78 -16.33 -8.67
CA ILE A 975 -22.85 -17.43 -9.64
C ILE A 975 -24.16 -17.39 -10.45
N THR A 976 -25.16 -16.63 -10.02
CA THR A 976 -26.49 -16.50 -10.64
C THR A 976 -26.51 -16.39 -12.18
N PRO A 977 -25.62 -15.63 -12.86
CA PRO A 977 -25.57 -15.60 -14.34
C PRO A 977 -25.35 -16.96 -15.00
N PHE A 978 -24.70 -17.91 -14.33
CA PHE A 978 -24.38 -19.25 -14.83
C PHE A 978 -25.48 -20.29 -14.56
N LEU A 979 -26.58 -19.94 -13.88
CA LEU A 979 -27.57 -20.92 -13.40
C LEU A 979 -28.16 -21.80 -14.51
N GLU A 980 -28.30 -21.31 -15.75
CA GLU A 980 -28.65 -22.12 -16.92
C GLU A 980 -27.89 -23.45 -16.96
N LYS A 981 -26.56 -23.40 -16.80
CA LYS A 981 -25.66 -24.54 -16.98
C LYS A 981 -25.78 -25.59 -15.87
N ILE A 982 -26.30 -25.20 -14.70
CA ILE A 982 -26.29 -26.02 -13.48
C ILE A 982 -27.70 -26.33 -12.94
N LEU A 983 -28.74 -25.95 -13.68
CA LEU A 983 -30.15 -26.26 -13.39
C LEU A 983 -30.66 -27.50 -14.14
N ASP A 984 -29.81 -28.19 -14.92
CA ASP A 984 -30.14 -29.48 -15.54
C ASP A 984 -30.36 -30.59 -14.51
N GLY A 985 -29.85 -30.41 -13.29
CA GLY A 985 -29.94 -31.38 -12.20
C GLY A 985 -29.05 -32.60 -12.39
N GLU A 986 -27.90 -32.48 -13.05
CA GLU A 986 -26.85 -33.50 -13.09
C GLU A 986 -25.81 -33.28 -11.97
N THR A 987 -24.50 -33.33 -12.22
CA THR A 987 -23.44 -33.06 -11.24
C THR A 987 -22.40 -32.17 -11.91
N HIS A 988 -21.96 -31.14 -11.18
CA HIS A 988 -21.05 -30.10 -11.65
C HIS A 988 -19.84 -30.00 -10.73
N GLU A 989 -18.74 -29.43 -11.23
CA GLU A 989 -17.51 -29.28 -10.47
C GLU A 989 -17.15 -27.81 -10.23
N PHE A 990 -16.83 -27.47 -8.98
CA PHE A 990 -16.02 -26.29 -8.69
C PHE A 990 -14.55 -26.68 -8.63
N THR A 991 -13.68 -25.92 -9.31
CA THR A 991 -12.22 -26.10 -9.27
C THR A 991 -11.53 -24.88 -8.68
N PHE A 992 -10.57 -25.10 -7.79
CA PHE A 992 -9.76 -24.07 -7.15
C PHE A 992 -8.27 -24.28 -7.48
N SER A 993 -7.57 -23.22 -7.86
CA SER A 993 -6.11 -23.23 -8.07
C SER A 993 -5.51 -21.93 -7.53
N VAL A 994 -4.22 -21.92 -7.17
CA VAL A 994 -3.55 -20.70 -6.68
C VAL A 994 -2.31 -20.38 -7.50
N THR A 995 -2.35 -19.30 -8.29
CA THR A 995 -1.18 -18.90 -9.10
C THR A 995 0.02 -18.66 -8.17
N ASN A 996 1.20 -19.09 -8.61
CA ASN A 996 2.48 -18.88 -7.93
C ASN A 996 2.62 -19.53 -6.53
N ALA A 997 1.63 -20.28 -6.03
CA ALA A 997 1.71 -20.94 -4.73
C ALA A 997 2.94 -21.87 -4.62
N LEU A 998 3.53 -21.91 -3.42
CA LEU A 998 4.74 -22.68 -3.12
C LEU A 998 4.44 -24.01 -2.42
N ASN A 999 3.65 -24.02 -1.34
CA ASN A 999 3.42 -25.26 -0.59
C ASN A 999 2.14 -25.40 0.26
N VAL A 1000 1.57 -24.33 0.83
CA VAL A 1000 0.36 -24.43 1.69
C VAL A 1000 -0.59 -23.24 1.55
N TRP A 1001 -1.61 -23.40 0.72
CA TRP A 1001 -2.82 -22.57 0.77
C TRP A 1001 -4.01 -23.41 1.21
N TYR A 1002 -4.79 -22.89 2.14
CA TYR A 1002 -6.06 -23.50 2.55
C TYR A 1002 -7.22 -22.75 1.91
N VAL A 1003 -7.97 -23.42 1.05
CA VAL A 1003 -9.13 -22.89 0.32
C VAL A 1003 -10.38 -23.67 0.70
N ASP A 1004 -11.47 -22.98 0.99
CA ASP A 1004 -12.79 -23.58 1.29
C ASP A 1004 -13.88 -22.64 0.74
N ALA A 1005 -15.10 -23.14 0.52
CA ALA A 1005 -16.19 -22.29 0.06
C ALA A 1005 -17.59 -22.80 0.45
N ASN A 1006 -18.54 -21.85 0.52
CA ASN A 1006 -19.95 -22.08 0.79
C ASN A 1006 -20.78 -21.64 -0.41
N LEU A 1007 -21.58 -22.54 -1.01
CA LEU A 1007 -22.51 -22.16 -2.07
C LEU A 1007 -23.89 -21.82 -1.47
N HIS A 1008 -24.16 -20.53 -1.34
CA HIS A 1008 -25.43 -19.97 -0.87
C HIS A 1008 -26.45 -19.97 -2.00
N LEU A 1009 -27.62 -20.59 -1.78
CA LEU A 1009 -28.67 -20.79 -2.79
C LEU A 1009 -30.01 -20.23 -2.32
N TRP A 1010 -30.70 -19.52 -3.21
CA TRP A 1010 -32.09 -19.07 -3.01
C TRP A 1010 -33.03 -19.88 -3.92
N LEU A 1011 -34.08 -20.43 -3.32
CA LEU A 1011 -35.00 -21.38 -3.95
C LEU A 1011 -36.34 -20.71 -4.24
N ASP A 1012 -36.90 -20.97 -5.41
CA ASP A 1012 -38.28 -20.64 -5.74
C ASP A 1012 -39.23 -21.66 -5.08
N SER A 1013 -40.01 -21.23 -4.08
CA SER A 1013 -40.97 -22.10 -3.41
C SER A 1013 -42.28 -22.34 -4.18
N GLU A 1014 -42.53 -21.58 -5.24
CA GLU A 1014 -43.76 -21.66 -6.03
C GLU A 1014 -43.56 -22.34 -7.40
N SER A 1015 -42.30 -22.62 -7.79
CA SER A 1015 -41.98 -23.43 -8.98
C SER A 1015 -41.17 -24.69 -8.63
N THR A 1016 -41.43 -25.77 -9.36
CA THR A 1016 -40.64 -27.02 -9.32
C THR A 1016 -39.35 -26.93 -10.14
N GLN A 1017 -39.27 -25.99 -11.09
CA GLN A 1017 -38.08 -25.73 -11.90
C GLN A 1017 -37.99 -24.25 -12.30
N THR A 1018 -36.79 -23.70 -12.30
CA THR A 1018 -36.45 -22.39 -12.86
C THR A 1018 -35.84 -22.56 -14.26
N GLU A 1019 -36.08 -21.60 -15.13
CA GLU A 1019 -35.43 -21.51 -16.45
C GLU A 1019 -34.35 -20.44 -16.40
N GLY A 1020 -33.24 -20.60 -17.11
CA GLY A 1020 -32.21 -19.57 -17.20
C GLY A 1020 -31.57 -19.48 -18.58
N LYS A 1021 -30.76 -18.44 -18.78
CA LYS A 1021 -29.83 -18.35 -19.91
C LYS A 1021 -28.64 -17.47 -19.56
N LEU A 1022 -27.43 -17.99 -19.75
CA LEU A 1022 -26.20 -17.21 -19.80
C LEU A 1022 -26.19 -16.37 -21.09
N LEU A 1023 -26.14 -15.05 -20.94
CA LEU A 1023 -26.09 -14.09 -22.04
C LEU A 1023 -24.65 -13.76 -22.43
N SER A 1024 -23.78 -13.62 -21.44
CA SER A 1024 -22.34 -13.57 -21.60
C SER A 1024 -21.66 -14.20 -20.38
N SER A 1025 -20.69 -15.08 -20.60
CA SER A 1025 -19.57 -15.18 -19.67
C SER A 1025 -18.36 -14.70 -20.42
N ILE A 1026 -17.70 -13.70 -19.86
CA ILE A 1026 -16.34 -13.40 -20.23
C ILE A 1026 -15.57 -13.69 -18.93
N SER A 1027 -14.74 -14.73 -18.96
CA SER A 1027 -13.94 -15.12 -17.80
C SER A 1027 -12.86 -16.09 -18.20
N VAL A 1028 -11.64 -15.63 -17.98
CA VAL A 1028 -10.40 -16.07 -18.63
C VAL A 1028 -9.28 -15.29 -17.86
N PRO A 1029 -7.97 -15.64 -17.88
CA PRO A 1029 -7.07 -15.48 -16.74
C PRO A 1029 -5.90 -14.50 -16.91
N SER A 1030 -5.04 -14.51 -15.90
CA SER A 1030 -3.87 -13.68 -15.72
C SER A 1030 -3.16 -13.34 -17.03
N LEU A 1031 -3.37 -12.08 -17.43
CA LEU A 1031 -2.29 -11.16 -17.76
C LEU A 1031 -0.97 -11.68 -17.05
N VAL A 1032 0.22 -11.74 -17.70
CA VAL A 1032 1.61 -12.02 -17.17
C VAL A 1032 2.81 -10.95 -17.47
N SER A 1033 3.02 -9.69 -16.89
CA SER A 1033 4.14 -8.57 -16.81
C SER A 1033 5.10 -8.69 -15.63
N LEU A 1034 6.39 -8.38 -15.63
CA LEU A 1034 7.25 -8.29 -14.42
C LEU A 1034 8.63 -7.87 -14.94
N GLU A 1035 9.39 -7.10 -14.18
CA GLU A 1035 10.65 -6.41 -14.52
C GLU A 1035 11.68 -6.78 -13.48
N SER A 1036 12.95 -6.84 -13.87
CA SER A 1036 14.07 -7.51 -13.23
C SER A 1036 15.44 -6.79 -13.57
N ASN A 1037 16.49 -6.63 -12.71
CA ASN A 1037 18.00 -6.35 -13.02
C ASN A 1037 18.55 -7.64 -12.23
N PHE A 1038 19.54 -8.40 -12.72
CA PHE A 1038 20.29 -9.47 -12.03
C PHE A 1038 21.68 -8.98 -11.82
N LYS A 1039 22.24 -9.21 -10.64
CA LYS A 1039 23.61 -8.84 -10.34
C LYS A 1039 24.12 -9.82 -9.19
N GLY A 1040 23.34 -10.29 -8.20
CA GLY A 1040 23.81 -10.96 -6.93
C GLY A 1040 22.66 -11.15 -5.93
N LEU A 1041 22.82 -11.27 -4.59
CA LEU A 1041 21.69 -11.61 -3.65
C LEU A 1041 20.43 -10.72 -3.82
N ASN A 1042 20.57 -9.63 -4.58
CA ASN A 1042 19.72 -8.49 -4.61
C ASN A 1042 20.06 -7.36 -5.73
N GLY A 1043 19.11 -6.74 -6.50
CA GLY A 1043 18.95 -5.35 -7.19
C GLY A 1043 17.58 -4.89 -7.92
N THR A 1044 16.79 -3.78 -7.56
CA THR A 1044 15.32 -3.47 -7.04
C THR A 1044 13.84 -3.66 -7.62
N PHE A 1045 12.80 -4.25 -6.91
CA PHE A 1045 11.67 -5.17 -7.43
C PHE A 1045 10.31 -4.55 -7.25
N SER A 1046 9.28 -4.99 -8.04
CA SER A 1046 8.37 -4.08 -8.78
C SER A 1046 6.79 -4.33 -9.00
N MET A 1047 5.97 -5.17 -8.33
CA MET A 1047 4.59 -5.61 -8.75
C MET A 1047 3.32 -4.68 -9.00
N ASN A 1048 2.69 -4.81 -10.21
CA ASN A 1048 1.32 -4.43 -10.70
C ASN A 1048 0.36 -5.59 -11.29
N VAL A 1049 -0.99 -5.65 -11.49
CA VAL A 1049 -1.87 -6.90 -11.63
C VAL A 1049 -3.41 -6.66 -11.99
N SER A 1050 -3.99 -7.28 -13.03
CA SER A 1050 -5.07 -6.80 -13.96
C SER A 1050 -6.14 -7.78 -14.61
N ARG A 1051 -7.47 -7.44 -14.78
CA ARG A 1051 -8.62 -8.29 -15.35
C ARG A 1051 -10.06 -7.70 -15.29
N SER A 1052 -11.05 -8.45 -15.79
CA SER A 1052 -12.51 -8.45 -15.49
C SER A 1052 -13.05 -9.87 -15.14
N ILE A 1053 -14.25 -10.05 -14.65
CA ILE A 1053 -15.00 -11.31 -14.65
C ILE A 1053 -16.43 -10.81 -14.72
N SER A 1054 -16.79 -10.45 -15.95
CA SER A 1054 -18.11 -9.99 -16.29
C SER A 1054 -18.94 -11.18 -16.75
N SER A 1055 -19.99 -11.50 -15.98
CA SER A 1055 -20.98 -12.49 -16.38
C SER A 1055 -22.38 -11.89 -16.33
N SER A 1056 -23.17 -12.17 -17.36
CA SER A 1056 -24.54 -11.73 -17.48
C SER A 1056 -25.43 -12.89 -17.88
N GLY A 1057 -26.59 -12.99 -17.25
CA GLY A 1057 -27.56 -14.04 -17.50
C GLY A 1057 -28.90 -13.66 -16.93
N TRP A 1058 -29.98 -14.28 -17.40
CA TRP A 1058 -31.30 -14.15 -16.77
C TRP A 1058 -31.75 -15.48 -16.19
N VAL A 1059 -32.58 -15.39 -15.14
CA VAL A 1059 -33.26 -16.54 -14.53
C VAL A 1059 -34.73 -16.18 -14.34
N LYS A 1060 -35.61 -17.07 -14.80
CA LYS A 1060 -37.07 -16.96 -14.77
C LYS A 1060 -37.62 -17.90 -13.71
N SER A 1061 -38.39 -17.31 -12.80
CA SER A 1061 -39.02 -17.93 -11.63
C SER A 1061 -40.49 -17.51 -11.53
N SER A 1062 -41.21 -17.98 -10.50
CA SER A 1062 -42.54 -17.46 -10.09
C SER A 1062 -42.55 -15.93 -9.94
N HIS A 1063 -41.46 -15.36 -9.42
CA HIS A 1063 -41.22 -13.92 -9.27
C HIS A 1063 -40.97 -13.19 -10.61
N GLY A 1064 -40.96 -13.92 -11.73
CA GLY A 1064 -40.66 -13.46 -13.08
C GLY A 1064 -39.18 -13.63 -13.47
N THR A 1065 -38.81 -13.00 -14.60
CA THR A 1065 -37.45 -13.01 -15.16
C THR A 1065 -36.57 -11.93 -14.55
N VAL A 1066 -35.50 -12.34 -13.86
CA VAL A 1066 -34.49 -11.45 -13.30
C VAL A 1066 -33.22 -11.54 -14.14
N THR A 1067 -32.78 -10.43 -14.74
CA THR A 1067 -31.43 -10.35 -15.33
C THR A 1067 -30.43 -10.04 -14.23
N THR A 1068 -29.38 -10.84 -14.10
CA THR A 1068 -28.23 -10.55 -13.22
C THR A 1068 -27.01 -10.23 -14.07
N TYR A 1069 -26.36 -9.11 -13.78
CA TYR A 1069 -25.00 -8.82 -14.22
C TYR A 1069 -24.09 -8.80 -13.00
N PHE A 1070 -23.03 -9.58 -13.05
CA PHE A 1070 -21.93 -9.61 -12.10
C PHE A 1070 -20.69 -9.08 -12.79
N ALA A 1071 -19.99 -8.15 -12.15
CA ALA A 1071 -18.65 -7.75 -12.53
C ALA A 1071 -17.71 -7.87 -11.35
N GLN A 1072 -16.56 -8.40 -11.66
CA GLN A 1072 -15.38 -8.14 -10.88
C GLN A 1072 -14.20 -7.91 -11.81
N GLU A 1073 -13.68 -6.67 -11.78
CA GLU A 1073 -12.48 -5.94 -12.29
C GLU A 1073 -11.68 -5.00 -11.19
N PHE A 1074 -10.67 -5.43 -10.33
CA PHE A 1074 -9.85 -4.94 -9.12
C PHE A 1074 -8.82 -3.89 -9.51
N ASN A 1075 -7.94 -3.51 -8.57
CA ASN A 1075 -6.51 -3.75 -8.76
C ASN A 1075 -5.87 -4.11 -7.42
N TYR A 1076 -4.93 -5.07 -7.42
CA TYR A 1076 -3.89 -5.18 -6.39
C TYR A 1076 -3.05 -3.88 -6.39
N THR A 1077 -1.93 -3.83 -5.68
CA THR A 1077 -0.74 -2.94 -5.80
C THR A 1077 0.16 -3.37 -4.61
N ASN A 1078 1.44 -3.58 -4.81
CA ASN A 1078 2.28 -4.37 -3.89
C ASN A 1078 3.67 -3.80 -4.22
N ARG A 1079 4.45 -2.94 -3.46
CA ARG A 1079 5.94 -2.58 -3.49
C ARG A 1079 6.79 -2.93 -2.25
N MET A 1080 8.08 -3.21 -2.49
CA MET A 1080 9.05 -4.01 -1.73
C MET A 1080 10.49 -3.71 -2.44
N VAL A 1081 11.71 -3.94 -1.86
CA VAL A 1081 13.20 -3.62 -2.06
C VAL A 1081 14.16 -4.36 -3.09
N ILE A 1082 15.11 -5.31 -2.82
CA ILE A 1082 16.11 -5.42 -1.70
C ILE A 1082 17.06 -4.24 -1.85
N GLY A 1083 17.93 -4.00 -0.87
CA GLY A 1083 19.20 -3.31 -0.76
C GLY A 1083 19.99 -4.06 0.32
N ASN A 1084 21.33 -4.00 0.37
CA ASN A 1084 22.17 -4.18 1.57
C ASN A 1084 23.05 -5.53 1.68
N ASP A 1085 22.77 -6.73 1.09
CA ASP A 1085 23.21 -8.14 1.49
C ASP A 1085 22.59 -8.89 2.72
N GLY A 1086 21.89 -10.02 2.52
CA GLY A 1086 21.68 -11.04 3.57
C GLY A 1086 20.77 -10.77 4.80
N ASP A 1087 20.65 -9.54 5.33
CA ASP A 1087 19.98 -9.23 6.60
C ASP A 1087 19.04 -7.99 6.59
N MET A 1088 17.72 -8.05 6.28
CA MET A 1088 16.74 -6.90 6.26
C MET A 1088 15.47 -7.13 5.34
N GLN A 1089 14.31 -6.44 5.50
CA GLN A 1089 13.19 -6.24 4.50
C GLN A 1089 12.13 -5.17 5.00
N ILE A 1090 10.93 -4.90 4.41
CA ILE A 1090 9.69 -4.12 4.81
C ILE A 1090 8.46 -5.04 4.42
N VAL A 1091 7.34 -4.49 3.95
CA VAL A 1091 6.50 -4.72 2.75
C VAL A 1091 5.60 -3.50 2.61
N ASN A 1092 5.27 -2.99 1.41
CA ASN A 1092 4.12 -2.10 1.25
C ASN A 1092 3.24 -2.51 0.04
N GLN A 1093 1.91 -2.44 0.14
CA GLN A 1093 1.01 -3.20 -0.73
C GLN A 1093 -0.44 -2.85 -0.56
N VAL A 1094 -1.03 -2.27 -1.59
CA VAL A 1094 -2.47 -2.10 -1.72
C VAL A 1094 -3.22 -3.33 -2.30
N ILE A 1095 -4.46 -3.64 -1.93
CA ILE A 1095 -5.28 -4.57 -2.73
C ILE A 1095 -6.72 -4.08 -2.81
N ASN A 1096 -7.03 -3.28 -3.82
CA ASN A 1096 -8.37 -2.74 -4.00
C ASN A 1096 -9.27 -3.73 -4.72
N PHE A 1097 -9.85 -4.65 -3.92
CA PHE A 1097 -10.91 -5.56 -4.33
C PHE A 1097 -12.23 -4.85 -4.23
N ASN A 1098 -13.08 -4.98 -5.24
CA ASN A 1098 -14.35 -4.33 -5.22
C ASN A 1098 -15.37 -5.24 -5.99
N THR A 1099 -16.70 -5.03 -5.88
CA THR A 1099 -17.70 -5.88 -6.58
C THR A 1099 -18.97 -5.12 -7.01
N THR A 1100 -19.42 -5.34 -8.25
CA THR A 1100 -20.64 -4.77 -8.83
C THR A 1100 -21.60 -5.90 -9.20
N VAL A 1101 -22.83 -5.81 -8.68
CA VAL A 1101 -23.92 -6.75 -8.95
C VAL A 1101 -25.18 -5.95 -9.27
N ASN A 1102 -25.69 -6.09 -10.50
CA ASN A 1102 -26.89 -5.44 -10.97
C ASN A 1102 -27.99 -6.49 -11.19
N PHE A 1103 -29.17 -6.25 -10.61
CA PHE A 1103 -30.36 -7.08 -10.82
C PHE A 1103 -31.44 -6.25 -11.52
N GLU A 1104 -31.93 -6.70 -12.66
CA GLU A 1104 -33.08 -6.12 -13.35
C GLU A 1104 -34.33 -6.97 -13.12
N MET A 1105 -35.34 -6.40 -12.46
CA MET A 1105 -36.62 -7.07 -12.23
C MET A 1105 -37.63 -6.73 -13.35
N PRO A 1106 -38.61 -7.59 -13.66
CA PRO A 1106 -39.59 -7.37 -14.74
C PRO A 1106 -40.37 -6.06 -14.64
N SER A 1107 -40.49 -5.49 -13.44
CA SER A 1107 -41.14 -4.20 -13.18
C SER A 1107 -40.27 -2.96 -13.50
N SER A 1108 -39.26 -3.10 -14.37
CA SER A 1108 -38.28 -2.04 -14.70
C SER A 1108 -37.57 -1.44 -13.49
N LYS A 1109 -37.34 -2.27 -12.46
CA LYS A 1109 -36.61 -1.89 -11.24
C LYS A 1109 -35.22 -2.49 -11.31
N ILE A 1110 -34.22 -1.63 -11.43
CA ILE A 1110 -32.82 -2.01 -11.31
C ILE A 1110 -32.44 -1.90 -9.83
N HIS A 1111 -31.87 -2.96 -9.27
CA HIS A 1111 -31.11 -2.89 -8.02
C HIS A 1111 -29.62 -2.96 -8.33
N VAL A 1112 -28.88 -1.95 -7.86
CA VAL A 1112 -27.43 -1.87 -8.00
C VAL A 1112 -26.78 -2.11 -6.65
N SER A 1113 -25.83 -3.05 -6.59
CA SER A 1113 -25.04 -3.39 -5.42
C SER A 1113 -23.56 -3.26 -5.73
N ASN A 1114 -22.93 -2.27 -5.10
CA ASN A 1114 -21.60 -1.79 -5.47
C ASN A 1114 -20.73 -1.70 -4.21
N SER A 1115 -19.74 -2.57 -4.05
CA SER A 1115 -18.70 -2.51 -2.99
C SER A 1115 -17.39 -1.99 -3.58
N HIS A 1116 -16.80 -0.93 -3.00
CA HIS A 1116 -15.35 -0.74 -3.05
C HIS A 1116 -14.72 -1.40 -1.83
N LYS A 1117 -13.50 -1.91 -1.94
CA LYS A 1117 -12.56 -2.12 -0.84
C LYS A 1117 -11.17 -1.71 -1.33
N LYS A 1118 -10.38 -1.14 -0.42
CA LYS A 1118 -8.93 -1.04 -0.54
C LYS A 1118 -8.34 -1.84 0.60
N PHE A 1119 -7.42 -2.74 0.30
CA PHE A 1119 -6.49 -3.28 1.27
C PHE A 1119 -5.19 -2.48 1.20
N LEU A 1120 -4.43 -2.50 2.27
CA LEU A 1120 -3.09 -1.97 2.41
C LEU A 1120 -2.36 -2.89 3.39
N ILE A 1121 -1.11 -3.22 3.16
CA ILE A 1121 -0.14 -3.56 4.19
C ILE A 1121 1.06 -2.74 3.84
N GLN A 1122 1.47 -1.83 4.70
CA GLN A 1122 2.84 -1.31 4.83
C GLN A 1122 3.44 -2.10 6.05
N LEU A 1123 4.76 -2.34 6.23
CA LEU A 1123 5.37 -3.37 7.13
C LEU A 1123 6.90 -3.19 7.25
N TYR A 1124 7.62 -3.18 8.38
CA TYR A 1124 9.10 -3.48 8.54
C TYR A 1124 9.28 -4.14 10.01
N SER A 1125 10.07 -5.20 10.30
CA SER A 1125 10.79 -5.62 11.55
C SER A 1125 12.29 -5.17 11.91
N ASN A 1126 13.50 -5.77 11.70
CA ASN A 1126 14.85 -5.22 11.26
C ASN A 1126 16.09 -6.18 11.46
N ASN A 1127 16.99 -6.53 10.54
CA ASN A 1127 18.12 -7.46 10.85
C ASN A 1127 19.50 -6.86 11.20
N GLU A 1128 19.87 -6.73 12.49
CA GLU A 1128 21.28 -6.55 12.90
C GLU A 1128 21.83 -7.87 13.50
N ASP A 1129 22.95 -8.43 13.03
CA ASP A 1129 23.69 -9.48 13.78
C ASP A 1129 24.44 -8.84 14.97
N GLN A 1130 24.27 -9.47 16.13
CA GLN A 1130 24.85 -9.08 17.42
C GLN A 1130 25.85 -10.17 17.91
N ALA A 1131 26.28 -11.03 16.99
CA ALA A 1131 27.25 -12.11 17.13
C ALA A 1131 26.83 -13.27 18.08
N ASN A 1132 27.64 -14.34 18.03
CA ASN A 1132 27.39 -15.62 18.71
C ASN A 1132 26.02 -16.26 18.35
N GLY A 1133 25.43 -15.92 17.20
CA GLY A 1133 24.04 -16.25 16.87
C GLY A 1133 23.05 -15.52 17.79
N THR A 1134 23.01 -14.19 17.70
CA THR A 1134 22.09 -13.31 18.43
C THR A 1134 21.79 -12.13 17.52
N TYR A 1135 20.56 -11.64 17.45
CA TYR A 1135 20.20 -10.61 16.48
C TYR A 1135 19.25 -9.55 17.06
N ALA A 1136 19.28 -8.34 16.51
CA ALA A 1136 18.50 -7.19 16.96
C ALA A 1136 17.48 -6.72 15.89
N LEU A 1137 16.20 -6.95 16.18
CA LEU A 1137 15.01 -6.51 15.46
C LEU A 1137 14.56 -5.13 15.91
N MET A 1138 14.09 -4.26 15.03
CA MET A 1138 13.21 -3.11 15.35
C MET A 1138 11.73 -3.56 15.07
N ALA A 1139 10.73 -2.76 14.59
CA ALA A 1139 9.52 -3.20 13.81
C ALA A 1139 8.26 -2.30 13.81
N ASN A 1140 7.83 -1.76 12.68
CA ASN A 1140 6.68 -0.90 12.43
C ASN A 1140 5.84 -1.51 11.28
N VAL A 1141 4.59 -1.13 11.08
CA VAL A 1141 3.72 -1.80 10.07
C VAL A 1141 2.43 -1.03 9.91
N THR A 1142 1.99 -0.72 8.69
CA THR A 1142 0.75 0.02 8.42
C THR A 1142 -0.24 -0.87 7.65
N LEU A 1143 -0.82 -1.81 8.38
CA LEU A 1143 -1.84 -2.72 7.86
C LEU A 1143 -3.19 -1.97 7.77
N GLY A 1144 -3.89 -2.05 6.63
CA GLY A 1144 -5.06 -1.22 6.36
C GLY A 1144 -6.16 -1.88 5.53
N THR A 1145 -7.43 -1.57 5.83
CA THR A 1145 -8.57 -1.85 4.94
C THR A 1145 -9.61 -0.74 4.95
N ASP A 1146 -9.83 -0.15 3.77
CA ASP A 1146 -10.98 0.69 3.45
C ASP A 1146 -12.07 -0.15 2.74
N GLU A 1147 -13.35 0.22 2.85
CA GLU A 1147 -14.49 -0.36 2.11
C GLU A 1147 -15.66 0.63 1.98
N ASP A 1148 -15.96 1.11 0.76
CA ASP A 1148 -17.16 1.90 0.44
C ASP A 1148 -18.25 1.04 -0.20
N ARG A 1149 -19.23 0.60 0.57
CA ARG A 1149 -20.35 -0.19 0.05
C ARG A 1149 -21.61 0.66 -0.11
N SER A 1150 -22.16 0.64 -1.32
CA SER A 1150 -23.33 1.39 -1.77
C SER A 1150 -24.32 0.45 -2.44
N SER A 1151 -25.55 0.38 -1.94
CA SER A 1151 -26.64 -0.39 -2.54
C SER A 1151 -27.87 0.49 -2.73
N GLY A 1152 -28.48 0.47 -3.92
CA GLY A 1152 -29.51 1.42 -4.31
C GLY A 1152 -30.63 0.83 -5.18
N GLY A 1153 -31.81 1.42 -5.08
CA GLY A 1153 -32.98 1.10 -5.91
C GLY A 1153 -34.14 2.07 -5.62
N ASN A 1154 -35.30 1.84 -6.24
CA ASN A 1154 -36.42 2.79 -6.28
C ASN A 1154 -37.05 3.17 -4.91
N PHE A 1155 -36.60 2.58 -3.79
CA PHE A 1155 -37.07 2.86 -2.43
C PHE A 1155 -35.97 3.39 -1.49
N GLY A 1156 -34.78 3.70 -2.01
CA GLY A 1156 -33.69 4.33 -1.25
C GLY A 1156 -32.29 3.91 -1.68
N VAL A 1157 -31.30 4.66 -1.21
CA VAL A 1157 -29.88 4.34 -1.31
C VAL A 1157 -29.33 4.19 0.11
N SER A 1158 -28.56 3.13 0.35
CA SER A 1158 -27.79 2.94 1.58
C SER A 1158 -26.32 2.85 1.26
N SER A 1159 -25.54 3.80 1.75
CA SER A 1159 -24.09 3.80 1.73
C SER A 1159 -23.51 3.56 3.12
N HIS A 1160 -22.33 2.95 3.16
CA HIS A 1160 -21.40 3.02 4.28
C HIS A 1160 -19.97 2.98 3.76
N SER A 1161 -19.09 3.70 4.45
CA SER A 1161 -17.64 3.59 4.36
C SER A 1161 -17.11 2.90 5.61
N ARG A 1162 -16.02 2.16 5.48
CA ARG A 1162 -15.16 1.72 6.57
C ARG A 1162 -13.74 2.13 6.20
N ARG A 1163 -12.95 2.59 7.16
CA ARG A 1163 -11.50 2.67 7.09
C ARG A 1163 -10.93 2.04 8.36
N ASN A 1164 -9.91 1.21 8.26
CA ASN A 1164 -9.31 0.53 9.41
C ASN A 1164 -7.81 0.46 9.17
N LEU A 1165 -7.04 1.28 9.88
CA LEU A 1165 -5.61 1.46 9.66
C LEU A 1165 -4.87 1.16 10.96
N GLN A 1166 -3.82 0.34 10.90
CA GLN A 1166 -3.08 -0.16 12.04
C GLN A 1166 -1.58 0.08 11.83
N SER A 1167 -1.03 1.08 12.55
CA SER A 1167 0.36 1.52 12.50
C SER A 1167 1.13 0.98 13.73
N GLY A 1168 1.98 -0.04 13.56
CA GLY A 1168 2.93 -0.52 14.58
C GLY A 1168 4.26 0.23 14.59
N GLN A 1169 5.06 0.10 15.66
CA GLN A 1169 6.54 0.27 15.79
C GLN A 1169 7.13 -0.54 16.97
N GLY A 1170 8.41 -0.93 16.97
CA GLY A 1170 8.89 -1.99 17.89
C GLY A 1170 10.38 -2.33 17.81
N PHE A 1171 10.79 -3.37 18.56
CA PHE A 1171 12.15 -3.95 18.64
C PHE A 1171 12.15 -5.30 19.36
N ILE A 1172 12.92 -6.31 18.91
CA ILE A 1172 13.25 -7.51 19.69
C ILE A 1172 14.70 -7.97 19.51
N LEU A 1173 15.42 -8.15 20.62
CA LEU A 1173 16.66 -8.93 20.63
C LEU A 1173 16.29 -10.41 20.74
N VAL A 1174 16.76 -11.22 19.80
CA VAL A 1174 16.42 -12.65 19.73
C VAL A 1174 17.71 -13.45 19.69
N LYS A 1175 17.82 -14.43 20.60
CA LYS A 1175 18.89 -15.41 20.57
C LYS A 1175 18.34 -16.67 19.93
N GLY A 1176 17.98 -16.55 18.66
CA GLY A 1176 17.54 -17.67 17.84
C GLY A 1176 16.12 -17.59 17.34
N ASN A 1177 15.36 -18.67 17.43
CA ASN A 1177 13.92 -18.65 17.16
C ASN A 1177 13.15 -18.19 18.41
N LEU A 1178 13.83 -17.51 19.34
CA LEU A 1178 13.39 -17.28 20.72
C LEU A 1178 13.83 -15.92 21.27
N VAL A 1179 12.83 -15.06 21.40
CA VAL A 1179 12.92 -13.65 21.82
C VAL A 1179 13.48 -13.55 23.23
N GLN A 1180 14.58 -12.82 23.40
CA GLN A 1180 15.22 -12.61 24.71
C GLN A 1180 14.64 -11.40 25.42
N SER A 1181 14.42 -10.32 24.67
CA SER A 1181 13.89 -9.05 25.14
C SER A 1181 13.34 -8.24 23.96
N GLY A 1182 12.59 -7.19 24.24
CA GLY A 1182 12.12 -6.25 23.24
C GLY A 1182 10.90 -5.47 23.68
N ILE A 1183 10.44 -4.60 22.78
CA ILE A 1183 9.30 -3.69 22.94
C ILE A 1183 8.47 -3.79 21.66
N GLY A 1184 7.15 -3.77 21.77
CA GLY A 1184 6.25 -3.61 20.62
C GLY A 1184 5.21 -2.56 20.94
N SER A 1185 4.83 -1.78 19.94
CA SER A 1185 3.78 -0.78 20.05
C SER A 1185 2.94 -0.75 18.77
N THR A 1186 1.65 -0.48 18.92
CA THR A 1186 0.68 -0.52 17.83
C THR A 1186 -0.42 0.49 18.12
N GLN A 1187 -0.69 1.35 17.14
CA GLN A 1187 -1.89 2.17 17.07
C GLN A 1187 -2.85 1.56 16.05
N GLN A 1188 -4.15 1.64 16.29
CA GLN A 1188 -5.17 1.29 15.32
C GLN A 1188 -6.31 2.31 15.31
N VAL A 1189 -6.58 2.84 14.13
CA VAL A 1189 -7.65 3.81 13.82
C VAL A 1189 -8.71 3.11 12.98
N TYR A 1190 -9.85 2.83 13.61
CA TYR A 1190 -11.05 2.30 12.96
C TYR A 1190 -12.09 3.42 12.80
N ASP A 1191 -12.55 3.64 11.58
CA ASP A 1191 -13.56 4.61 11.18
C ASP A 1191 -14.67 3.91 10.37
N TYR A 1192 -15.91 4.32 10.60
CA TYR A 1192 -17.08 3.85 9.86
C TYR A 1192 -18.12 4.97 9.85
N ASP A 1193 -18.47 5.45 8.66
CA ASP A 1193 -19.71 6.18 8.41
C ASP A 1193 -20.70 5.24 7.72
N GLY A 1194 -21.98 5.38 8.01
CA GLY A 1194 -23.01 4.64 7.30
C GLY A 1194 -24.41 5.04 7.71
N SER A 1195 -25.35 4.89 6.78
CA SER A 1195 -26.70 5.49 6.80
C SER A 1195 -27.62 5.12 7.98
N LYS A 1196 -27.13 4.40 8.99
CA LYS A 1196 -27.83 3.97 10.21
C LYS A 1196 -27.01 4.19 11.50
N SER A 1197 -25.67 4.16 11.45
CA SER A 1197 -24.79 4.49 12.59
C SER A 1197 -23.33 4.64 12.18
N CYS A 1198 -22.67 5.69 12.70
CA CYS A 1198 -21.22 5.82 12.66
C CYS A 1198 -20.55 5.07 13.82
N TYR A 1199 -19.26 4.79 13.70
CA TYR A 1199 -18.43 4.26 14.79
C TYR A 1199 -16.96 4.58 14.53
N PHE A 1200 -16.32 5.27 15.47
CA PHE A 1200 -14.90 5.58 15.46
C PHE A 1200 -14.23 4.98 16.69
N ARG A 1201 -13.03 4.39 16.51
CA ARG A 1201 -12.14 3.98 17.60
C ARG A 1201 -10.69 4.22 17.21
N ASN A 1202 -9.98 5.05 17.99
CA ASN A 1202 -8.53 5.19 17.90
C ASN A 1202 -7.92 4.71 19.22
N VAL A 1203 -7.11 3.66 19.13
CA VAL A 1203 -6.57 2.92 20.28
C VAL A 1203 -5.08 2.67 20.06
N SER A 1204 -4.27 2.76 21.10
CA SER A 1204 -2.82 2.53 21.01
C SER A 1204 -2.28 1.79 22.24
N SER A 1205 -1.39 0.84 22.00
CA SER A 1205 -0.62 0.12 23.03
C SER A 1205 0.89 0.24 22.80
N SER A 1206 1.66 0.21 23.88
CA SER A 1206 3.11 0.00 23.87
C SER A 1206 3.49 -0.92 25.03
N ASN A 1207 4.37 -1.89 24.79
CA ASN A 1207 4.78 -2.97 25.69
C ASN A 1207 3.58 -3.53 26.50
N TYR A 1208 2.68 -4.27 25.83
CA TYR A 1208 1.49 -4.92 26.42
C TYR A 1208 0.46 -3.98 27.08
N THR A 1209 0.73 -2.69 27.19
CA THR A 1209 -0.06 -1.71 27.95
C THR A 1209 -0.76 -0.76 26.99
N ILE A 1210 -2.06 -0.51 27.21
CA ILE A 1210 -2.81 0.51 26.47
C ILE A 1210 -2.37 1.90 26.95
N LEU A 1211 -1.98 2.75 26.01
CA LEU A 1211 -1.69 4.17 26.21
C LEU A 1211 -2.99 4.98 26.19
N TYR A 1212 -3.89 4.67 25.26
CA TYR A 1212 -5.25 5.22 25.19
C TYR A 1212 -6.19 4.31 24.38
N ASP A 1213 -7.49 4.39 24.66
CA ASP A 1213 -8.56 3.80 23.86
C ASP A 1213 -9.70 4.83 23.78
N THR A 1214 -9.85 5.48 22.62
CA THR A 1214 -10.84 6.54 22.39
C THR A 1214 -11.92 6.03 21.45
N ILE A 1215 -13.19 6.18 21.84
CA ILE A 1215 -14.34 5.64 21.09
C ILE A 1215 -15.40 6.72 20.94
N ASP A 1216 -15.80 7.01 19.70
CA ASP A 1216 -16.98 7.82 19.40
C ASP A 1216 -18.03 7.02 18.60
N LYS A 1217 -19.29 7.40 18.78
CA LYS A 1217 -20.50 6.87 18.14
C LYS A 1217 -21.32 7.99 17.49
N SER A 1218 -20.83 9.23 17.56
CA SER A 1218 -21.41 10.39 16.91
C SER A 1218 -21.01 10.46 15.43
N CYS A 1219 -21.92 10.94 14.59
CA CYS A 1219 -21.62 11.30 13.21
C CYS A 1219 -21.50 12.82 13.14
N CYS A 1220 -20.60 13.36 12.31
CA CYS A 1220 -20.73 14.73 11.82
C CYS A 1220 -22.09 14.86 11.12
N LYS A 1221 -23.06 15.50 11.79
CA LYS A 1221 -24.43 15.64 11.27
C LYS A 1221 -24.41 16.54 10.04
N ARG A 1222 -24.44 15.92 8.86
CA ARG A 1222 -24.60 16.52 7.54
C ARG A 1222 -25.94 17.27 7.47
N MET A 1223 -25.98 18.48 8.01
CA MET A 1223 -27.19 19.31 8.04
C MET A 1223 -27.59 19.68 6.61
N LYS A 1224 -28.85 19.43 6.27
CA LYS A 1224 -29.49 20.04 5.10
C LYS A 1224 -29.64 21.54 5.35
N SER A 1225 -28.63 22.33 4.99
CA SER A 1225 -28.69 23.79 5.01
C SER A 1225 -29.25 24.31 3.69
N THR A 1226 -30.58 24.36 3.57
CA THR A 1226 -31.24 25.22 2.57
C THR A 1226 -31.01 26.68 2.93
N TRP A 1227 -29.90 27.25 2.48
CA TRP A 1227 -29.60 28.68 2.57
C TRP A 1227 -29.74 29.32 1.19
N GLY A 1228 -30.77 30.13 1.02
CA GLY A 1228 -31.03 30.84 -0.24
C GLY A 1228 -30.10 32.04 -0.43
N PHE A 1229 -29.97 32.47 -1.69
CA PHE A 1229 -29.19 33.63 -2.13
C PHE A 1229 -29.36 34.87 -1.25
N ARG A 1230 -28.24 35.44 -0.77
CA ARG A 1230 -28.12 36.90 -0.58
C ARG A 1230 -26.66 37.36 -0.54
N ASN A 1231 -26.32 38.31 -1.41
CA ASN A 1231 -24.98 38.86 -1.55
C ASN A 1231 -24.47 39.51 -0.25
N ARG A 1232 -23.30 39.05 0.22
CA ARG A 1232 -22.40 39.86 1.06
C ARG A 1232 -20.95 39.61 0.64
N ARG A 1233 -20.30 40.63 0.09
CA ARG A 1233 -18.83 40.70 0.07
C ARG A 1233 -18.33 40.66 1.51
N TRP A 1234 -17.32 39.85 1.78
CA TRP A 1234 -16.43 40.01 2.93
C TRP A 1234 -15.01 40.28 2.43
N GLN A 1235 -14.21 40.94 3.26
CA GLN A 1235 -12.94 41.56 2.88
C GLN A 1235 -11.75 40.83 3.50
N ASN A 1236 -10.58 40.91 2.87
CA ASN A 1236 -9.33 40.36 3.39
C ASN A 1236 -9.02 40.91 4.80
N PRO A 1237 -8.72 40.03 5.78
CA PRO A 1237 -8.08 40.42 7.04
C PRO A 1237 -6.55 40.30 6.90
N SER A 1238 -5.92 41.21 6.16
CA SER A 1238 -4.45 41.24 5.99
C SER A 1238 -3.76 41.94 7.16
N HIS A 1239 -2.83 41.24 7.83
CA HIS A 1239 -1.78 41.73 8.74
C HIS A 1239 -2.16 42.64 9.92
N ARG A 1240 -1.80 42.20 11.13
CA ARG A 1240 -1.34 43.10 12.21
C ARG A 1240 0.19 43.03 12.27
N ALA A 1241 0.85 44.20 12.24
CA ALA A 1241 2.27 44.36 12.55
C ALA A 1241 2.47 45.67 13.32
N PHE A 1242 3.36 45.68 14.31
CA PHE A 1242 3.70 46.79 15.21
C PHE A 1242 5.12 46.51 15.77
N LEU A 1243 6.07 47.44 15.99
CA LEU A 1243 6.44 48.77 15.45
C LEU A 1243 7.91 49.02 15.91
N ALA A 1244 8.72 49.97 15.41
CA ALA A 1244 8.96 50.55 14.07
C ALA A 1244 10.03 51.65 14.21
N SER A 1245 10.81 51.94 13.16
CA SER A 1245 11.59 53.19 13.05
C SER A 1245 11.82 53.58 11.57
N GLU A 1246 11.87 54.88 11.30
CA GLU A 1246 11.74 55.48 9.96
C GLU A 1246 13.07 56.03 9.40
N GLN A 1247 13.18 56.18 8.08
CA GLN A 1247 13.60 57.47 7.47
C GLN A 1247 13.31 57.62 5.96
N ASP A 1248 12.40 58.55 5.65
CA ASP A 1248 12.45 59.57 4.58
C ASP A 1248 12.53 59.28 3.04
N VAL A 1249 11.33 59.33 2.41
CA VAL A 1249 10.86 60.46 1.54
C VAL A 1249 11.03 60.51 -0.02
N LYS A 1250 9.87 60.64 -0.72
CA LYS A 1250 9.58 61.16 -2.11
C LYS A 1250 10.02 60.28 -3.31
N ARG A 1251 9.34 60.22 -4.47
CA ARG A 1251 8.32 61.07 -5.18
C ARG A 1251 7.23 60.15 -5.83
N LEU A 1252 5.92 60.44 -5.76
CA LEU A 1252 5.05 61.15 -6.76
C LEU A 1252 5.00 60.50 -8.17
N GLN A 1253 3.84 60.28 -8.85
CA GLN A 1253 2.42 60.60 -8.57
C GLN A 1253 1.42 59.83 -9.50
N PHE A 1254 0.24 59.42 -8.98
CA PHE A 1254 -1.11 59.15 -9.60
C PHE A 1254 -1.28 59.01 -11.16
N ARG A 1255 -2.27 58.25 -11.70
CA ARG A 1255 -3.71 58.21 -11.34
C ARG A 1255 -4.47 57.02 -12.00
N CYS A 1256 -5.65 56.68 -11.47
CA CYS A 1256 -6.46 55.53 -11.91
C CYS A 1256 -7.79 55.92 -12.64
N ARG A 1257 -8.42 54.96 -13.35
CA ARG A 1257 -9.90 54.80 -13.44
C ARG A 1257 -10.33 53.37 -13.87
N ARG A 1258 -11.64 53.13 -14.03
CA ARG A 1258 -12.32 51.88 -13.62
C ARG A 1258 -13.64 51.63 -14.37
N TYR A 1259 -13.92 50.37 -14.76
CA TYR A 1259 -15.22 49.83 -15.27
C TYR A 1259 -15.76 50.43 -16.61
N ALA A 1260 -16.71 49.83 -17.34
CA ALA A 1260 -17.69 48.77 -17.00
C ALA A 1260 -18.23 47.95 -18.21
N LEU A 1261 -18.89 46.81 -17.89
CA LEU A 1261 -20.11 46.22 -18.50
C LEU A 1261 -20.18 45.82 -20.00
N ASP A 1262 -20.27 44.50 -20.21
CA ASP A 1262 -21.34 43.74 -20.89
C ASP A 1262 -21.97 44.15 -22.25
N CYS A 1263 -22.03 43.11 -23.11
CA CYS A 1263 -23.14 42.71 -23.99
C CYS A 1263 -23.33 43.26 -25.43
N ILE A 1264 -23.73 42.32 -26.31
CA ILE A 1264 -24.35 42.46 -27.66
C ILE A 1264 -23.43 42.84 -28.85
N GLY A 1265 -23.02 41.82 -29.63
CA GLY A 1265 -23.77 41.48 -30.85
C GLY A 1265 -23.20 41.82 -32.25
N CYS A 1266 -22.76 40.77 -32.96
CA CYS A 1266 -22.84 40.57 -34.43
C CYS A 1266 -21.94 41.38 -35.40
N ALA A 1267 -21.88 40.85 -36.63
CA ALA A 1267 -21.49 41.49 -37.90
C ALA A 1267 -19.99 41.77 -38.23
N THR A 1268 -19.27 40.70 -38.58
CA THR A 1268 -18.61 40.45 -39.90
C THR A 1268 -17.95 41.60 -40.73
N TYR A 1269 -16.81 41.22 -41.37
CA TYR A 1269 -16.16 41.72 -42.62
C TYR A 1269 -14.87 42.55 -42.53
N GLY A 1270 -13.91 42.21 -43.42
CA GLY A 1270 -12.75 43.02 -43.86
C GLY A 1270 -11.52 42.95 -42.94
N THR A 1271 -10.45 42.16 -43.14
CA THR A 1271 -9.56 41.86 -44.30
C THR A 1271 -8.63 42.99 -44.74
N PHE A 1272 -7.40 42.58 -45.12
CA PHE A 1272 -6.20 43.37 -45.48
C PHE A 1272 -5.49 44.08 -44.31
N THR A 1273 -4.26 43.77 -43.84
CA THR A 1273 -3.02 43.04 -44.25
C THR A 1273 -1.86 43.98 -44.57
N ALA A 1274 -0.63 43.54 -44.28
CA ALA A 1274 0.65 44.21 -44.55
C ALA A 1274 0.83 45.48 -43.68
N SER A 1275 2.03 45.93 -43.29
CA SER A 1275 3.44 45.47 -43.35
C SER A 1275 4.27 46.65 -42.76
N GLN A 1276 5.52 46.57 -42.31
CA GLN A 1276 6.56 45.56 -42.17
C GLN A 1276 7.62 46.16 -41.21
N ASN A 1277 8.53 45.34 -40.65
CA ASN A 1277 9.84 45.78 -40.13
C ASN A 1277 9.79 46.74 -38.90
N GLU A 1278 10.84 46.97 -38.10
CA GLU A 1278 12.16 46.32 -37.87
C GLU A 1278 12.60 46.71 -36.43
N GLU A 1279 13.43 45.89 -35.77
CA GLU A 1279 14.24 46.19 -34.56
C GLU A 1279 13.47 46.63 -33.27
N ASP A 1280 13.61 46.02 -32.08
CA ASP A 1280 14.42 44.89 -31.58
C ASP A 1280 13.53 43.90 -30.77
#